data_AF-A0A848UG57-F1
#
_entry.id   AF-A0A848UG57-F1
#
_cell.length_a   1.000
_cell.length_b   1.000
_cell.length_c   1.000
_cell.angle_alpha   90.00
_cell.angle_beta   90.00
_cell.angle_gamma   90.00
#
_symmetry.space_group_name_H-M   'P 1'
#
loop_
_entity.id
_entity.type
_entity.pdbx_description
1 polymer ?
#
loop_
_entity_poly.entity_id
_entity_poly.type
_entity_poly.pdbx_seq_one_letter_code
_entity_poly.pdbx_strand_id
1 'polypeptide(L)'
;MTLAAGLRTRLAGAWPAVAVLAVLAYVPALIAAPGRMPSDSKLYLYLDPGGFFADAASTFDPLQFAGWVPHQHVAYLWPSLPWFWSVDALGIPDWIAHRLWIGTIMLAAGLGVRWTARLLGLGVAAALSAAIVYQTSLYVLPYVSRTSVMLLPWAGLGWIVAFTIRAGRRGGWADPAAIALVVLTVGAVNATALAMIVPAPVLWLLHAAWQRSIDWRTAALVAARTGVLSIGVSLWWIVMLVIQGRHGTDVLPYSESLADVSLTATAPETWRALGYWLFYVRDPYAATTTESLRYLSSSPAILVSYLIPLVAVTALVAVRWAHRRFAALLVGVGLVLAVGVHPVDDRSPLMRVFAGDDDGGLALALRSSTRALPLVTLGFGLAAAALVDALRSRSNDGSPNGRLANHRLAAVGVSALAIVNLPALWTGAFVDPALERAQEPPDAWLQAAAALDERADGGRVLQLPGAEFGAFRWGYTVDQPLPGLTDVPVVTRDLLPLGSPAAMDLLYALDDRIQDGVLEPAAVAPVARLLGADTVWLANDLAFDRFATARPEVVRELVLGAPGMGDATGFGEPKTNRPDVAMIDERAIADHRVGAPVPPVELVPVLDPVGVVRAHEATMLVSGNGDGLVDAAAAGLLAPTQVAVRYTADLDDPEAAIDAAVALVVTDSNRDRARHWRSSQDTTGFTEPGGDAPGVLRDVPSDSRLPVFDRDDAVTQTIAEQRGPVRASATAYGEPFAYLPEHRPFMAIDGDPETAWIVGEHGEPVGETLRLTYDEPLSQLVLRQPAAAGPDVRRITGISIVGLDGNGTAGALTVDPHDWPDGTVTVDVPFAVTSGELDITIDAVDGGVPFTGSIVAGVGFAEIEHGLDPTVEITRPPHDTLARASTSDPLAVVLTRQRVDPLERWRDDPEPALTREIELSAARTFDVDVTVRVDRRASDAALGALLGWPVAASSRLTGSPSHAGVAAFDADSDTAWITEFGVGVGATIEVPSASAPIDRIEVDQLVGDHSPVTELTLRTGDQQRVVAIAPDAAGRATAVVEPALPAGPLVIEVSGIEPRTTIDRRFGDPVSLPVAISELRFDGAPVVEPIETHVVTLPCTPVATIGDRVIEATISIDGPGWLDGEPVSAQVCDPVTELPVGDVLIDAATPVGVFDVDRIVLDDGARRAIEGVTSSAVATVVDSGRFGRTVAVDGCASGCWIVLGEGFNDAWSAKGPGGDLGEAVLLDGGFNGWFVGPDDGAVVVELRWTAQRWLWVAFGLT
;
A
#
# COMPACT_ATOMS: atom_id res chain seq x y z
N MET A 1 53.36 25.06 -40.20
CA MET A 1 53.79 24.20 -39.07
C MET A 1 53.46 24.75 -37.67
N THR A 2 53.18 26.04 -37.49
CA THR A 2 52.88 26.68 -36.19
C THR A 2 51.44 26.48 -35.67
N LEU A 3 50.46 26.18 -36.54
CA LEU A 3 49.09 25.81 -36.14
C LEU A 3 48.99 24.39 -35.55
N ALA A 4 49.84 23.46 -36.00
CA ALA A 4 49.85 22.07 -35.50
C ALA A 4 50.47 21.93 -34.10
N ALA A 5 51.45 22.78 -33.75
CA ALA A 5 52.07 22.80 -32.42
C ALA A 5 51.15 23.43 -31.35
N GLY A 6 50.33 24.40 -31.72
CA GLY A 6 49.32 25.02 -30.84
C GLY A 6 48.09 24.12 -30.58
N LEU A 7 47.70 23.28 -31.54
CA LEU A 7 46.68 22.24 -31.32
C LEU A 7 47.21 21.10 -30.44
N ARG A 8 48.44 20.63 -30.65
CA ARG A 8 49.04 19.55 -29.84
C ARG A 8 49.20 19.92 -28.36
N THR A 9 49.53 21.17 -28.03
CA THR A 9 49.65 21.64 -26.65
C THR A 9 48.30 21.93 -25.97
N ARG A 10 47.27 22.35 -26.71
CA ARG A 10 45.90 22.50 -26.18
C ARG A 10 45.18 21.16 -25.96
N LEU A 11 45.48 20.16 -26.79
CA LEU A 11 44.96 18.80 -26.63
C LEU A 11 45.67 18.04 -25.50
N ALA A 12 47.00 18.13 -25.37
CA ALA A 12 47.78 17.37 -24.38
C ALA A 12 47.41 17.64 -22.89
N GLY A 13 46.86 18.81 -22.55
CA GLY A 13 46.40 19.13 -21.19
C GLY A 13 44.94 18.78 -20.88
N ALA A 14 44.13 18.46 -21.90
CA ALA A 14 42.71 18.16 -21.74
C ALA A 14 42.45 16.66 -21.48
N TRP A 15 43.20 15.78 -22.16
CA TRP A 15 43.07 14.32 -22.04
C TRP A 15 43.25 13.78 -20.61
N PRO A 16 44.24 14.22 -19.81
CA PRO A 16 44.41 13.70 -18.46
C PRO A 16 43.24 14.03 -17.53
N ALA A 17 42.65 15.22 -17.66
CA ALA A 17 41.51 15.64 -16.83
C ALA A 17 40.24 14.87 -17.19
N VAL A 18 39.99 14.64 -18.49
CA VAL A 18 38.87 13.81 -18.95
C VAL A 18 39.07 12.36 -18.51
N ALA A 19 40.30 11.84 -18.60
CA ALA A 19 40.61 10.48 -18.14
C ALA A 19 40.35 10.31 -16.64
N VAL A 20 40.70 11.28 -15.78
CA VAL A 20 40.39 11.22 -14.35
C VAL A 20 38.88 11.15 -14.10
N LEU A 21 38.09 12.02 -14.76
CA LEU A 21 36.63 12.02 -14.61
C LEU A 21 36.01 10.71 -15.12
N ALA A 22 36.52 10.17 -16.24
CA ALA A 22 36.06 8.91 -16.80
C ALA A 22 36.41 7.72 -15.89
N VAL A 23 37.62 7.69 -15.30
CA VAL A 23 38.01 6.65 -14.34
C VAL A 23 37.11 6.70 -13.11
N LEU A 24 36.85 7.88 -12.55
CA LEU A 24 35.95 8.04 -11.40
C LEU A 24 34.48 7.68 -11.71
N ALA A 25 34.07 7.75 -12.97
CA ALA A 25 32.72 7.39 -13.38
C ALA A 25 32.58 5.88 -13.67
N TYR A 26 33.39 5.36 -14.58
CA TYR A 26 33.21 4.01 -15.12
C TYR A 26 33.84 2.91 -14.27
N VAL A 27 35.02 3.14 -13.67
CA VAL A 27 35.69 2.06 -12.92
C VAL A 27 34.86 1.66 -11.70
N PRO A 28 34.40 2.58 -10.83
CA PRO A 28 33.51 2.25 -9.73
C PRO A 28 32.21 1.57 -10.16
N ALA A 29 31.58 2.06 -11.23
CA ALA A 29 30.36 1.46 -11.75
C ALA A 29 30.60 0.02 -12.22
N LEU A 30 31.62 -0.23 -13.05
CA LEU A 30 31.89 -1.56 -13.62
C LEU A 30 32.34 -2.61 -12.60
N ILE A 31 32.89 -2.20 -11.46
CA ILE A 31 33.26 -3.14 -10.39
C ILE A 31 32.14 -3.35 -9.36
N ALA A 32 31.05 -2.58 -9.43
CA ALA A 32 29.91 -2.70 -8.53
C ALA A 32 29.04 -3.92 -8.91
N ALA A 33 29.05 -4.93 -8.05
CA ALA A 33 28.29 -6.18 -8.13
C ALA A 33 28.13 -6.74 -9.57
N PRO A 34 29.20 -7.29 -10.17
CA PRO A 34 29.14 -7.88 -11.51
C PRO A 34 28.08 -8.99 -11.61
N GLY A 35 27.27 -8.99 -12.67
CA GLY A 35 26.19 -9.97 -12.90
C GLY A 35 24.89 -9.70 -12.13
N ARG A 36 24.85 -8.63 -11.33
CA ARG A 36 23.66 -8.24 -10.56
C ARG A 36 23.01 -6.99 -11.15
N MET A 37 21.69 -6.99 -11.19
CA MET A 37 20.89 -5.85 -11.62
C MET A 37 20.23 -5.20 -10.40
N PRO A 38 20.34 -3.87 -10.23
CA PRO A 38 19.45 -3.15 -9.32
C PRO A 38 18.04 -3.09 -9.93
N SER A 39 17.03 -2.73 -9.15
CA SER A 39 15.67 -2.49 -9.68
C SER A 39 15.62 -1.34 -10.70
N ASP A 40 16.53 -0.36 -10.57
CA ASP A 40 16.67 0.89 -11.35
C ASP A 40 15.61 1.24 -12.41
N SER A 41 14.93 2.38 -12.20
CA SER A 41 14.12 3.16 -13.14
C SER A 41 12.90 2.46 -13.73
N LYS A 42 13.09 1.45 -14.58
CA LYS A 42 12.04 0.57 -15.10
C LYS A 42 12.60 -0.79 -15.49
N LEU A 43 11.98 -1.85 -14.98
CA LEU A 43 12.43 -3.22 -15.19
C LEU A 43 12.42 -3.64 -16.67
N TYR A 44 11.45 -3.17 -17.45
CA TYR A 44 11.26 -3.52 -18.86
C TYR A 44 12.38 -3.00 -19.78
N LEU A 45 13.20 -2.05 -19.32
CA LEU A 45 14.42 -1.63 -20.03
C LEU A 45 15.45 -2.76 -20.18
N TYR A 46 15.34 -3.80 -19.35
CA TYR A 46 16.28 -4.92 -19.28
C TYR A 46 15.65 -6.23 -19.76
N LEU A 47 14.36 -6.45 -19.48
CA LEU A 47 13.69 -7.71 -19.84
C LEU A 47 13.29 -7.76 -21.32
N ASP A 48 12.64 -6.70 -21.82
CA ASP A 48 12.29 -6.57 -23.24
C ASP A 48 12.35 -5.11 -23.70
N PRO A 49 13.56 -4.56 -23.91
CA PRO A 49 13.71 -3.20 -24.45
C PRO A 49 13.17 -3.07 -25.88
N GLY A 50 12.93 -4.19 -26.60
CA GLY A 50 12.35 -4.20 -27.93
C GLY A 50 10.85 -3.93 -27.92
N GLY A 51 10.08 -4.72 -27.17
CA GLY A 51 8.64 -4.53 -26.96
C GLY A 51 8.34 -3.19 -26.31
N PHE A 52 9.16 -2.78 -25.32
CA PHE A 52 8.94 -1.51 -24.61
C PHE A 52 9.04 -0.26 -25.52
N PHE A 53 9.62 -0.33 -26.72
CA PHE A 53 9.52 0.77 -27.70
C PHE A 53 8.10 1.03 -28.16
N ALA A 54 7.33 -0.03 -28.40
CA ALA A 54 5.94 0.08 -28.80
C ALA A 54 5.11 0.66 -27.65
N ASP A 55 5.38 0.23 -26.41
CA ASP A 55 4.70 0.73 -25.21
C ASP A 55 5.01 2.18 -24.90
N ALA A 56 6.29 2.56 -24.93
CA ALA A 56 6.70 3.93 -24.63
C ALA A 56 6.17 4.94 -25.67
N ALA A 57 5.95 4.53 -26.92
CA ALA A 57 5.32 5.37 -27.92
C ALA A 57 3.78 5.44 -27.79
N SER A 58 3.18 4.57 -26.99
CA SER A 58 1.73 4.45 -26.85
C SER A 58 1.18 5.33 -25.74
N THR A 59 -0.05 5.83 -25.94
CA THR A 59 -0.84 6.49 -24.89
C THR A 59 -1.79 5.54 -24.17
N PHE A 60 -1.88 4.29 -24.61
CA PHE A 60 -2.69 3.25 -23.99
C PHE A 60 -1.92 1.91 -23.96
N ASP A 61 -1.98 1.23 -22.83
CA ASP A 61 -1.35 -0.08 -22.63
C ASP A 61 -2.42 -1.12 -22.28
N PRO A 62 -2.74 -2.05 -23.19
CA PRO A 62 -3.70 -3.11 -22.94
C PRO A 62 -3.12 -4.28 -22.11
N LEU A 63 -1.80 -4.31 -21.89
CA LEU A 63 -1.10 -5.45 -21.27
C LEU A 63 -1.13 -5.42 -19.74
N GLN A 64 -1.30 -4.27 -19.10
CA GLN A 64 -1.26 -4.14 -17.63
C GLN A 64 -2.55 -3.51 -17.10
N PHE A 65 -2.86 -3.80 -15.82
CA PHE A 65 -3.96 -3.19 -15.06
C PHE A 65 -5.33 -3.26 -15.78
N ALA A 66 -5.55 -4.35 -16.52
CA ALA A 66 -6.70 -4.56 -17.37
C ALA A 66 -6.91 -3.48 -18.45
N GLY A 67 -5.87 -2.74 -18.85
CA GLY A 67 -5.95 -1.64 -19.81
C GLY A 67 -5.90 -0.28 -19.12
N TRP A 68 -4.84 0.50 -19.37
CA TRP A 68 -4.62 1.78 -18.69
C TRP A 68 -3.89 2.81 -19.56
N VAL A 69 -3.80 4.05 -19.08
CA VAL A 69 -3.00 5.14 -19.69
C VAL A 69 -1.66 5.23 -18.97
N PRO A 70 -0.55 4.77 -19.58
CA PRO A 70 0.70 4.63 -18.84
C PRO A 70 1.25 5.94 -18.32
N HIS A 71 1.57 5.96 -17.03
CA HIS A 71 2.37 7.02 -16.43
C HIS A 71 3.87 6.76 -16.72
N GLN A 72 4.61 7.83 -17.03
CA GLN A 72 6.07 7.82 -17.28
C GLN A 72 6.63 7.01 -18.46
N HIS A 73 5.94 6.00 -19.03
CA HIS A 73 6.49 5.14 -20.10
C HIS A 73 7.10 5.96 -21.25
N VAL A 74 6.38 6.98 -21.72
CA VAL A 74 6.86 7.86 -22.79
C VAL A 74 8.26 8.40 -22.51
N ALA A 75 8.54 8.78 -21.26
CA ALA A 75 9.77 9.46 -20.91
C ALA A 75 11.03 8.61 -21.10
N TYR A 76 10.88 7.29 -21.17
CA TYR A 76 11.99 6.38 -21.44
C TYR A 76 12.34 6.28 -22.92
N LEU A 77 11.44 6.67 -23.84
CA LEU A 77 11.64 6.65 -25.29
C LEU A 77 12.93 7.36 -25.72
N TRP A 78 13.30 8.42 -25.00
CA TRP A 78 14.60 9.06 -25.14
C TRP A 78 15.09 9.62 -23.80
N PRO A 79 16.36 9.37 -23.40
CA PRO A 79 17.41 8.64 -24.12
C PRO A 79 17.68 7.21 -23.64
N SER A 80 17.04 6.76 -22.55
CA SER A 80 17.38 5.48 -21.89
C SER A 80 17.02 4.26 -22.73
N LEU A 81 15.84 4.22 -23.36
CA LEU A 81 15.41 3.05 -24.11
C LEU A 81 16.33 2.75 -25.32
N PRO A 82 16.68 3.72 -26.18
CA PRO A 82 17.67 3.50 -27.23
C PRO A 82 19.04 3.05 -26.71
N TRP A 83 19.43 3.48 -25.50
CA TRP A 83 20.67 3.04 -24.88
C TRP A 83 20.62 1.54 -24.57
N PHE A 84 19.62 1.09 -23.81
CA PHE A 84 19.53 -0.31 -23.39
C PHE A 84 19.28 -1.25 -24.57
N TRP A 85 18.35 -0.89 -25.46
CA TRP A 85 18.10 -1.65 -26.68
C TRP A 85 19.34 -1.80 -27.57
N SER A 86 20.14 -0.75 -27.73
CA SER A 86 21.36 -0.84 -28.57
C SER A 86 22.39 -1.79 -27.98
N VAL A 87 22.44 -1.89 -26.65
CA VAL A 87 23.40 -2.75 -25.93
C VAL A 87 22.90 -4.19 -25.92
N ASP A 88 21.61 -4.40 -25.70
CA ASP A 88 20.92 -5.69 -25.83
C ASP A 88 21.04 -6.27 -27.25
N ALA A 89 20.80 -5.47 -28.29
CA ALA A 89 20.97 -5.88 -29.69
C ALA A 89 22.41 -6.29 -30.04
N LEU A 90 23.41 -5.90 -29.24
CA LEU A 90 24.81 -6.31 -29.37
C LEU A 90 25.15 -7.57 -28.54
N GLY A 91 24.19 -8.14 -27.80
CA GLY A 91 24.36 -9.28 -26.90
C GLY A 91 25.24 -8.97 -25.69
N ILE A 92 25.28 -7.71 -25.25
CA ILE A 92 26.06 -7.30 -24.09
C ILE A 92 25.17 -7.44 -22.84
N PRO A 93 25.66 -8.08 -21.76
CA PRO A 93 24.89 -8.27 -20.53
C PRO A 93 24.32 -6.97 -19.93
N ASP A 94 23.09 -7.02 -19.43
CA ASP A 94 22.34 -5.87 -18.88
C ASP A 94 23.10 -5.12 -17.80
N TRP A 95 23.77 -5.85 -16.89
CA TRP A 95 24.52 -5.19 -15.82
C TRP A 95 25.64 -4.32 -16.40
N ILE A 96 26.29 -4.73 -17.49
CA ILE A 96 27.30 -3.91 -18.17
C ILE A 96 26.62 -2.68 -18.79
N ALA A 97 25.48 -2.87 -19.46
CA ALA A 97 24.69 -1.79 -20.05
C ALA A 97 24.35 -0.71 -18.99
N HIS A 98 23.86 -1.14 -17.83
CA HIS A 98 23.51 -0.28 -16.72
C HIS A 98 24.74 0.41 -16.11
N ARG A 99 25.86 -0.29 -15.87
CA ARG A 99 27.06 0.36 -15.30
C ARG A 99 27.67 1.38 -16.27
N LEU A 100 27.64 1.11 -17.56
CA LEU A 100 28.05 2.07 -18.58
C LEU A 100 27.08 3.27 -18.65
N TRP A 101 25.78 3.05 -18.44
CA TRP A 101 24.77 4.11 -18.33
C TRP A 101 25.08 5.07 -17.18
N ILE A 102 25.22 4.54 -15.96
CA ILE A 102 25.59 5.32 -14.76
C ILE A 102 26.90 6.09 -14.98
N GLY A 103 27.94 5.39 -15.46
CA GLY A 103 29.23 6.01 -15.75
C GLY A 103 29.11 7.14 -16.78
N THR A 104 28.23 7.00 -17.77
CA THR A 104 27.99 8.03 -18.80
C THR A 104 27.32 9.27 -18.18
N ILE A 105 26.29 9.09 -17.36
CA ILE A 105 25.61 10.18 -16.64
C ILE A 105 26.60 10.95 -15.77
N MET A 106 27.38 10.24 -14.94
CA MET A 106 28.38 10.85 -14.05
C MET A 106 29.46 11.59 -14.83
N LEU A 107 29.97 11.00 -15.92
CA LEU A 107 30.96 11.65 -16.77
C LEU A 107 30.39 12.91 -17.43
N ALA A 108 29.16 12.84 -17.95
CA ALA A 108 28.49 13.99 -18.56
C ALA A 108 28.34 15.16 -17.58
N ALA A 109 27.95 14.87 -16.34
CA ALA A 109 27.87 15.85 -15.25
C ALA A 109 29.22 16.55 -15.00
N GLY A 110 30.28 15.76 -14.79
CA GLY A 110 31.63 16.27 -14.56
C GLY A 110 32.16 17.11 -15.73
N LEU A 111 31.97 16.64 -16.97
CA LEU A 111 32.42 17.36 -18.17
C LEU A 111 31.68 18.70 -18.37
N GLY A 112 30.37 18.73 -18.15
CA GLY A 112 29.56 19.95 -18.24
C GLY A 112 30.03 21.01 -17.24
N VAL A 113 30.22 20.61 -15.97
CA VAL A 113 30.71 21.52 -14.92
C VAL A 113 32.13 21.98 -15.16
N ARG A 114 33.02 21.07 -15.60
CA ARG A 114 34.39 21.43 -16.01
C ARG A 114 34.36 22.51 -17.08
N TRP A 115 33.51 22.34 -18.10
CA TRP A 115 33.42 23.29 -19.20
C TRP A 115 32.87 24.64 -18.74
N THR A 116 31.81 24.64 -17.91
CA THR A 116 31.30 25.86 -17.26
C THR A 116 32.38 26.59 -16.48
N ALA A 117 33.13 25.90 -15.61
CA ALA A 117 34.22 26.50 -14.84
C ALA A 117 35.29 27.15 -15.73
N ARG A 118 35.63 26.52 -16.87
CA ARG A 118 36.55 27.09 -17.86
C ARG A 118 36.00 28.35 -18.54
N LEU A 119 34.70 28.38 -18.86
CA LEU A 119 34.04 29.55 -19.44
C LEU A 119 33.97 30.73 -18.46
N LEU A 120 33.91 30.46 -17.16
CA LEU A 120 33.96 31.45 -16.08
C LEU A 120 35.40 31.89 -15.71
N GLY A 121 36.41 31.43 -16.47
CA GLY A 121 37.79 31.89 -16.37
C GLY A 121 38.67 31.14 -15.36
N LEU A 122 38.20 30.04 -14.77
CA LEU A 122 38.99 29.24 -13.82
C LEU A 122 40.05 28.40 -14.54
N GLY A 123 41.21 28.20 -13.91
CA GLY A 123 42.31 27.38 -14.42
C GLY A 123 41.95 25.90 -14.65
N VAL A 124 42.81 25.14 -15.33
CA VAL A 124 42.54 23.73 -15.68
C VAL A 124 42.39 22.84 -14.44
N ALA A 125 43.27 22.99 -13.44
CA ALA A 125 43.21 22.23 -12.19
C ALA A 125 41.99 22.61 -11.36
N ALA A 126 41.68 23.91 -11.25
CA ALA A 126 40.48 24.40 -10.58
C ALA A 126 39.19 23.87 -11.24
N ALA A 127 39.10 23.91 -12.57
CA ALA A 127 37.95 23.39 -13.30
C ALA A 127 37.79 21.86 -13.14
N LEU A 128 38.89 21.11 -13.01
CA LEU A 128 38.84 19.69 -12.68
C LEU A 128 38.32 19.47 -11.26
N SER A 129 38.76 20.26 -10.27
CA SER A 129 38.23 20.16 -8.91
C SER A 129 36.73 20.49 -8.82
N ALA A 130 36.24 21.50 -9.55
CA ALA A 130 34.80 21.78 -9.63
C ALA A 130 34.03 20.57 -10.17
N ALA A 131 34.55 19.94 -11.22
CA ALA A 131 33.94 18.78 -11.84
C ALA A 131 33.90 17.57 -10.91
N ILE A 132 34.99 17.28 -10.19
CA ILE A 132 35.04 16.17 -9.23
C ILE A 132 34.06 16.41 -8.08
N VAL A 133 34.06 17.60 -7.47
CA VAL A 133 33.13 17.95 -6.38
C VAL A 133 31.67 17.77 -6.80
N TYR A 134 31.33 18.12 -8.04
CA TYR A 134 29.98 17.95 -8.55
C TYR A 134 29.67 16.48 -8.85
N GLN A 135 30.51 15.82 -9.66
CA GLN A 135 30.35 14.44 -10.13
C GLN A 135 30.26 13.43 -8.99
N THR A 136 31.00 13.64 -7.89
CA THR A 136 31.02 12.74 -6.73
C THR A 136 30.22 13.30 -5.55
N SER A 137 29.26 14.18 -5.81
CA SER A 137 28.38 14.70 -4.75
C SER A 137 27.47 13.61 -4.19
N LEU A 138 27.08 13.72 -2.91
CA LEU A 138 26.20 12.75 -2.24
C LEU A 138 24.81 12.67 -2.87
N TYR A 139 24.43 13.66 -3.67
CA TYR A 139 23.18 13.71 -4.42
C TYR A 139 22.98 12.49 -5.35
N VAL A 140 24.03 11.77 -5.74
CA VAL A 140 23.89 10.60 -6.63
C VAL A 140 23.34 9.35 -5.94
N LEU A 141 23.54 9.25 -4.62
CA LEU A 141 23.24 8.04 -3.83
C LEU A 141 21.77 7.59 -3.84
N PRO A 142 20.75 8.47 -3.81
CA PRO A 142 19.35 8.02 -3.81
C PRO A 142 18.88 7.45 -5.14
N TYR A 143 19.59 7.76 -6.21
CA TYR A 143 19.10 7.53 -7.57
C TYR A 143 19.87 6.42 -8.27
N VAL A 144 21.16 6.21 -7.98
CA VAL A 144 22.04 5.30 -8.73
C VAL A 144 21.57 3.84 -8.78
N SER A 145 20.92 3.35 -7.72
CA SER A 145 20.43 1.96 -7.62
C SER A 145 18.91 1.84 -7.75
N ARG A 146 18.18 2.96 -7.92
CA ARG A 146 16.71 2.96 -7.83
C ARG A 146 16.03 3.69 -8.97
N THR A 147 16.54 4.85 -9.39
CA THR A 147 15.94 5.71 -10.42
C THR A 147 16.99 6.59 -11.10
N SER A 148 17.99 5.99 -11.73
CA SER A 148 19.15 6.64 -12.33
C SER A 148 18.81 7.73 -13.35
N VAL A 149 17.69 7.58 -14.07
CA VAL A 149 17.18 8.60 -14.99
C VAL A 149 16.88 9.95 -14.30
N MET A 150 16.62 9.96 -13.00
CA MET A 150 16.46 11.20 -12.20
C MET A 150 17.76 12.01 -12.09
N LEU A 151 18.91 11.41 -12.40
CA LEU A 151 20.20 12.11 -12.46
C LEU A 151 20.43 12.86 -13.77
N LEU A 152 19.56 12.70 -14.78
CA LEU A 152 19.74 13.36 -16.08
C LEU A 152 19.72 14.91 -15.97
N PRO A 153 18.78 15.56 -15.26
CA PRO A 153 18.82 17.02 -15.05
C PRO A 153 20.13 17.47 -14.37
N TRP A 154 20.59 16.73 -13.36
CA TRP A 154 21.88 16.97 -12.70
C TRP A 154 23.05 16.87 -13.69
N ALA A 155 23.07 15.84 -14.54
CA ALA A 155 24.11 15.70 -15.57
C ALA A 155 24.06 16.81 -16.63
N GLY A 156 22.86 17.27 -17.00
CA GLY A 156 22.63 18.33 -17.98
C GLY A 156 22.94 19.74 -17.47
N LEU A 157 22.83 20.01 -16.17
CA LEU A 157 22.88 21.35 -15.59
C LEU A 157 24.16 22.12 -15.97
N GLY A 158 25.32 21.47 -15.86
CA GLY A 158 26.60 22.07 -16.22
C GLY A 158 26.67 22.48 -17.70
N TRP A 159 26.03 21.72 -18.59
CA TRP A 159 25.97 22.02 -20.03
C TRP A 159 25.01 23.17 -20.34
N ILE A 160 23.83 23.16 -19.72
CA ILE A 160 22.83 24.23 -19.85
C ILE A 160 23.44 25.56 -19.46
N VAL A 161 24.13 25.64 -18.32
CA VAL A 161 24.82 26.85 -17.86
C VAL A 161 25.95 27.24 -18.82
N ALA A 162 26.75 26.28 -19.29
CA ALA A 162 27.85 26.55 -20.23
C ALA A 162 27.36 27.17 -21.55
N PHE A 163 26.33 26.59 -22.16
CA PHE A 163 25.74 27.12 -23.38
C PHE A 163 25.03 28.46 -23.14
N THR A 164 24.39 28.66 -21.99
CA THR A 164 23.81 29.96 -21.61
C THR A 164 24.91 31.03 -21.54
N ILE A 165 26.07 30.72 -20.94
CA ILE A 165 27.24 31.61 -20.92
C ILE A 165 27.67 31.99 -22.33
N ARG A 166 27.70 31.01 -23.24
CA ARG A 166 28.13 31.17 -24.63
C ARG A 166 27.12 32.00 -25.42
N ALA A 167 25.82 31.73 -25.25
CA ALA A 167 24.72 32.45 -25.86
C ALA A 167 24.75 33.94 -25.51
N GLY A 168 24.93 34.28 -24.22
CA GLY A 168 25.01 35.67 -23.78
C GLY A 168 26.22 36.41 -24.35
N ARG A 169 27.34 35.71 -24.61
CA ARG A 169 28.57 36.32 -25.13
C ARG A 169 28.64 36.42 -26.66
N ARG A 170 28.04 35.47 -27.38
CA ARG A 170 28.12 35.36 -28.85
C ARG A 170 26.84 35.75 -29.57
N GLY A 171 25.68 35.63 -28.92
CA GLY A 171 24.37 35.77 -29.54
C GLY A 171 24.03 34.63 -30.50
N GLY A 172 22.94 34.81 -31.27
CA GLY A 172 22.46 33.84 -32.27
C GLY A 172 21.52 32.76 -31.72
N TRP A 173 21.32 31.70 -32.51
CA TRP A 173 20.40 30.58 -32.23
C TRP A 173 21.10 29.26 -31.91
N ALA A 174 22.39 29.12 -32.26
CA ALA A 174 23.12 27.86 -32.09
C ALA A 174 23.25 27.42 -30.62
N ASP A 175 23.46 28.37 -29.70
CA ASP A 175 23.56 28.08 -28.27
C ASP A 175 22.21 27.78 -27.61
N PRO A 176 21.15 28.59 -27.85
CA PRO A 176 19.79 28.20 -27.49
C PRO A 176 19.38 26.82 -28.01
N ALA A 177 19.72 26.49 -29.27
CA ALA A 177 19.44 25.17 -29.84
C ALA A 177 20.24 24.05 -29.15
N ALA A 178 21.51 24.29 -28.81
CA ALA A 178 22.28 23.32 -28.02
C ALA A 178 21.69 23.12 -26.61
N ILE A 179 21.18 24.17 -25.97
CA ILE A 179 20.45 24.04 -24.69
C ILE A 179 19.19 23.20 -24.90
N ALA A 180 18.41 23.45 -25.94
CA ALA A 180 17.22 22.68 -26.25
C ALA A 180 17.54 21.19 -26.46
N LEU A 181 18.62 20.84 -27.17
CA LEU A 181 19.05 19.43 -27.32
C LEU A 181 19.46 18.77 -25.99
N VAL A 182 20.05 19.53 -25.07
CA VAL A 182 20.31 19.03 -23.71
C VAL A 182 18.98 18.81 -22.98
N VAL A 183 18.04 19.78 -23.04
CA VAL A 183 16.70 19.67 -22.43
C VAL A 183 15.92 18.48 -22.99
N LEU A 184 15.94 18.27 -24.31
CA LEU A 184 15.37 17.09 -24.97
C LEU A 184 15.86 15.78 -24.33
N THR A 185 17.15 15.74 -23.98
CA THR A 185 17.81 14.54 -23.45
C THR A 185 17.60 14.35 -21.95
N VAL A 186 17.34 15.41 -21.19
CA VAL A 186 17.33 15.34 -19.72
C VAL A 186 16.00 15.71 -19.06
N GLY A 187 15.01 16.14 -19.85
CA GLY A 187 13.80 16.77 -19.33
C GLY A 187 12.59 15.86 -19.13
N ALA A 188 12.49 14.76 -19.88
CA ALA A 188 11.21 14.06 -20.07
C ALA A 188 10.72 13.27 -18.85
N VAL A 189 11.64 12.69 -18.08
CA VAL A 189 11.29 11.77 -16.98
C VAL A 189 10.66 12.49 -15.78
N ASN A 190 11.10 13.71 -15.51
CA ASN A 190 10.61 14.45 -14.36
C ASN A 190 10.63 15.96 -14.61
N ALA A 191 9.47 16.50 -14.98
CA ALA A 191 9.31 17.92 -15.24
C ALA A 191 9.72 18.80 -14.04
N THR A 192 9.40 18.36 -12.82
CA THR A 192 9.79 19.05 -11.58
C THR A 192 11.31 19.11 -11.40
N ALA A 193 12.03 18.01 -11.62
CA ALA A 193 13.49 17.99 -11.51
C ALA A 193 14.15 18.94 -12.52
N LEU A 194 13.63 19.00 -13.76
CA LEU A 194 14.06 19.98 -14.75
C LEU A 194 13.76 21.41 -14.28
N ALA A 195 12.54 21.69 -13.81
CA ALA A 195 12.15 22.99 -13.27
C ALA A 195 13.07 23.45 -12.12
N MET A 196 13.44 22.54 -11.21
CA MET A 196 14.32 22.85 -10.08
C MET A 196 15.75 23.24 -10.47
N ILE A 197 16.18 22.96 -11.69
CA ILE A 197 17.51 23.40 -12.19
C ILE A 197 17.46 24.63 -13.10
N VAL A 198 16.28 25.03 -13.60
CA VAL A 198 16.07 26.27 -14.40
C VAL A 198 16.61 27.54 -13.73
N PRO A 199 16.58 27.70 -12.39
CA PRO A 199 17.18 28.86 -11.75
C PRO A 199 18.65 29.09 -12.12
N ALA A 200 19.46 28.05 -12.37
CA ALA A 200 20.88 28.25 -12.68
C ALA A 200 21.16 29.11 -13.93
N PRO A 201 20.65 28.78 -15.14
CA PRO A 201 20.84 29.64 -16.31
C PRO A 201 20.18 31.01 -16.15
N VAL A 202 19.03 31.11 -15.48
CA VAL A 202 18.35 32.39 -15.22
C VAL A 202 19.21 33.28 -14.32
N LEU A 203 19.68 32.76 -13.18
CA LEU A 203 20.56 33.47 -12.25
C LEU A 203 21.85 33.91 -12.93
N TRP A 204 22.39 33.12 -13.87
CA TRP A 204 23.55 33.54 -14.65
C TRP A 204 23.23 34.74 -15.54
N LEU A 205 22.11 34.72 -16.29
CA LEU A 205 21.70 35.84 -17.15
C LEU A 205 21.45 37.12 -16.34
N LEU A 206 20.73 37.01 -15.22
CA LEU A 206 20.50 38.12 -14.30
C LEU A 206 21.80 38.68 -13.74
N HIS A 207 22.69 37.81 -13.28
CA HIS A 207 23.99 38.20 -12.76
C HIS A 207 24.87 38.88 -13.83
N ALA A 208 24.91 38.32 -15.04
CA ALA A 208 25.68 38.83 -16.17
C ALA A 208 25.17 40.20 -16.63
N ALA A 209 23.85 40.40 -16.68
CA ALA A 209 23.21 41.67 -17.01
C ALA A 209 23.43 42.72 -15.90
N TRP A 210 23.29 42.32 -14.64
CA TRP A 210 23.52 43.20 -13.49
C TRP A 210 24.97 43.69 -13.41
N GLN A 211 25.94 42.80 -13.69
CA GLN A 211 27.35 43.14 -13.81
C GLN A 211 27.71 43.89 -15.11
N ARG A 212 26.72 44.14 -15.99
CA ARG A 212 26.88 44.80 -17.29
C ARG A 212 27.87 44.08 -18.23
N SER A 213 28.03 42.78 -18.06
CA SER A 213 28.82 41.93 -18.97
C SER A 213 28.03 41.56 -20.24
N ILE A 214 26.71 41.61 -20.15
CA ILE A 214 25.74 41.59 -21.25
C ILE A 214 24.68 42.67 -20.95
N ASP A 215 23.88 43.08 -21.94
CA ASP A 215 22.73 43.96 -21.75
C ASP A 215 21.44 43.17 -21.47
N TRP A 216 20.46 43.82 -20.82
CA TRP A 216 19.17 43.20 -20.46
C TRP A 216 18.39 42.68 -21.66
N ARG A 217 18.52 43.33 -22.83
CA ARG A 217 17.87 42.87 -24.06
C ARG A 217 18.48 41.56 -24.55
N THR A 218 19.81 41.42 -24.51
CA THR A 218 20.46 40.14 -24.83
C THR A 218 20.04 39.05 -23.85
N ALA A 219 19.98 39.35 -22.56
CA ALA A 219 19.50 38.39 -21.56
C ALA A 219 18.07 37.90 -21.86
N ALA A 220 17.14 38.83 -22.14
CA ALA A 220 15.76 38.50 -22.50
C ALA A 220 15.66 37.72 -23.83
N LEU A 221 16.44 38.09 -24.85
CA LEU A 221 16.46 37.37 -26.13
C LEU A 221 17.02 35.96 -26.01
N VAL A 222 18.07 35.75 -25.21
CA VAL A 222 18.59 34.41 -24.93
C VAL A 222 17.54 33.58 -24.20
N ALA A 223 16.93 34.12 -23.14
CA ALA A 223 15.87 33.44 -22.40
C ALA A 223 14.68 33.07 -23.30
N ALA A 224 14.19 34.00 -24.13
CA ALA A 224 13.08 33.75 -25.04
C ALA A 224 13.40 32.69 -26.11
N ARG A 225 14.57 32.75 -26.75
CA ARG A 225 14.99 31.76 -27.74
C ARG A 225 15.14 30.37 -27.13
N THR A 226 15.77 30.30 -25.97
CA THR A 226 15.92 29.04 -25.24
C THR A 226 14.56 28.50 -24.84
N GLY A 227 13.68 29.33 -24.26
CA GLY A 227 12.32 28.92 -23.86
C GLY A 227 11.52 28.35 -25.02
N VAL A 228 11.46 29.05 -26.16
CA VAL A 228 10.71 28.58 -27.35
C VAL A 228 11.25 27.25 -27.88
N LEU A 229 12.57 27.11 -28.00
CA LEU A 229 13.15 25.86 -28.51
C LEU A 229 13.00 24.71 -27.50
N SER A 230 13.20 24.97 -26.21
CA SER A 230 13.03 23.98 -25.15
C SER A 230 11.59 23.50 -25.04
N ILE A 231 10.60 24.38 -25.20
CA ILE A 231 9.18 23.99 -25.28
C ILE A 231 8.94 23.11 -26.50
N GLY A 232 9.46 23.52 -27.67
CA GLY A 232 9.31 22.76 -28.92
C GLY A 232 9.80 21.32 -28.81
N VAL A 233 11.03 21.11 -28.32
CA VAL A 233 11.60 19.76 -28.14
C VAL A 233 10.99 18.98 -26.97
N SER A 234 10.12 19.61 -26.17
CA SER A 234 9.43 19.00 -25.05
C SER A 234 7.98 18.65 -25.36
N LEU A 235 7.47 19.01 -26.55
CA LEU A 235 6.07 18.82 -26.92
C LEU A 235 5.62 17.37 -26.77
N TRP A 236 6.48 16.41 -27.12
CA TRP A 236 6.17 14.99 -27.06
C TRP A 236 5.79 14.49 -25.66
N TRP A 237 6.54 14.87 -24.61
CA TRP A 237 6.22 14.47 -23.24
C TRP A 237 5.22 15.43 -22.57
N ILE A 238 5.19 16.71 -22.95
CA ILE A 238 4.16 17.66 -22.48
C ILE A 238 2.76 17.22 -22.93
N VAL A 239 2.62 16.80 -24.18
CA VAL A 239 1.33 16.30 -24.70
C VAL A 239 0.94 15.01 -24.00
N MET A 240 1.88 14.10 -23.73
CA MET A 240 1.58 12.90 -22.95
C MET A 240 1.15 13.24 -21.52
N LEU A 241 1.78 14.19 -20.83
CA LEU A 241 1.34 14.65 -19.50
C LEU A 241 -0.10 15.20 -19.54
N VAL A 242 -0.47 15.91 -20.61
CA VAL A 242 -1.85 16.40 -20.78
C VAL A 242 -2.82 15.24 -21.02
N ILE A 243 -2.42 14.20 -21.75
CA ILE A 243 -3.25 13.00 -21.96
C ILE A 243 -3.41 12.24 -20.64
N GLN A 244 -2.32 12.03 -19.89
CA GLN A 244 -2.34 11.39 -18.57
C GLN A 244 -3.25 12.15 -17.61
N GLY A 245 -3.13 13.48 -17.52
CA GLY A 245 -3.97 14.28 -16.63
C GLY A 245 -5.44 14.42 -17.06
N ARG A 246 -5.84 13.86 -18.22
CA ARG A 246 -7.24 13.87 -18.69
C ARG A 246 -7.87 12.49 -18.71
N HIS A 247 -7.11 11.49 -19.12
CA HIS A 247 -7.59 10.14 -19.39
C HIS A 247 -6.90 9.09 -18.51
N GLY A 248 -5.84 9.44 -17.79
CA GLY A 248 -5.18 8.56 -16.83
C GLY A 248 -5.63 8.86 -15.40
N THR A 249 -5.22 7.98 -14.51
CA THR A 249 -5.49 8.10 -13.07
C THR A 249 -4.74 9.28 -12.44
N ASP A 250 -5.39 10.00 -11.52
CA ASP A 250 -4.69 10.98 -10.70
C ASP A 250 -3.83 10.26 -9.65
N VAL A 251 -2.55 10.10 -9.95
CA VAL A 251 -1.62 9.33 -9.11
C VAL A 251 -1.20 10.11 -7.85
N LEU A 252 -1.40 11.43 -7.81
CA LEU A 252 -0.87 12.26 -6.72
C LEU A 252 -1.52 11.96 -5.37
N PRO A 253 -2.86 11.86 -5.25
CA PRO A 253 -3.54 11.45 -4.00
C PRO A 253 -3.08 10.09 -3.48
N TYR A 254 -2.81 9.13 -4.37
CA TYR A 254 -2.45 7.76 -3.99
C TYR A 254 -0.99 7.58 -3.58
N SER A 255 -0.19 8.64 -3.61
CA SER A 255 1.24 8.61 -3.27
C SER A 255 1.51 9.35 -1.95
N GLU A 256 2.75 9.36 -1.47
CA GLU A 256 3.08 9.88 -0.14
C GLU A 256 2.66 11.35 0.07
N SER A 257 2.29 11.76 1.28
CA SER A 257 1.83 13.14 1.49
C SER A 257 2.96 14.18 1.32
N LEU A 258 2.61 15.45 1.20
CA LEU A 258 3.59 16.54 1.21
C LEU A 258 4.39 16.55 2.53
N ALA A 259 3.73 16.24 3.65
CA ALA A 259 4.37 16.11 4.96
C ALA A 259 5.44 15.01 4.94
N ASP A 260 5.10 13.81 4.46
CA ASP A 260 6.00 12.65 4.41
C ASP A 260 7.28 12.94 3.59
N VAL A 261 7.12 13.51 2.39
CA VAL A 261 8.24 13.74 1.47
C VAL A 261 9.13 14.91 1.90
N SER A 262 8.60 15.88 2.66
CA SER A 262 9.33 17.08 3.09
C SER A 262 9.87 17.01 4.53
N LEU A 263 9.46 16.01 5.33
CA LEU A 263 9.88 15.83 6.73
C LEU A 263 11.40 15.87 6.91
N THR A 264 12.15 15.32 5.95
CA THR A 264 13.61 15.17 6.03
C THR A 264 14.37 16.26 5.26
N ALA A 265 13.68 17.20 4.62
CA ALA A 265 14.27 18.31 3.86
C ALA A 265 14.84 19.41 4.77
N THR A 266 15.48 19.02 5.86
CA THR A 266 16.01 19.92 6.88
C THR A 266 17.22 20.71 6.38
N ALA A 267 17.48 21.88 6.96
CA ALA A 267 18.64 22.69 6.62
C ALA A 267 19.98 21.93 6.79
N PRO A 268 20.26 21.22 7.91
CA PRO A 268 21.52 20.49 8.09
C PRO A 268 21.78 19.43 7.00
N GLU A 269 20.76 18.69 6.59
CA GLU A 269 20.88 17.64 5.59
C GLU A 269 21.03 18.20 4.17
N THR A 270 20.26 19.22 3.81
CA THR A 270 20.38 19.87 2.49
C THR A 270 21.75 20.54 2.28
N TRP A 271 22.38 21.08 3.33
CA TRP A 271 23.77 21.59 3.26
C TRP A 271 24.79 20.54 2.85
N ARG A 272 24.56 19.26 3.17
CA ARG A 272 25.43 18.13 2.83
C ARG A 272 25.11 17.53 1.44
N ALA A 273 24.13 18.09 0.74
CA ALA A 273 23.51 17.50 -0.46
C ALA A 273 22.81 16.15 -0.17
N LEU A 274 22.22 16.03 1.03
CA LEU A 274 21.35 14.96 1.48
C LEU A 274 19.91 15.51 1.66
N GLY A 275 19.06 14.80 2.40
CA GLY A 275 17.72 15.26 2.77
C GLY A 275 16.58 14.68 1.93
N TYR A 276 16.89 13.83 0.94
CA TYR A 276 15.88 13.02 0.25
C TYR A 276 15.30 12.00 1.22
N TRP A 277 13.97 11.93 1.32
CA TRP A 277 13.25 11.24 2.40
C TRP A 277 13.53 9.73 2.48
N LEU A 278 13.66 9.03 1.35
CA LEU A 278 13.99 7.60 1.33
C LEU A 278 15.36 7.24 1.92
N PHE A 279 16.21 8.23 2.25
CA PHE A 279 17.44 7.96 3.01
C PHE A 279 17.16 7.62 4.47
N TYR A 280 16.02 8.03 4.99
CA TYR A 280 15.67 7.95 6.39
C TYR A 280 14.55 6.94 6.63
N VAL A 281 13.97 6.40 5.56
CA VAL A 281 12.98 5.31 5.62
C VAL A 281 13.70 3.98 5.72
N ARG A 282 13.14 3.11 6.57
CA ARG A 282 13.58 1.75 6.79
C ARG A 282 12.37 0.85 6.96
N ASP A 283 12.45 -0.34 6.40
CA ASP A 283 11.55 -1.45 6.71
C ASP A 283 12.32 -2.45 7.63
N PRO A 284 11.66 -3.48 8.20
CA PRO A 284 12.33 -4.50 9.02
C PRO A 284 13.44 -5.28 8.29
N TYR A 285 13.47 -5.25 6.96
CA TYR A 285 14.47 -5.95 6.14
C TYR A 285 15.73 -5.10 5.98
N ALA A 286 15.60 -3.85 5.55
CA ALA A 286 16.71 -2.93 5.32
C ALA A 286 16.28 -1.44 5.29
N ALA A 287 17.28 -0.55 5.33
CA ALA A 287 17.06 0.84 4.94
C ALA A 287 16.73 0.91 3.44
N THR A 288 15.80 1.78 3.03
CA THR A 288 15.43 1.90 1.61
C THR A 288 16.58 2.37 0.72
N THR A 289 17.59 3.02 1.30
CA THR A 289 18.91 3.21 0.68
C THR A 289 19.99 2.79 1.68
N THR A 290 20.58 1.62 1.51
CA THR A 290 21.52 1.03 2.49
C THR A 290 22.74 1.93 2.77
N GLU A 291 23.25 2.63 1.75
CA GLU A 291 24.39 3.54 1.94
C GLU A 291 24.07 4.81 2.75
N SER A 292 22.78 5.16 2.92
CA SER A 292 22.42 6.31 3.76
C SER A 292 22.85 6.08 5.21
N LEU A 293 22.78 4.84 5.71
CA LEU A 293 23.08 4.47 7.10
C LEU A 293 24.45 4.95 7.56
N ARG A 294 25.44 4.95 6.67
CA ARG A 294 26.78 5.47 6.97
C ARG A 294 26.74 6.94 7.37
N TYR A 295 25.93 7.75 6.69
CA TYR A 295 25.79 9.19 6.91
C TYR A 295 24.86 9.55 8.07
N LEU A 296 24.18 8.56 8.65
CA LEU A 296 23.31 8.67 9.82
C LEU A 296 24.00 8.17 11.10
N SER A 297 24.80 7.11 11.00
CA SER A 297 25.38 6.44 12.18
C SER A 297 26.88 6.70 12.38
N SER A 298 27.64 6.97 11.31
CA SER A 298 29.10 7.10 11.40
C SER A 298 29.53 8.54 11.65
N SER A 299 29.99 8.87 12.86
CA SER A 299 30.50 10.21 13.18
C SER A 299 31.59 10.69 12.22
N PRO A 300 32.56 9.86 11.78
CA PRO A 300 33.53 10.25 10.76
C PRO A 300 32.88 10.63 9.41
N ALA A 301 31.91 9.85 8.92
CA ALA A 301 31.25 10.13 7.64
C ALA A 301 30.41 11.42 7.72
N ILE A 302 29.71 11.62 8.85
CA ILE A 302 28.98 12.85 9.14
C ILE A 302 29.96 14.04 9.11
N LEU A 303 31.06 13.98 9.85
CA LEU A 303 32.06 15.05 9.88
C LEU A 303 32.65 15.35 8.48
N VAL A 304 33.05 14.33 7.74
CA VAL A 304 33.62 14.48 6.38
C VAL A 304 32.64 15.16 5.44
N SER A 305 31.35 14.82 5.53
CA SER A 305 30.31 15.39 4.67
C SER A 305 30.10 16.90 4.84
N TYR A 306 30.42 17.46 6.01
CA TYR A 306 30.39 18.91 6.25
C TYR A 306 31.63 19.66 5.74
N LEU A 307 32.74 18.96 5.46
CA LEU A 307 33.99 19.62 5.07
C LEU A 307 33.91 20.27 3.68
N ILE A 308 33.20 19.66 2.72
CA ILE A 308 33.03 20.24 1.37
C ILE A 308 32.20 21.54 1.43
N PRO A 309 31.01 21.57 2.06
CA PRO A 309 30.27 22.81 2.30
C PRO A 309 31.11 23.87 3.03
N LEU A 310 31.85 23.49 4.07
CA LEU A 310 32.70 24.42 4.82
C LEU A 310 33.80 25.05 3.94
N VAL A 311 34.48 24.25 3.10
CA VAL A 311 35.46 24.74 2.14
C VAL A 311 34.81 25.67 1.12
N ALA A 312 33.63 25.32 0.59
CA ALA A 312 32.91 26.13 -0.37
C ALA A 312 32.46 27.48 0.21
N VAL A 313 31.85 27.50 1.40
CA VAL A 313 31.43 28.72 2.09
C VAL A 313 32.63 29.59 2.43
N THR A 314 33.71 28.98 2.95
CA THR A 314 34.97 29.69 3.23
C THR A 314 35.51 30.35 1.96
N ALA A 315 35.44 29.65 0.82
CA ALA A 315 35.85 30.20 -0.47
C ALA A 315 34.94 31.36 -0.91
N LEU A 316 33.61 31.24 -0.79
CA LEU A 316 32.66 32.31 -1.12
C LEU A 316 32.88 33.57 -0.28
N VAL A 317 33.34 33.44 0.96
CA VAL A 317 33.66 34.58 1.84
C VAL A 317 35.04 35.15 1.50
N ALA A 318 36.08 34.31 1.47
CA ALA A 318 37.47 34.73 1.47
C ALA A 318 38.08 35.01 0.08
N VAL A 319 37.49 34.44 -0.99
CA VAL A 319 38.02 34.56 -2.36
C VAL A 319 37.31 35.68 -3.11
N ARG A 320 38.11 36.53 -3.77
CA ARG A 320 37.61 37.54 -4.72
C ARG A 320 37.66 36.96 -6.13
N TRP A 321 36.50 36.64 -6.69
CA TRP A 321 36.33 36.13 -8.05
C TRP A 321 35.11 36.82 -8.70
N ALA A 322 35.20 37.12 -10.00
CA ALA A 322 34.18 37.91 -10.71
C ALA A 322 32.78 37.30 -10.60
N HIS A 323 32.69 35.97 -10.63
CA HIS A 323 31.44 35.22 -10.59
C HIS A 323 31.11 34.65 -9.20
N ARG A 324 31.74 35.16 -8.14
CA ARG A 324 31.47 34.75 -6.75
C ARG A 324 30.01 34.90 -6.37
N ARG A 325 29.35 35.98 -6.82
CA ARG A 325 27.93 36.20 -6.52
C ARG A 325 27.04 35.18 -7.23
N PHE A 326 27.38 34.76 -8.45
CA PHE A 326 26.65 33.70 -9.14
C PHE A 326 26.73 32.38 -8.38
N ALA A 327 27.92 31.96 -7.95
CA ALA A 327 28.06 30.75 -7.13
C ALA A 327 27.33 30.86 -5.78
N ALA A 328 27.36 32.03 -5.13
CA ALA A 328 26.58 32.26 -3.91
C ALA A 328 25.07 32.23 -4.14
N LEU A 329 24.58 32.76 -5.27
CA LEU A 329 23.17 32.71 -5.66
C LEU A 329 22.70 31.28 -5.93
N LEU A 330 23.54 30.46 -6.59
CA LEU A 330 23.25 29.04 -6.80
C LEU A 330 23.07 28.29 -5.47
N VAL A 331 23.99 28.50 -4.51
CA VAL A 331 23.89 27.91 -3.17
C VAL A 331 22.66 28.43 -2.43
N GLY A 332 22.46 29.74 -2.40
CA GLY A 332 21.35 30.36 -1.66
C GLY A 332 19.97 29.96 -2.19
N VAL A 333 19.75 30.09 -3.50
CA VAL A 333 18.48 29.72 -4.14
C VAL A 333 18.28 28.20 -4.09
N GLY A 334 19.32 27.42 -4.33
CA GLY A 334 19.26 25.96 -4.24
C GLY A 334 18.88 25.47 -2.84
N LEU A 335 19.44 26.05 -1.78
CA LEU A 335 19.09 25.69 -0.40
C LEU A 335 17.68 26.14 -0.02
N VAL A 336 17.27 27.35 -0.41
CA VAL A 336 15.89 27.83 -0.14
C VAL A 336 14.88 26.91 -0.82
N LEU A 337 15.11 26.55 -2.09
CA LEU A 337 14.23 25.62 -2.80
C LEU A 337 14.31 24.20 -2.24
N ALA A 338 15.49 23.71 -1.83
CA ALA A 338 15.68 22.36 -1.32
C ALA A 338 15.13 22.14 0.09
N VAL A 339 15.25 23.13 0.98
CA VAL A 339 14.55 23.13 2.26
C VAL A 339 13.04 23.21 2.01
N GLY A 340 12.64 24.00 1.02
CA GLY A 340 11.27 24.00 0.52
C GLY A 340 10.28 24.31 1.64
N VAL A 341 9.21 23.52 1.73
CA VAL A 341 8.10 23.73 2.67
C VAL A 341 8.36 23.22 4.09
N HIS A 342 9.55 22.71 4.40
CA HIS A 342 9.84 22.14 5.72
C HIS A 342 9.99 23.21 6.84
N PRO A 343 9.40 23.01 8.04
CA PRO A 343 8.38 22.01 8.36
C PRO A 343 7.01 22.41 7.79
N VAL A 344 6.17 21.43 7.42
CA VAL A 344 4.91 21.68 6.70
C VAL A 344 3.93 22.54 7.49
N ASP A 345 3.91 22.41 8.83
CA ASP A 345 2.97 23.10 9.71
C ASP A 345 3.46 24.49 10.19
N ASP A 346 4.76 24.79 10.05
CA ASP A 346 5.35 26.10 10.39
C ASP A 346 6.25 26.60 9.25
N ARG A 347 5.62 26.76 8.07
CA ARG A 347 6.30 27.19 6.86
C ARG A 347 6.88 28.58 7.03
N SER A 348 8.11 28.79 6.55
CA SER A 348 8.72 30.12 6.54
C SER A 348 7.85 31.15 5.76
N PRO A 349 7.87 32.44 6.12
CA PRO A 349 7.03 33.45 5.45
C PRO A 349 7.19 33.51 3.92
N LEU A 350 8.39 33.22 3.41
CA LEU A 350 8.66 33.14 1.98
C LEU A 350 7.94 31.95 1.33
N MET A 351 7.96 30.80 2.01
CA MET A 351 7.40 29.56 1.49
C MET A 351 5.89 29.51 1.60
N ARG A 352 5.26 30.20 2.56
CA ARG A 352 3.80 30.41 2.57
C ARG A 352 3.31 31.12 1.30
N VAL A 353 4.06 32.09 0.78
CA VAL A 353 3.70 32.81 -0.46
C VAL A 353 3.83 31.93 -1.71
N PHE A 354 4.79 31.00 -1.72
CA PHE A 354 4.99 30.09 -2.86
C PHE A 354 4.08 28.87 -2.80
N ALA A 355 3.89 28.26 -1.63
CA ALA A 355 3.08 27.06 -1.47
C ALA A 355 1.57 27.38 -1.36
N GLY A 356 1.19 28.54 -0.85
CA GLY A 356 -0.21 28.85 -0.50
C GLY A 356 -0.58 28.33 0.89
N ASP A 357 -1.83 28.60 1.28
CA ASP A 357 -2.45 28.08 2.50
C ASP A 357 -3.15 26.72 2.24
N ASP A 358 -3.63 26.49 1.02
CA ASP A 358 -4.13 25.20 0.54
C ASP A 358 -3.00 24.40 -0.15
N ASP A 359 -3.11 23.07 -0.20
CA ASP A 359 -2.20 22.16 -0.94
C ASP A 359 -2.32 22.32 -2.48
N GLY A 360 -2.31 23.56 -2.98
CA GLY A 360 -2.43 23.89 -4.39
C GLY A 360 -1.27 23.38 -5.25
N GLY A 361 -1.48 23.40 -6.57
CA GLY A 361 -0.56 22.80 -7.55
C GLY A 361 0.91 23.26 -7.51
N LEU A 362 1.23 24.44 -6.95
CA LEU A 362 2.63 24.87 -6.78
C LEU A 362 3.31 24.21 -5.56
N ALA A 363 2.56 23.95 -4.49
CA ALA A 363 3.03 23.19 -3.33
C ALA A 363 3.28 21.72 -3.71
N LEU A 364 2.35 21.12 -4.47
CA LEU A 364 2.50 19.78 -5.06
C LEU A 364 3.71 19.70 -6.00
N ALA A 365 3.96 20.73 -6.81
CA ALA A 365 5.16 20.81 -7.64
C ALA A 365 6.47 20.92 -6.83
N LEU A 366 6.40 21.37 -5.57
CA LEU A 366 7.54 21.50 -4.64
C LEU A 366 7.68 20.30 -3.68
N ARG A 367 6.84 19.26 -3.80
CA ARG A 367 6.79 18.11 -2.90
C ARG A 367 8.14 17.43 -2.67
N SER A 368 8.93 17.27 -3.73
CA SER A 368 10.31 16.75 -3.65
C SER A 368 11.34 17.86 -3.86
N SER A 369 11.30 18.86 -2.98
CA SER A 369 12.12 20.09 -2.97
C SER A 369 13.62 19.84 -3.14
N THR A 370 14.14 18.75 -2.55
CA THR A 370 15.56 18.37 -2.61
C THR A 370 16.09 18.09 -4.02
N ARG A 371 15.22 18.00 -5.03
CA ARG A 371 15.59 18.03 -6.45
C ARG A 371 16.30 19.32 -6.87
N ALA A 372 16.30 20.38 -6.05
CA ALA A 372 17.07 21.61 -6.26
C ALA A 372 18.55 21.54 -5.82
N LEU A 373 18.98 20.48 -5.14
CA LEU A 373 20.37 20.28 -4.70
C LEU A 373 21.45 20.27 -5.80
N PRO A 374 21.16 19.96 -7.09
CA PRO A 374 22.09 20.20 -8.18
C PRO A 374 22.57 21.66 -8.28
N LEU A 375 21.75 22.65 -7.89
CA LEU A 375 22.17 24.05 -7.83
C LEU A 375 23.23 24.26 -6.74
N VAL A 376 23.00 23.70 -5.56
CA VAL A 376 23.87 23.80 -4.39
C VAL A 376 25.23 23.17 -4.67
N THR A 377 25.23 21.94 -5.18
CA THR A 377 26.45 21.19 -5.51
C THR A 377 27.24 21.86 -6.63
N LEU A 378 26.58 22.45 -7.64
CA LEU A 378 27.25 23.26 -8.68
C LEU A 378 27.92 24.50 -8.06
N GLY A 379 27.19 25.20 -7.18
CA GLY A 379 27.71 26.35 -6.44
C GLY A 379 28.93 26.00 -5.59
N PHE A 380 28.89 24.88 -4.87
CA PHE A 380 30.02 24.36 -4.09
C PHE A 380 31.22 24.01 -4.96
N GLY A 381 31.01 23.30 -6.07
CA GLY A 381 32.08 22.98 -7.01
C GLY A 381 32.77 24.23 -7.57
N LEU A 382 32.00 25.25 -7.97
CA LEU A 382 32.53 26.52 -8.47
C LEU A 382 33.27 27.32 -7.38
N ALA A 383 32.76 27.34 -6.15
CA ALA A 383 33.39 28.01 -5.02
C ALA A 383 34.72 27.35 -4.63
N ALA A 384 34.74 26.03 -4.50
CA ALA A 384 35.95 25.26 -4.19
C ALA A 384 37.01 25.44 -5.29
N ALA A 385 36.61 25.44 -6.56
CA ALA A 385 37.49 25.73 -7.68
C ALA A 385 38.02 27.17 -7.66
N ALA A 386 37.22 28.16 -7.26
CA ALA A 386 37.68 29.53 -7.09
C ALA A 386 38.76 29.64 -6.00
N LEU A 387 38.66 28.87 -4.91
CA LEU A 387 39.72 28.77 -3.90
C LEU A 387 41.01 28.19 -4.47
N VAL A 388 40.91 27.07 -5.21
CA VAL A 388 42.05 26.46 -5.90
C VAL A 388 42.71 27.46 -6.86
N ASP A 389 41.93 28.23 -7.64
CA ASP A 389 42.49 29.24 -8.56
C ASP A 389 43.02 30.48 -7.83
N ALA A 390 42.48 30.87 -6.68
CA ALA A 390 43.00 31.98 -5.89
C ALA A 390 44.38 31.68 -5.29
N LEU A 391 44.65 30.42 -4.94
CA LEU A 391 45.97 29.98 -4.49
C LEU A 391 47.02 29.97 -5.62
N ARG A 392 46.58 30.05 -6.88
CA ARG A 392 47.45 30.32 -8.03
C ARG A 392 47.92 31.78 -8.09
N SER A 393 47.14 32.74 -7.57
CA SER A 393 47.38 34.18 -7.74
C SER A 393 48.03 34.88 -6.53
N ARG A 394 47.98 34.29 -5.33
CA ARG A 394 48.55 34.87 -4.08
C ARG A 394 50.03 34.54 -3.79
N SER A 395 50.69 33.68 -4.56
CA SER A 395 52.11 33.33 -4.34
C SER A 395 53.05 34.35 -5.00
N ASN A 396 53.22 35.51 -4.36
CA ASN A 396 54.05 36.62 -4.87
C ASN A 396 55.53 36.57 -4.40
N ASP A 397 56.00 35.45 -3.84
CA ASP A 397 57.40 35.29 -3.41
C ASP A 397 58.19 34.31 -4.31
N GLY A 398 58.97 34.87 -5.24
CA GLY A 398 60.33 34.44 -5.61
C GLY A 398 60.65 33.04 -6.16
N SER A 399 60.05 31.94 -5.69
CA SER A 399 60.52 30.57 -5.98
C SER A 399 59.73 29.86 -7.09
N PRO A 400 60.34 29.49 -8.24
CA PRO A 400 59.63 28.81 -9.34
C PRO A 400 59.09 27.41 -9.02
N ASN A 401 59.67 26.70 -8.02
CA ASN A 401 59.26 25.33 -7.67
C ASN A 401 58.12 25.27 -6.62
N GLY A 402 57.98 26.26 -5.74
CA GLY A 402 56.85 26.34 -4.79
C GLY A 402 55.53 26.82 -5.42
N ARG A 403 55.62 27.57 -6.53
CA ARG A 403 54.48 28.15 -7.30
C ARG A 403 53.54 27.09 -7.89
N LEU A 404 54.09 25.97 -8.36
CA LEU A 404 53.32 24.87 -8.96
C LEU A 404 52.69 23.97 -7.89
N ALA A 405 53.25 23.91 -6.68
CA ALA A 405 52.88 22.95 -5.65
C ALA A 405 51.57 23.30 -4.94
N ASN A 406 51.35 24.55 -4.50
CA ASN A 406 50.24 24.89 -3.59
C ASN A 406 48.84 24.77 -4.20
N HIS A 407 48.62 25.31 -5.41
CA HIS A 407 47.30 25.20 -6.06
C HIS A 407 47.00 23.76 -6.52
N ARG A 408 48.04 22.98 -6.89
CA ARG A 408 47.88 21.55 -7.22
C ARG A 408 47.60 20.72 -5.97
N LEU A 409 48.26 21.02 -4.85
CA LEU A 409 48.00 20.39 -3.57
C LEU A 409 46.59 20.70 -3.08
N ALA A 410 46.13 21.95 -3.22
CA ALA A 410 44.75 22.32 -2.91
C ALA A 410 43.75 21.62 -3.85
N ALA A 411 44.03 21.55 -5.15
CA ALA A 411 43.21 20.82 -6.11
C ALA A 411 43.13 19.32 -5.73
N VAL A 412 44.25 18.69 -5.39
CA VAL A 412 44.31 17.30 -4.93
C VAL A 412 43.56 17.14 -3.61
N GLY A 413 43.75 18.02 -2.64
CA GLY A 413 43.09 17.96 -1.33
C GLY A 413 41.58 18.09 -1.42
N VAL A 414 41.07 19.06 -2.19
CA VAL A 414 39.63 19.23 -2.44
C VAL A 414 39.06 18.03 -3.19
N SER A 415 39.75 17.54 -4.22
CA SER A 415 39.29 16.39 -5.01
C SER A 415 39.32 15.10 -4.18
N ALA A 416 40.37 14.87 -3.39
CA ALA A 416 40.47 13.74 -2.48
C ALA A 416 39.39 13.80 -1.41
N LEU A 417 39.10 14.98 -0.86
CA LEU A 417 38.00 15.15 0.09
C LEU A 417 36.65 14.81 -0.54
N ALA A 418 36.38 15.25 -1.77
CA ALA A 418 35.14 14.93 -2.48
C ALA A 418 35.02 13.43 -2.80
N ILE A 419 36.12 12.78 -3.17
CA ILE A 419 36.17 11.33 -3.40
C ILE A 419 35.96 10.57 -2.07
N VAL A 420 36.70 10.91 -1.02
CA VAL A 420 36.59 10.28 0.31
C VAL A 420 35.18 10.44 0.89
N ASN A 421 34.52 11.55 0.58
CA ASN A 421 33.15 11.79 1.00
C ASN A 421 32.13 10.86 0.34
N LEU A 422 32.44 10.17 -0.76
CA LEU A 422 31.54 9.23 -1.45
C LEU A 422 32.13 7.80 -1.50
N PRO A 423 32.07 7.03 -0.39
CA PRO A 423 32.64 5.67 -0.33
C PRO A 423 32.10 4.67 -1.33
N ALA A 424 30.88 4.88 -1.84
CA ALA A 424 30.28 4.08 -2.90
C ALA A 424 31.20 3.90 -4.13
N LEU A 425 32.15 4.82 -4.35
CA LEU A 425 33.16 4.73 -5.41
C LEU A 425 34.11 3.53 -5.28
N TRP A 426 34.25 2.91 -4.10
CA TRP A 426 35.12 1.75 -3.88
C TRP A 426 34.51 0.65 -3.00
N THR A 427 33.29 0.83 -2.48
CA THR A 427 32.59 -0.20 -1.71
C THR A 427 31.68 -1.10 -2.57
N GLY A 428 31.47 -0.75 -3.83
CA GLY A 428 30.55 -1.46 -4.73
C GLY A 428 29.09 -1.03 -4.60
N ALA A 429 28.80 0.00 -3.80
CA ALA A 429 27.44 0.37 -3.42
C ALA A 429 26.69 1.27 -4.44
N PHE A 430 27.05 1.16 -5.72
CA PHE A 430 26.20 1.62 -6.83
C PHE A 430 25.15 0.56 -7.23
N VAL A 431 25.17 -0.57 -6.54
CA VAL A 431 24.08 -1.53 -6.48
C VAL A 431 23.74 -1.67 -5.01
N ASP A 432 22.47 -1.49 -4.68
CA ASP A 432 22.02 -1.67 -3.30
C ASP A 432 21.76 -3.16 -3.06
N PRO A 433 22.41 -3.81 -2.08
CA PRO A 433 22.19 -5.21 -1.79
C PRO A 433 20.74 -5.54 -1.40
N ALA A 434 19.96 -4.54 -0.94
CA ALA A 434 18.56 -4.73 -0.57
C ALA A 434 17.58 -4.57 -1.76
N LEU A 435 18.07 -4.15 -2.95
CA LEU A 435 17.29 -3.87 -4.17
C LEU A 435 17.86 -4.60 -5.41
N GLU A 436 18.63 -5.67 -5.22
CA GLU A 436 19.28 -6.36 -6.34
C GLU A 436 18.68 -7.72 -6.67
N ARG A 437 18.91 -8.14 -7.92
CA ARG A 437 18.56 -9.45 -8.45
C ARG A 437 19.64 -9.95 -9.39
N ALA A 438 19.55 -11.22 -9.78
CA ALA A 438 20.33 -11.71 -10.92
C ALA A 438 19.86 -10.99 -12.21
N GLN A 439 20.75 -10.83 -13.19
CA GLN A 439 20.37 -10.22 -14.47
C GLN A 439 19.27 -11.02 -15.18
N GLU A 440 19.31 -12.35 -15.08
CA GLU A 440 18.31 -13.24 -15.67
C GLU A 440 17.25 -13.57 -14.61
N PRO A 441 15.96 -13.53 -14.98
CA PRO A 441 14.90 -14.14 -14.19
C PRO A 441 15.10 -15.67 -14.02
N PRO A 442 14.48 -16.31 -13.03
CA PRO A 442 14.54 -17.76 -12.85
C PRO A 442 13.93 -18.52 -14.04
N ASP A 443 14.49 -19.69 -14.37
CA ASP A 443 13.99 -20.55 -15.45
C ASP A 443 12.50 -20.91 -15.31
N ALA A 444 12.00 -21.07 -14.08
CA ALA A 444 10.59 -21.36 -13.82
C ALA A 444 9.66 -20.24 -14.30
N TRP A 445 10.04 -18.97 -14.05
CA TRP A 445 9.30 -17.79 -14.52
C TRP A 445 9.32 -17.72 -16.05
N LEU A 446 10.49 -17.93 -16.67
CA LEU A 446 10.63 -17.90 -18.12
C LEU A 446 9.83 -19.03 -18.81
N GLN A 447 9.83 -20.24 -18.24
CA GLN A 447 9.08 -21.38 -18.77
C GLN A 447 7.57 -21.19 -18.64
N ALA A 448 7.10 -20.66 -17.50
CA ALA A 448 5.69 -20.36 -17.31
C ALA A 448 5.20 -19.25 -18.24
N ALA A 449 5.98 -18.18 -18.42
CA ALA A 449 5.68 -17.12 -19.38
C ALA A 449 5.64 -17.65 -20.83
N ALA A 450 6.61 -18.46 -21.23
CA ALA A 450 6.59 -19.09 -22.55
C ALA A 450 5.38 -20.01 -22.75
N ALA A 451 4.95 -20.74 -21.70
CA ALA A 451 3.75 -21.56 -21.75
C ALA A 451 2.47 -20.73 -21.91
N LEU A 452 2.44 -19.50 -21.38
CA LEU A 452 1.35 -18.56 -21.63
C LEU A 452 1.34 -18.09 -23.09
N ASP A 453 2.49 -17.70 -23.62
CA ASP A 453 2.63 -17.18 -24.99
C ASP A 453 2.32 -18.23 -26.08
N GLU A 454 2.48 -19.53 -25.78
CA GLU A 454 2.15 -20.63 -26.70
C GLU A 454 0.65 -20.87 -26.87
N ARG A 455 -0.20 -20.25 -26.05
CA ARG A 455 -1.65 -20.48 -26.08
C ARG A 455 -2.31 -19.80 -27.27
N ALA A 456 -3.30 -20.50 -27.85
CA ALA A 456 -4.06 -20.00 -28.98
C ALA A 456 -5.19 -19.03 -28.57
N ASP A 457 -5.58 -19.03 -27.29
CA ASP A 457 -6.75 -18.32 -26.76
C ASP A 457 -6.33 -17.04 -26.02
N GLY A 458 -7.07 -15.95 -26.22
CA GLY A 458 -6.65 -14.57 -25.87
C GLY A 458 -7.27 -13.96 -24.61
N GLY A 459 -7.36 -14.70 -23.50
CA GLY A 459 -7.72 -14.15 -22.20
C GLY A 459 -6.52 -13.54 -21.45
N ARG A 460 -6.78 -13.03 -20.24
CA ARG A 460 -5.76 -12.43 -19.37
C ARG A 460 -5.22 -13.41 -18.34
N VAL A 461 -4.10 -13.04 -17.74
CA VAL A 461 -3.54 -13.71 -16.56
C VAL A 461 -3.72 -12.83 -15.32
N LEU A 462 -4.36 -13.35 -14.29
CA LEU A 462 -4.49 -12.71 -12.97
C LEU A 462 -3.39 -13.23 -12.05
N GLN A 463 -2.52 -12.36 -11.53
CA GLN A 463 -1.48 -12.78 -10.58
C GLN A 463 -2.01 -12.71 -9.14
N LEU A 464 -1.94 -13.82 -8.41
CA LEU A 464 -2.30 -13.94 -6.99
C LEU A 464 -1.20 -14.61 -6.16
N PRO A 465 -1.06 -14.28 -4.85
CA PRO A 465 -1.64 -13.08 -4.23
C PRO A 465 -1.06 -11.80 -4.83
N GLY A 466 -1.77 -10.69 -4.63
CA GLY A 466 -1.30 -9.36 -4.94
C GLY A 466 -0.05 -8.99 -4.15
N ALA A 467 0.76 -8.07 -4.70
CA ALA A 467 2.01 -7.64 -4.09
C ALA A 467 2.25 -6.15 -4.34
N GLU A 468 2.49 -5.39 -3.27
CA GLU A 468 2.74 -3.94 -3.34
C GLU A 468 3.84 -3.57 -4.34
N PHE A 469 4.89 -4.39 -4.38
CA PHE A 469 5.99 -4.31 -5.32
C PHE A 469 6.44 -5.71 -5.73
N GLY A 470 7.12 -5.81 -6.87
CA GLY A 470 7.74 -7.07 -7.30
C GLY A 470 8.91 -7.45 -6.40
N ALA A 471 8.65 -8.21 -5.32
CA ALA A 471 9.66 -8.69 -4.38
C ALA A 471 9.55 -10.20 -4.20
N PHE A 472 10.57 -10.93 -4.65
CA PHE A 472 10.57 -12.39 -4.68
C PHE A 472 11.83 -12.94 -4.02
N ARG A 473 11.85 -14.23 -3.70
CA ARG A 473 13.04 -14.91 -3.13
C ARG A 473 14.29 -14.81 -4.01
N TRP A 474 14.13 -14.55 -5.31
CA TRP A 474 15.22 -14.38 -6.24
C TRP A 474 15.69 -12.92 -6.42
N GLY A 475 14.98 -11.94 -5.84
CA GLY A 475 15.39 -10.54 -5.78
C GLY A 475 14.24 -9.54 -5.74
N TYR A 476 14.59 -8.26 -5.57
CA TYR A 476 13.62 -7.15 -5.52
C TYR A 476 13.64 -6.36 -6.83
N THR A 477 12.58 -6.50 -7.65
CA THR A 477 12.44 -5.83 -8.95
C THR A 477 11.72 -4.49 -8.89
N VAL A 478 11.03 -4.17 -7.78
CA VAL A 478 10.14 -3.02 -7.61
C VAL A 478 8.92 -3.08 -8.53
N ASP A 479 9.11 -3.05 -9.85
CA ASP A 479 8.03 -3.32 -10.81
C ASP A 479 7.70 -4.83 -10.83
N GLN A 480 6.45 -5.18 -11.17
CA GLN A 480 6.09 -6.57 -11.42
C GLN A 480 6.85 -7.09 -12.67
N PRO A 481 7.42 -8.31 -12.62
CA PRO A 481 8.21 -8.85 -13.72
C PRO A 481 7.35 -9.39 -14.87
N LEU A 482 6.17 -9.93 -14.58
CA LEU A 482 5.34 -10.63 -15.56
C LEU A 482 5.03 -9.81 -16.82
N PRO A 483 4.67 -8.50 -16.75
CA PRO A 483 4.43 -7.69 -17.95
C PRO A 483 5.64 -7.55 -18.89
N GLY A 484 6.86 -7.82 -18.41
CA GLY A 484 8.08 -7.80 -19.22
C GLY A 484 8.53 -9.19 -19.70
N LEU A 485 7.78 -10.26 -19.40
CA LEU A 485 8.16 -11.65 -19.69
C LEU A 485 7.19 -12.37 -20.63
N THR A 486 5.97 -11.87 -20.80
CA THR A 486 4.92 -12.48 -21.66
C THR A 486 4.24 -11.41 -22.50
N ASP A 487 3.76 -11.80 -23.69
CA ASP A 487 2.94 -10.98 -24.57
C ASP A 487 1.44 -11.03 -24.19
N VAL A 488 1.06 -11.91 -23.24
CA VAL A 488 -0.31 -12.05 -22.76
C VAL A 488 -0.64 -10.91 -21.78
N PRO A 489 -1.82 -10.26 -21.90
CA PRO A 489 -2.22 -9.24 -20.93
C PRO A 489 -2.34 -9.79 -19.51
N VAL A 490 -1.86 -9.00 -18.54
CA VAL A 490 -1.82 -9.37 -17.13
C VAL A 490 -2.61 -8.37 -16.26
N VAL A 491 -3.11 -8.89 -15.16
CA VAL A 491 -3.74 -8.12 -14.09
C VAL A 491 -2.95 -8.38 -12.82
N THR A 492 -2.29 -7.34 -12.31
CA THR A 492 -1.50 -7.38 -11.07
C THR A 492 -2.03 -6.31 -10.11
N ARG A 493 -2.09 -6.64 -8.82
CA ARG A 493 -2.25 -5.64 -7.75
C ARG A 493 -0.86 -5.13 -7.40
N ASP A 494 -0.64 -3.84 -7.62
CA ASP A 494 0.56 -3.10 -7.21
C ASP A 494 0.20 -2.16 -6.03
N LEU A 495 1.16 -1.43 -5.46
CA LEU A 495 0.86 -0.46 -4.39
C LEU A 495 -0.10 0.65 -4.87
N LEU A 496 0.11 1.16 -6.09
CA LEU A 496 -0.67 2.26 -6.65
C LEU A 496 -1.76 1.72 -7.61
N PRO A 497 -3.02 2.18 -7.50
CA PRO A 497 -4.11 1.75 -8.36
C PRO A 497 -4.04 2.48 -9.71
N LEU A 498 -3.14 2.05 -10.61
CA LEU A 498 -2.82 2.78 -11.84
C LEU A 498 -3.82 2.57 -12.99
N GLY A 499 -4.66 1.53 -12.93
CA GLY A 499 -5.73 1.30 -13.92
C GLY A 499 -6.92 2.24 -13.75
N SER A 500 -7.99 2.04 -14.53
CA SER A 500 -9.25 2.79 -14.35
C SER A 500 -9.81 2.55 -12.94
N PRO A 501 -10.37 3.59 -12.26
CA PRO A 501 -10.87 3.46 -10.90
C PRO A 501 -11.76 2.23 -10.66
N ALA A 502 -12.75 1.99 -11.50
CA ALA A 502 -13.69 0.87 -11.34
C ALA A 502 -13.04 -0.53 -11.48
N ALA A 503 -12.14 -0.72 -12.48
CA ALA A 503 -11.42 -1.99 -12.60
C ALA A 503 -10.45 -2.24 -11.43
N MET A 504 -9.83 -1.18 -10.89
CA MET A 504 -9.00 -1.27 -9.69
C MET A 504 -9.86 -1.57 -8.46
N ASP A 505 -11.02 -0.94 -8.31
CA ASP A 505 -11.96 -1.23 -7.23
C ASP A 505 -12.34 -2.72 -7.17
N LEU A 506 -12.66 -3.34 -8.31
CA LEU A 506 -12.92 -4.78 -8.39
C LEU A 506 -11.69 -5.65 -8.06
N LEU A 507 -10.51 -5.29 -8.59
CA LEU A 507 -9.28 -6.04 -8.33
C LEU A 507 -8.88 -6.00 -6.85
N TYR A 508 -8.93 -4.81 -6.24
CA TYR A 508 -8.58 -4.63 -4.84
C TYR A 508 -9.65 -5.24 -3.94
N ALA A 509 -10.94 -5.19 -4.27
CA ALA A 509 -11.98 -5.88 -3.50
C ALA A 509 -11.75 -7.40 -3.38
N LEU A 510 -11.26 -8.03 -4.45
CA LEU A 510 -10.86 -9.44 -4.44
C LEU A 510 -9.62 -9.67 -3.57
N ASP A 511 -8.56 -8.92 -3.84
CA ASP A 511 -7.27 -9.17 -3.19
C ASP A 511 -7.24 -8.68 -1.73
N ASP A 512 -7.94 -7.61 -1.36
CA ASP A 512 -8.08 -7.14 0.04
C ASP A 512 -8.63 -8.28 0.91
N ARG A 513 -9.67 -9.00 0.45
CA ARG A 513 -10.18 -10.20 1.15
C ARG A 513 -9.17 -11.36 1.20
N ILE A 514 -8.22 -11.45 0.27
CA ILE A 514 -7.10 -12.41 0.32
C ILE A 514 -6.09 -11.98 1.38
N GLN A 515 -5.71 -10.70 1.41
CA GLN A 515 -4.77 -10.14 2.39
C GLN A 515 -5.33 -10.24 3.82
N ASP A 516 -6.63 -9.97 3.98
CA ASP A 516 -7.34 -10.01 5.26
C ASP A 516 -7.72 -11.45 5.69
N GLY A 517 -7.55 -12.44 4.81
CA GLY A 517 -7.84 -13.86 5.11
C GLY A 517 -9.33 -14.23 5.18
N VAL A 518 -10.20 -13.42 4.59
CA VAL A 518 -11.68 -13.55 4.70
C VAL A 518 -12.37 -13.90 3.38
N LEU A 519 -11.61 -14.07 2.28
CA LEU A 519 -12.15 -14.40 0.96
C LEU A 519 -12.87 -15.76 0.95
N GLU A 520 -14.08 -15.78 0.38
CA GLU A 520 -14.80 -17.01 0.11
C GLU A 520 -14.39 -17.61 -1.25
N PRO A 521 -14.02 -18.91 -1.32
CA PRO A 521 -13.50 -19.52 -2.55
C PRO A 521 -14.45 -19.39 -3.75
N ALA A 522 -15.76 -19.37 -3.52
CA ALA A 522 -16.77 -19.24 -4.58
C ALA A 522 -16.68 -17.95 -5.39
N ALA A 523 -16.04 -16.90 -4.86
CA ALA A 523 -15.88 -15.63 -5.56
C ALA A 523 -14.71 -15.61 -6.57
N VAL A 524 -13.73 -16.52 -6.45
CA VAL A 524 -12.48 -16.48 -7.24
C VAL A 524 -12.77 -16.55 -8.75
N ALA A 525 -13.46 -17.60 -9.21
CA ALA A 525 -13.70 -17.80 -10.64
C ALA A 525 -14.63 -16.75 -11.27
N PRO A 526 -15.78 -16.36 -10.67
CA PRO A 526 -16.62 -15.30 -11.21
C PRO A 526 -15.90 -13.95 -11.34
N VAL A 527 -15.11 -13.54 -10.35
CA VAL A 527 -14.39 -12.26 -10.41
C VAL A 527 -13.25 -12.32 -11.44
N ALA A 528 -12.52 -13.44 -11.51
CA ALA A 528 -11.51 -13.65 -12.55
C ALA A 528 -12.13 -13.53 -13.96
N ARG A 529 -13.33 -14.10 -14.18
CA ARG A 529 -14.07 -13.96 -15.45
C ARG A 529 -14.43 -12.50 -15.74
N LEU A 530 -14.94 -11.72 -14.78
CA LEU A 530 -15.21 -10.29 -15.00
C LEU A 530 -13.96 -9.54 -15.49
N LEU A 531 -12.80 -9.80 -14.86
CA LEU A 531 -11.49 -9.26 -15.25
C LEU A 531 -10.99 -9.75 -16.62
N GLY A 532 -11.71 -10.67 -17.26
CA GLY A 532 -11.34 -11.31 -18.52
C GLY A 532 -10.15 -12.26 -18.36
N ALA A 533 -9.87 -12.72 -17.14
CA ALA A 533 -8.81 -13.66 -16.86
C ALA A 533 -9.27 -15.09 -17.11
N ASP A 534 -8.46 -15.82 -17.85
CA ASP A 534 -8.67 -17.25 -18.12
C ASP A 534 -7.66 -18.13 -17.36
N THR A 535 -6.72 -17.48 -16.66
CA THR A 535 -5.63 -18.13 -15.93
C THR A 535 -5.29 -17.31 -14.70
N VAL A 536 -5.05 -18.00 -13.59
CA VAL A 536 -4.42 -17.44 -12.40
C VAL A 536 -2.95 -17.86 -12.36
N TRP A 537 -2.06 -16.88 -12.23
CA TRP A 537 -0.65 -17.08 -11.93
C TRP A 537 -0.47 -17.05 -10.41
N LEU A 538 -0.09 -18.17 -9.82
CA LEU A 538 0.27 -18.25 -8.41
C LEU A 538 1.76 -17.94 -8.23
N ALA A 539 2.06 -16.78 -7.63
CA ALA A 539 3.41 -16.30 -7.37
C ALA A 539 3.97 -16.88 -6.07
N ASN A 540 4.22 -18.19 -6.05
CA ASN A 540 4.57 -18.95 -4.85
C ASN A 540 5.96 -18.63 -4.27
N ASP A 541 6.82 -17.92 -5.00
CA ASP A 541 8.13 -17.45 -4.55
C ASP A 541 8.15 -15.96 -4.12
N LEU A 542 6.97 -15.35 -3.95
CA LEU A 542 6.83 -14.00 -3.39
C LEU A 542 7.53 -13.89 -2.03
N ALA A 543 8.30 -12.83 -1.83
CA ALA A 543 8.92 -12.47 -0.55
C ALA A 543 7.88 -11.81 0.37
N PHE A 544 6.82 -12.55 0.69
CA PHE A 544 5.65 -12.08 1.42
C PHE A 544 6.00 -11.42 2.76
N ASP A 545 7.09 -11.90 3.37
CA ASP A 545 7.63 -11.46 4.65
C ASP A 545 8.12 -10.00 4.61
N ARG A 546 8.48 -9.46 3.43
CA ARG A 546 8.97 -8.08 3.30
C ARG A 546 7.90 -7.01 3.49
N PHE A 547 6.67 -7.28 3.08
CA PHE A 547 5.53 -6.34 3.11
C PHE A 547 4.31 -6.92 3.83
N ALA A 548 4.50 -7.99 4.61
CA ALA A 548 3.44 -8.70 5.34
C ALA A 548 2.24 -9.14 4.47
N THR A 549 2.47 -9.43 3.18
CA THR A 549 1.40 -9.91 2.30
C THR A 549 0.99 -11.35 2.63
N ALA A 550 -0.17 -11.79 2.12
CA ALA A 550 -0.66 -13.15 2.27
C ALA A 550 0.38 -14.22 1.91
N ARG A 551 0.43 -15.29 2.71
CA ARG A 551 1.35 -16.42 2.53
C ARG A 551 0.98 -17.19 1.26
N PRO A 552 1.90 -17.35 0.28
CA PRO A 552 1.54 -17.94 -1.01
C PRO A 552 1.01 -19.36 -0.93
N GLU A 553 1.50 -20.19 0.00
CA GLU A 553 1.00 -21.56 0.20
C GLU A 553 -0.47 -21.61 0.66
N VAL A 554 -0.94 -20.62 1.42
CA VAL A 554 -2.33 -20.53 1.88
C VAL A 554 -3.23 -20.09 0.73
N VAL A 555 -2.80 -19.07 -0.02
CA VAL A 555 -3.51 -18.54 -1.19
C VAL A 555 -3.59 -19.58 -2.30
N ARG A 556 -2.54 -20.37 -2.49
CA ARG A 556 -2.53 -21.51 -3.40
C ARG A 556 -3.67 -22.47 -3.09
N GLU A 557 -3.77 -22.98 -1.86
CA GLU A 557 -4.84 -23.93 -1.51
C GLU A 557 -6.24 -23.32 -1.65
N LEU A 558 -6.40 -22.05 -1.29
CA LEU A 558 -7.66 -21.32 -1.50
C LEU A 558 -8.08 -21.31 -2.97
N VAL A 559 -7.16 -21.01 -3.88
CA VAL A 559 -7.42 -20.96 -5.33
C VAL A 559 -7.65 -22.36 -5.91
N LEU A 560 -6.87 -23.37 -5.50
CA LEU A 560 -7.05 -24.73 -5.98
C LEU A 560 -8.34 -25.39 -5.50
N GLY A 561 -8.80 -25.02 -4.30
CA GLY A 561 -10.08 -25.46 -3.73
C GLY A 561 -11.30 -24.70 -4.26
N ALA A 562 -11.10 -23.58 -4.95
CA ALA A 562 -12.19 -22.74 -5.42
C ALA A 562 -13.00 -23.40 -6.57
N PRO A 563 -14.34 -23.34 -6.52
CA PRO A 563 -15.16 -23.86 -7.61
C PRO A 563 -14.95 -23.05 -8.89
N GLY A 564 -14.91 -23.74 -10.03
CA GLY A 564 -14.66 -23.13 -11.34
C GLY A 564 -13.18 -22.97 -11.70
N MET A 565 -12.26 -23.53 -10.91
CA MET A 565 -10.84 -23.61 -11.22
C MET A 565 -10.45 -24.99 -11.78
N GLY A 566 -9.47 -25.03 -12.69
CA GLY A 566 -8.93 -26.24 -13.30
C GLY A 566 -7.65 -26.75 -12.64
N ASP A 567 -7.08 -27.84 -13.18
CA ASP A 567 -5.85 -28.43 -12.65
C ASP A 567 -4.64 -27.50 -12.84
N ALA A 568 -3.85 -27.30 -11.77
CA ALA A 568 -2.66 -26.46 -11.80
C ALA A 568 -1.48 -27.11 -12.55
N THR A 569 -0.74 -26.28 -13.28
CA THR A 569 0.53 -26.66 -13.91
C THR A 569 1.68 -25.93 -13.21
N GLY A 570 2.53 -26.67 -12.50
CA GLY A 570 3.69 -26.13 -11.77
C GLY A 570 4.97 -26.05 -12.59
N PHE A 571 5.73 -24.97 -12.39
CA PHE A 571 7.00 -24.70 -13.04
C PHE A 571 8.09 -24.54 -11.98
N GLY A 572 9.22 -25.24 -12.18
CA GLY A 572 10.31 -25.30 -11.20
C GLY A 572 10.12 -26.37 -10.12
N GLU A 573 11.23 -26.75 -9.49
CA GLU A 573 11.21 -27.74 -8.40
C GLU A 573 10.50 -27.19 -7.16
N PRO A 574 9.56 -27.93 -6.55
CA PRO A 574 8.88 -27.52 -5.33
C PRO A 574 9.85 -27.22 -4.19
N LYS A 575 9.67 -26.07 -3.54
CA LYS A 575 10.51 -25.59 -2.44
C LYS A 575 9.66 -24.90 -1.39
N THR A 576 10.08 -25.00 -0.13
CA THR A 576 9.51 -24.19 0.93
C THR A 576 9.89 -22.72 0.71
N ASN A 577 8.89 -21.84 0.66
CA ASN A 577 9.09 -20.39 0.65
C ASN A 577 9.50 -19.91 2.05
N ARG A 578 10.79 -20.07 2.38
CA ARG A 578 11.32 -19.67 3.69
C ARG A 578 11.52 -18.16 3.75
N PRO A 579 10.94 -17.47 4.75
CA PRO A 579 11.12 -16.03 4.90
C PRO A 579 12.56 -15.70 5.31
N ASP A 580 13.10 -14.60 4.79
CA ASP A 580 14.49 -14.17 5.04
C ASP A 580 14.64 -13.63 6.46
N VAL A 581 13.59 -12.96 6.92
CA VAL A 581 13.40 -12.64 8.32
C VAL A 581 12.47 -13.72 8.90
N ALA A 582 12.73 -14.24 10.09
CA ALA A 582 11.83 -15.22 10.70
C ALA A 582 10.44 -14.60 10.92
N MET A 583 9.38 -15.31 10.51
CA MET A 583 7.98 -14.90 10.65
C MET A 583 7.22 -16.04 11.31
N ILE A 584 7.47 -16.22 12.61
CA ILE A 584 6.72 -17.15 13.45
C ILE A 584 5.60 -16.33 14.08
N ASP A 585 4.40 -16.50 13.52
CA ASP A 585 3.16 -15.87 13.94
C ASP A 585 2.10 -16.95 14.22
N GLU A 586 0.91 -16.53 14.61
CA GLU A 586 -0.25 -17.37 14.90
C GLU A 586 -0.54 -18.31 13.73
N ARG A 587 -0.54 -17.79 12.50
CA ARG A 587 -0.78 -18.58 11.29
C ARG A 587 0.33 -19.61 11.02
N ALA A 588 1.60 -19.25 11.23
CA ALA A 588 2.72 -20.18 11.05
C ALA A 588 2.69 -21.37 12.02
N ILE A 589 2.13 -21.18 13.22
CA ILE A 589 1.93 -22.26 14.19
C ILE A 589 0.64 -23.03 13.90
N ALA A 590 -0.46 -22.32 13.59
CA ALA A 590 -1.79 -22.91 13.47
C ALA A 590 -2.02 -23.68 12.17
N ASP A 591 -1.45 -23.22 11.06
CA ASP A 591 -1.75 -23.72 9.73
C ASP A 591 -0.67 -24.71 9.26
N HIS A 592 -1.03 -25.99 9.22
CA HIS A 592 -0.17 -27.09 8.79
C HIS A 592 0.36 -26.96 7.35
N ARG A 593 -0.27 -26.12 6.51
CA ARG A 593 0.18 -25.85 5.14
C ARG A 593 1.44 -24.98 5.13
N VAL A 594 1.63 -24.15 6.15
CA VAL A 594 2.78 -23.25 6.24
C VAL A 594 4.07 -24.06 6.28
N GLY A 595 4.98 -23.72 5.37
CA GLY A 595 6.24 -24.45 5.21
C GLY A 595 6.20 -25.61 4.21
N ALA A 596 5.03 -25.95 3.66
CA ALA A 596 4.91 -26.97 2.60
C ALA A 596 5.71 -26.57 1.34
N PRO A 597 6.42 -27.52 0.72
CA PRO A 597 7.14 -27.23 -0.52
C PRO A 597 6.18 -27.14 -1.71
N VAL A 598 6.17 -25.99 -2.39
CA VAL A 598 5.32 -25.73 -3.57
C VAL A 598 6.19 -25.29 -4.77
N PRO A 599 5.77 -25.55 -6.02
CA PRO A 599 6.47 -25.00 -7.18
C PRO A 599 6.51 -23.47 -7.10
N PRO A 600 7.62 -22.79 -7.48
CA PRO A 600 7.73 -21.34 -7.38
C PRO A 600 6.71 -20.58 -8.24
N VAL A 601 6.21 -21.19 -9.32
CA VAL A 601 5.15 -20.65 -10.17
C VAL A 601 4.17 -21.77 -10.52
N GLU A 602 2.87 -21.48 -10.43
CA GLU A 602 1.81 -22.35 -10.95
C GLU A 602 0.83 -21.55 -11.81
N LEU A 603 0.41 -22.16 -12.92
CA LEU A 603 -0.68 -21.65 -13.77
C LEU A 603 -1.94 -22.46 -13.49
N VAL A 604 -3.02 -21.80 -13.08
CA VAL A 604 -4.32 -22.42 -12.78
C VAL A 604 -5.36 -21.93 -13.78
N PRO A 605 -5.91 -22.79 -14.65
CA PRO A 605 -6.95 -22.40 -15.60
C PRO A 605 -8.24 -21.98 -14.88
N VAL A 606 -8.90 -20.94 -15.38
CA VAL A 606 -10.29 -20.60 -15.01
C VAL A 606 -11.22 -21.32 -15.99
N LEU A 607 -12.15 -22.13 -15.46
CA LEU A 607 -13.11 -22.85 -16.30
C LEU A 607 -14.17 -21.90 -16.85
N ASP A 608 -14.65 -22.17 -18.06
CA ASP A 608 -15.62 -21.34 -18.79
C ASP A 608 -15.24 -19.84 -18.78
N PRO A 609 -14.03 -19.47 -19.25
CA PRO A 609 -13.59 -18.09 -19.23
C PRO A 609 -14.39 -17.23 -20.21
N VAL A 610 -14.50 -15.92 -19.92
CA VAL A 610 -15.07 -14.94 -20.85
C VAL A 610 -13.96 -14.12 -21.49
N GLY A 611 -14.12 -13.81 -22.78
CA GLY A 611 -13.15 -13.01 -23.51
C GLY A 611 -13.07 -11.56 -23.03
N VAL A 612 -11.96 -10.89 -23.35
CA VAL A 612 -11.80 -9.44 -23.16
C VAL A 612 -12.87 -8.67 -23.94
N VAL A 613 -13.22 -9.12 -25.14
CA VAL A 613 -14.38 -8.60 -25.87
C VAL A 613 -15.51 -9.62 -25.76
N ARG A 614 -16.67 -9.18 -25.27
CA ARG A 614 -17.82 -10.05 -25.01
C ARG A 614 -19.14 -9.31 -25.27
N ALA A 615 -20.23 -10.06 -25.37
CA ALA A 615 -21.55 -9.50 -25.63
C ALA A 615 -22.64 -10.14 -24.76
N HIS A 616 -23.61 -9.33 -24.35
CA HIS A 616 -24.70 -9.74 -23.47
C HIS A 616 -26.05 -9.22 -23.98
N GLU A 617 -27.06 -10.09 -24.07
CA GLU A 617 -28.43 -9.69 -24.41
C GLU A 617 -29.20 -9.15 -23.19
N ALA A 618 -28.72 -9.45 -21.98
CA ALA A 618 -29.37 -9.14 -20.72
C ALA A 618 -28.42 -8.41 -19.75
N THR A 619 -28.99 -7.56 -18.90
CA THR A 619 -28.27 -6.84 -17.85
C THR A 619 -28.86 -7.13 -16.48
N MET A 620 -27.99 -7.27 -15.49
CA MET A 620 -28.31 -7.22 -14.06
C MET A 620 -27.86 -5.88 -13.49
N LEU A 621 -28.68 -5.28 -12.63
CA LEU A 621 -28.29 -4.07 -11.90
C LEU A 621 -27.74 -4.44 -10.53
N VAL A 622 -26.64 -3.82 -10.15
CA VAL A 622 -26.03 -3.96 -8.83
C VAL A 622 -25.97 -2.59 -8.16
N SER A 623 -26.59 -2.47 -7.00
CA SER A 623 -26.39 -1.33 -6.10
C SER A 623 -25.29 -1.70 -5.11
N GLY A 624 -24.09 -1.17 -5.37
CA GLY A 624 -22.85 -1.60 -4.74
C GLY A 624 -21.63 -1.16 -5.56
N ASN A 625 -20.46 -1.65 -5.17
CA ASN A 625 -19.18 -1.46 -5.85
C ASN A 625 -18.49 -2.83 -6.07
N GLY A 626 -17.17 -2.83 -6.29
CA GLY A 626 -16.36 -4.03 -6.45
C GLY A 626 -16.47 -5.01 -5.29
N ASP A 627 -16.54 -4.53 -4.04
CA ASP A 627 -16.78 -5.37 -2.86
C ASP A 627 -18.12 -6.12 -3.00
N GLY A 628 -19.15 -5.43 -3.48
CA GLY A 628 -20.48 -6.00 -3.70
C GLY A 628 -20.51 -7.04 -4.81
N LEU A 629 -19.65 -6.92 -5.83
CA LEU A 629 -19.50 -7.96 -6.85
C LEU A 629 -18.82 -9.21 -6.30
N VAL A 630 -17.85 -9.05 -5.39
CA VAL A 630 -17.21 -10.18 -4.69
C VAL A 630 -18.21 -10.87 -3.76
N ASP A 631 -19.01 -10.11 -3.01
CA ASP A 631 -20.03 -10.66 -2.12
C ASP A 631 -21.19 -11.33 -2.88
N ALA A 632 -21.64 -10.73 -3.98
CA ALA A 632 -22.62 -11.33 -4.89
C ALA A 632 -22.09 -12.61 -5.54
N ALA A 633 -20.79 -12.66 -5.89
CA ALA A 633 -20.16 -13.86 -6.40
C ALA A 633 -20.12 -14.98 -5.35
N ALA A 634 -19.73 -14.66 -4.12
CA ALA A 634 -19.74 -15.60 -3.00
C ALA A 634 -21.15 -16.13 -2.70
N ALA A 635 -22.18 -15.29 -2.83
CA ALA A 635 -23.58 -15.67 -2.67
C ALA A 635 -24.16 -16.46 -3.87
N GLY A 636 -23.41 -16.61 -4.98
CA GLY A 636 -23.88 -17.29 -6.19
C GLY A 636 -24.89 -16.48 -7.02
N LEU A 637 -24.85 -15.15 -6.91
CA LEU A 637 -25.72 -14.21 -7.62
C LEU A 637 -25.03 -13.54 -8.83
N LEU A 638 -23.78 -13.92 -9.12
CA LEU A 638 -23.02 -13.37 -10.24
C LEU A 638 -22.81 -14.43 -11.34
N ALA A 639 -23.27 -14.12 -12.56
CA ALA A 639 -23.10 -14.98 -13.74
C ALA A 639 -22.47 -14.22 -14.92
N PRO A 640 -21.15 -13.94 -14.87
CA PRO A 640 -20.44 -13.11 -15.86
C PRO A 640 -20.48 -13.67 -17.29
N THR A 641 -20.81 -14.95 -17.45
CA THR A 641 -20.95 -15.62 -18.75
C THR A 641 -22.31 -15.38 -19.41
N GLN A 642 -23.32 -14.93 -18.66
CA GLN A 642 -24.71 -14.84 -19.10
C GLN A 642 -25.22 -13.40 -19.14
N VAL A 643 -24.94 -12.62 -18.09
CA VAL A 643 -25.50 -11.28 -17.90
C VAL A 643 -24.39 -10.24 -17.78
N ALA A 644 -24.59 -9.08 -18.40
CA ALA A 644 -23.75 -7.92 -18.14
C ALA A 644 -24.14 -7.27 -16.82
N VAL A 645 -23.18 -6.78 -16.06
CA VAL A 645 -23.43 -6.07 -14.81
C VAL A 645 -23.40 -4.56 -15.04
N ARG A 646 -24.38 -3.84 -14.47
CA ARG A 646 -24.37 -2.37 -14.40
C ARG A 646 -24.53 -1.90 -12.98
N TYR A 647 -23.73 -0.91 -12.59
CA TYR A 647 -23.90 -0.27 -11.29
C TYR A 647 -25.03 0.75 -11.34
N THR A 648 -25.84 0.79 -10.29
CA THR A 648 -26.98 1.71 -10.21
C THR A 648 -26.52 3.15 -9.97
N ALA A 649 -25.38 3.33 -9.28
CA ALA A 649 -24.73 4.63 -9.05
C ALA A 649 -24.27 5.32 -10.35
N ASP A 650 -24.02 4.56 -11.42
CA ASP A 650 -23.61 5.06 -12.74
C ASP A 650 -24.81 5.37 -13.68
N LEU A 651 -26.05 5.20 -13.21
CA LEU A 651 -27.23 5.38 -14.06
C LEU A 651 -27.72 6.82 -14.11
N ASP A 652 -28.01 7.30 -15.32
CA ASP A 652 -28.73 8.56 -15.55
C ASP A 652 -30.25 8.42 -15.38
N ASP A 653 -30.81 7.29 -15.84
CA ASP A 653 -32.24 6.97 -15.77
C ASP A 653 -32.44 5.60 -15.09
N PRO A 654 -32.48 5.58 -13.74
CA PRO A 654 -32.58 4.33 -13.00
C PRO A 654 -33.92 3.62 -13.20
N GLU A 655 -35.03 4.35 -13.45
CA GLU A 655 -36.34 3.73 -13.67
C GLU A 655 -36.35 2.89 -14.95
N ALA A 656 -35.90 3.48 -16.07
CA ALA A 656 -35.84 2.77 -17.34
C ALA A 656 -34.86 1.58 -17.30
N ALA A 657 -33.76 1.71 -16.54
CA ALA A 657 -32.79 0.64 -16.38
C ALA A 657 -33.35 -0.53 -15.56
N ILE A 658 -34.08 -0.24 -14.48
CA ILE A 658 -34.74 -1.27 -13.65
C ILE A 658 -35.75 -2.06 -14.48
N ASP A 659 -36.61 -1.38 -15.24
CA ASP A 659 -37.61 -2.02 -16.12
C ASP A 659 -36.99 -2.96 -17.17
N ALA A 660 -35.75 -2.70 -17.58
CA ALA A 660 -35.03 -3.47 -18.59
C ALA A 660 -34.15 -4.59 -18.01
N ALA A 661 -33.89 -4.58 -16.70
CA ALA A 661 -32.98 -5.52 -16.07
C ALA A 661 -33.66 -6.88 -15.81
N VAL A 662 -32.87 -7.95 -15.87
CA VAL A 662 -33.37 -9.29 -15.54
C VAL A 662 -33.42 -9.56 -14.04
N ALA A 663 -32.59 -8.85 -13.28
CA ALA A 663 -32.50 -8.94 -11.83
C ALA A 663 -31.85 -7.68 -11.24
N LEU A 664 -32.16 -7.42 -9.98
CA LEU A 664 -31.60 -6.37 -9.13
C LEU A 664 -30.85 -7.03 -7.97
N VAL A 665 -29.65 -6.55 -7.67
CA VAL A 665 -28.87 -6.98 -6.50
C VAL A 665 -28.48 -5.75 -5.71
N VAL A 666 -28.81 -5.70 -4.43
CA VAL A 666 -28.43 -4.61 -3.51
C VAL A 666 -27.44 -5.15 -2.50
N THR A 667 -26.37 -4.42 -2.27
CA THR A 667 -25.28 -4.82 -1.36
C THR A 667 -24.94 -3.68 -0.42
N ASP A 668 -24.36 -3.98 0.73
CA ASP A 668 -23.87 -2.99 1.70
C ASP A 668 -22.38 -2.64 1.50
N SER A 669 -21.96 -2.62 0.22
CA SER A 669 -20.55 -2.64 -0.18
C SER A 669 -20.00 -1.28 -0.61
N ASN A 670 -20.82 -0.42 -1.24
CA ASN A 670 -20.43 0.93 -1.67
C ASN A 670 -20.38 1.89 -0.47
N ARG A 671 -19.56 1.57 0.51
CA ARG A 671 -19.46 2.28 1.78
C ARG A 671 -18.81 3.64 1.59
N ASP A 672 -19.47 4.66 2.14
CA ASP A 672 -18.84 5.93 2.43
C ASP A 672 -17.77 5.68 3.50
N ARG A 673 -16.49 5.59 3.12
CA ARG A 673 -15.39 5.29 4.05
C ARG A 673 -14.05 5.77 3.53
N ALA A 674 -13.20 6.20 4.45
CA ALA A 674 -11.82 6.55 4.14
C ALA A 674 -11.00 5.39 3.55
N ARG A 675 -10.05 5.69 2.65
CA ARG A 675 -9.09 4.72 2.10
C ARG A 675 -7.71 5.34 1.87
N HIS A 676 -6.64 4.62 2.21
CA HIS A 676 -5.26 5.02 1.90
C HIS A 676 -4.52 3.97 1.06
N TRP A 677 -3.37 4.33 0.49
CA TRP A 677 -2.58 3.50 -0.46
C TRP A 677 -1.13 3.34 -0.04
N ARG A 678 -0.90 3.13 1.26
CA ARG A 678 0.45 3.02 1.84
C ARG A 678 0.90 1.57 2.06
N SER A 679 -0.03 0.62 2.01
CA SER A 679 0.16 -0.81 2.24
C SER A 679 -0.93 -1.59 1.52
N SER A 680 -0.86 -2.92 1.61
CA SER A 680 -1.89 -3.86 1.14
C SER A 680 -2.85 -4.33 2.25
N GLN A 681 -2.59 -3.96 3.50
CA GLN A 681 -3.35 -4.27 4.71
C GLN A 681 -3.77 -2.99 5.45
N ASP A 682 -4.87 -3.04 6.20
CA ASP A 682 -5.38 -1.95 7.05
C ASP A 682 -5.62 -0.63 6.28
N THR A 683 -6.11 -0.75 5.05
CA THR A 683 -6.25 0.37 4.10
C THR A 683 -7.61 1.04 4.10
N THR A 684 -8.61 0.50 4.79
CA THR A 684 -10.02 1.00 4.77
C THR A 684 -10.52 1.37 6.15
N GLY A 685 -11.13 2.55 6.26
CA GLY A 685 -11.76 3.07 7.48
C GLY A 685 -13.13 2.47 7.80
N PHE A 686 -13.77 3.00 8.85
CA PHE A 686 -15.13 2.63 9.24
C PHE A 686 -16.15 3.23 8.26
N THR A 687 -17.39 2.74 8.31
CA THR A 687 -18.47 3.29 7.47
C THR A 687 -18.95 4.62 8.04
N GLU A 688 -18.87 5.67 7.26
CA GLU A 688 -19.12 7.04 7.66
C GLU A 688 -20.62 7.40 7.54
N PRO A 689 -21.08 8.48 8.19
CA PRO A 689 -22.49 8.86 8.20
C PRO A 689 -23.08 9.39 6.89
N GLY A 690 -22.29 9.56 5.83
CA GLY A 690 -22.72 10.18 4.58
C GLY A 690 -22.54 11.70 4.54
N GLY A 691 -22.40 12.25 3.33
CA GLY A 691 -22.39 13.68 3.04
C GLY A 691 -20.99 14.26 2.81
N ASP A 692 -20.91 15.58 2.66
CA ASP A 692 -19.66 16.27 2.22
C ASP A 692 -18.54 16.30 3.27
N ALA A 693 -18.81 15.92 4.52
CA ALA A 693 -17.86 16.01 5.64
C ALA A 693 -17.35 14.62 6.03
N PRO A 694 -16.03 14.46 6.25
CA PRO A 694 -15.47 13.18 6.65
C PRO A 694 -16.00 12.73 8.01
N GLY A 695 -16.04 11.42 8.26
CA GLY A 695 -16.43 10.83 9.54
C GLY A 695 -15.55 11.20 10.75
N VAL A 696 -14.50 12.00 10.56
CA VAL A 696 -13.56 12.48 11.59
C VAL A 696 -13.54 14.01 11.67
N LEU A 697 -13.22 14.55 12.84
CA LEU A 697 -13.22 15.99 13.12
C LEU A 697 -12.04 16.74 12.45
N ARG A 698 -11.04 16.00 11.97
CA ARG A 698 -9.82 16.54 11.34
C ARG A 698 -9.56 15.83 10.03
N ASP A 699 -9.42 16.62 8.96
CA ASP A 699 -9.09 16.09 7.64
C ASP A 699 -7.80 15.26 7.68
N VAL A 700 -7.84 14.12 7.00
CA VAL A 700 -6.72 13.18 6.89
C VAL A 700 -6.17 13.25 5.46
N PRO A 701 -4.99 13.85 5.22
CA PRO A 701 -4.45 14.04 3.87
C PRO A 701 -4.20 12.75 3.09
N SER A 702 -4.11 11.61 3.77
CA SER A 702 -3.95 10.29 3.14
C SER A 702 -5.26 9.57 2.83
N ASP A 703 -6.42 10.12 3.22
CA ASP A 703 -7.70 9.64 2.73
C ASP A 703 -7.80 10.02 1.24
N SER A 704 -7.83 9.01 0.38
CA SER A 704 -7.79 9.12 -1.07
C SER A 704 -8.60 7.98 -1.67
N ARG A 705 -9.91 8.15 -1.66
CA ARG A 705 -10.88 7.17 -2.17
C ARG A 705 -10.78 7.05 -3.70
N LEU A 706 -11.14 5.88 -4.26
CA LEU A 706 -11.24 5.73 -5.71
C LEU A 706 -12.50 6.44 -6.21
N PRO A 707 -12.41 7.31 -7.23
CA PRO A 707 -13.58 7.91 -7.86
C PRO A 707 -14.19 6.90 -8.84
N VAL A 708 -14.83 5.85 -8.31
CA VAL A 708 -15.47 4.80 -9.13
C VAL A 708 -16.67 5.35 -9.90
N PHE A 709 -17.43 6.25 -9.26
CA PHE A 709 -18.63 6.88 -9.78
C PHE A 709 -18.49 8.40 -9.80
N ASP A 710 -19.15 9.05 -10.77
CA ASP A 710 -19.10 10.51 -10.93
C ASP A 710 -19.88 11.28 -9.84
N ARG A 711 -20.75 10.58 -9.08
CA ARG A 711 -21.63 11.16 -8.05
C ARG A 711 -21.26 10.61 -6.68
N ASP A 712 -21.08 11.53 -5.74
CA ASP A 712 -20.91 11.25 -4.32
C ASP A 712 -22.23 11.58 -3.61
N ASP A 713 -23.17 10.63 -3.66
CA ASP A 713 -24.51 10.79 -3.08
C ASP A 713 -24.76 9.65 -2.09
N ALA A 714 -25.09 10.02 -0.86
CA ALA A 714 -25.48 9.11 0.21
C ALA A 714 -26.63 8.17 -0.20
N VAL A 715 -27.44 8.54 -1.19
CA VAL A 715 -28.50 7.68 -1.75
C VAL A 715 -27.96 6.42 -2.44
N THR A 716 -26.78 6.54 -3.03
CA THR A 716 -26.09 5.47 -3.77
C THR A 716 -24.99 4.80 -2.95
N GLN A 717 -24.75 5.26 -1.73
CA GLN A 717 -23.73 4.74 -0.82
C GLN A 717 -24.34 3.98 0.35
N THR A 718 -23.50 3.14 0.96
CA THR A 718 -23.75 2.55 2.27
C THR A 718 -23.20 3.49 3.33
N ILE A 719 -24.04 3.91 4.28
CA ILE A 719 -23.68 4.85 5.36
C ILE A 719 -23.95 4.23 6.73
N ALA A 720 -23.38 4.78 7.79
CA ALA A 720 -23.66 4.38 9.17
C ALA A 720 -24.39 5.48 9.96
N GLU A 721 -25.56 5.15 10.49
CA GLU A 721 -26.37 6.06 11.29
C GLU A 721 -26.31 5.66 12.77
N GLN A 722 -25.82 6.55 13.62
CA GLN A 722 -25.91 6.38 15.08
C GLN A 722 -27.29 6.85 15.58
N ARG A 723 -28.10 5.92 16.09
CA ARG A 723 -29.41 6.17 16.71
C ARG A 723 -29.34 5.99 18.22
N GLY A 724 -29.42 7.10 18.91
CA GLY A 724 -29.38 7.15 20.36
C GLY A 724 -29.41 8.60 20.85
N PRO A 725 -29.53 8.81 22.16
CA PRO A 725 -29.54 10.15 22.75
C PRO A 725 -28.17 10.84 22.70
N VAL A 726 -27.09 10.10 22.43
CA VAL A 726 -25.71 10.56 22.32
C VAL A 726 -25.10 10.02 21.02
N ARG A 727 -24.24 10.79 20.37
CA ARG A 727 -23.51 10.41 19.15
C ARG A 727 -22.05 10.80 19.29
N ALA A 728 -21.15 9.97 18.80
CA ALA A 728 -19.71 10.16 18.96
C ALA A 728 -19.00 10.38 17.62
N SER A 729 -18.07 11.33 17.60
CA SER A 729 -17.11 11.60 16.53
C SER A 729 -15.75 11.94 17.14
N ALA A 730 -14.65 11.77 16.43
CA ALA A 730 -13.32 12.08 16.97
C ALA A 730 -12.38 12.66 15.93
N THR A 731 -11.30 13.29 16.38
CA THR A 731 -10.22 13.80 15.51
C THR A 731 -9.45 12.69 14.81
N ALA A 732 -9.31 11.52 15.45
CA ALA A 732 -8.66 10.33 14.92
C ALA A 732 -9.10 9.08 15.68
N TYR A 733 -8.68 7.92 15.18
CA TYR A 733 -8.88 6.61 15.79
C TYR A 733 -7.72 5.67 15.40
N GLY A 734 -7.51 4.61 16.17
CA GLY A 734 -6.48 3.60 15.94
C GLY A 734 -5.05 4.15 15.86
N GLU A 735 -4.35 3.74 14.81
CA GLU A 735 -2.96 4.11 14.50
C GLU A 735 -2.92 5.24 13.44
N PRO A 736 -2.00 6.21 13.52
CA PRO A 736 -1.87 7.28 12.51
C PRO A 736 -1.60 6.84 11.06
N PHE A 737 -1.09 5.61 10.84
CA PHE A 737 -0.69 5.10 9.52
C PHE A 737 -1.48 3.89 9.04
N ALA A 738 -2.46 3.43 9.80
CA ALA A 738 -3.33 2.30 9.48
C ALA A 738 -4.78 2.62 9.84
N TYR A 739 -5.75 2.10 9.10
CA TYR A 739 -7.16 2.23 9.48
C TYR A 739 -7.60 1.02 10.30
N LEU A 740 -8.00 1.27 11.54
CA LEU A 740 -8.51 0.29 12.50
C LEU A 740 -9.96 0.63 12.88
N PRO A 741 -10.94 0.35 11.99
CA PRO A 741 -12.35 0.72 12.19
C PRO A 741 -13.03 0.13 13.43
N GLU A 742 -12.49 -0.94 14.02
CA GLU A 742 -12.88 -1.48 15.32
C GLU A 742 -12.60 -0.50 16.48
N HIS A 743 -11.74 0.53 16.28
CA HIS A 743 -11.39 1.54 17.28
C HIS A 743 -12.14 2.87 17.11
N ARG A 744 -13.20 2.89 16.29
CA ARG A 744 -13.92 4.13 15.92
C ARG A 744 -14.66 4.75 17.12
N PRO A 745 -15.05 6.04 17.03
CA PRO A 745 -15.66 6.79 18.15
C PRO A 745 -16.94 6.18 18.74
N PHE A 746 -17.73 5.49 17.91
CA PHE A 746 -18.98 4.84 18.34
C PHE A 746 -18.76 3.82 19.46
N MET A 747 -17.62 3.11 19.44
CA MET A 747 -17.28 2.07 20.43
C MET A 747 -17.01 2.60 21.85
N ALA A 748 -17.20 3.88 22.11
CA ALA A 748 -17.14 4.45 23.45
C ALA A 748 -18.53 4.68 24.08
N ILE A 749 -19.61 4.46 23.32
CA ILE A 749 -21.00 4.75 23.71
C ILE A 749 -21.99 3.66 23.25
N ASP A 750 -21.49 2.49 22.86
CA ASP A 750 -22.28 1.34 22.40
C ASP A 750 -22.81 0.49 23.57
N GLY A 751 -22.28 0.72 24.79
CA GLY A 751 -22.65 0.00 26.00
C GLY A 751 -21.93 -1.34 26.18
N ASP A 752 -20.88 -1.63 25.40
CA ASP A 752 -20.07 -2.84 25.51
C ASP A 752 -18.66 -2.51 26.03
N PRO A 753 -18.29 -2.95 27.25
CA PRO A 753 -16.97 -2.66 27.81
C PRO A 753 -15.81 -3.42 27.15
N GLU A 754 -16.09 -4.35 26.23
CA GLU A 754 -15.08 -5.09 25.45
C GLU A 754 -14.70 -4.36 24.14
N THR A 755 -15.51 -3.40 23.68
CA THR A 755 -15.14 -2.49 22.58
C THR A 755 -14.52 -1.20 23.15
N ALA A 756 -13.86 -0.41 22.31
CA ALA A 756 -13.33 0.88 22.72
C ALA A 756 -13.06 1.83 21.55
N TRP A 757 -13.28 3.13 21.77
CA TRP A 757 -12.55 4.13 21.00
C TRP A 757 -11.10 4.14 21.46
N ILE A 758 -10.16 3.90 20.55
CA ILE A 758 -8.72 3.93 20.79
C ILE A 758 -8.08 4.93 19.83
N VAL A 759 -7.06 5.66 20.30
CA VAL A 759 -6.29 6.60 19.48
C VAL A 759 -4.80 6.62 19.83
N GLY A 760 -4.00 7.01 18.85
CA GLY A 760 -2.57 7.27 18.99
C GLY A 760 -1.76 6.01 19.23
N GLU A 761 -2.25 4.84 18.82
CA GLU A 761 -1.47 3.62 18.83
C GLU A 761 -0.18 3.83 18.03
N HIS A 762 0.98 3.56 18.63
CA HIS A 762 2.31 3.87 18.06
C HIS A 762 2.50 5.35 17.62
N GLY A 763 1.64 6.25 18.10
CA GLY A 763 1.61 7.68 17.82
C GLY A 763 1.47 8.54 19.08
N GLU A 764 1.31 9.85 18.90
CA GLU A 764 1.07 10.81 19.98
C GLU A 764 -0.45 11.04 20.12
N PRO A 765 -1.10 10.62 21.24
CA PRO A 765 -2.53 10.79 21.47
C PRO A 765 -2.86 12.14 22.11
N VAL A 766 -1.88 12.87 22.66
CA VAL A 766 -2.14 14.15 23.33
C VAL A 766 -2.64 15.17 22.30
N GLY A 767 -3.79 15.78 22.61
CA GLY A 767 -4.50 16.71 21.72
C GLY A 767 -5.57 16.05 20.86
N GLU A 768 -5.68 14.73 20.86
CA GLU A 768 -6.80 14.05 20.20
C GLU A 768 -8.09 14.23 21.04
N THR A 769 -9.21 14.44 20.34
CA THR A 769 -10.50 14.85 20.91
C THR A 769 -11.60 13.89 20.47
N LEU A 770 -12.38 13.41 21.44
CA LEU A 770 -13.66 12.74 21.24
C LEU A 770 -14.80 13.74 21.49
N ARG A 771 -15.65 13.96 20.50
CA ARG A 771 -16.84 14.82 20.56
C ARG A 771 -18.10 14.00 20.73
N LEU A 772 -18.82 14.28 21.80
CA LEU A 772 -20.17 13.78 22.05
C LEU A 772 -21.20 14.83 21.64
N THR A 773 -22.11 14.47 20.74
CA THR A 773 -23.30 15.26 20.40
C THR A 773 -24.49 14.64 21.12
N TYR A 774 -25.24 15.42 21.90
CA TYR A 774 -26.32 14.89 22.73
C TYR A 774 -27.59 15.72 22.62
N ASP A 775 -28.73 15.02 22.63
CA ASP A 775 -30.06 15.62 22.49
C ASP A 775 -30.75 15.84 23.85
N GLU A 776 -30.22 15.23 24.91
CA GLU A 776 -30.70 15.35 26.28
C GLU A 776 -29.58 15.78 27.25
N PRO A 777 -29.87 16.49 28.36
CA PRO A 777 -28.84 17.03 29.23
C PRO A 777 -27.97 15.94 29.88
N LEU A 778 -26.66 16.05 29.68
CA LEU A 778 -25.66 15.23 30.39
C LEU A 778 -25.30 15.90 31.72
N SER A 779 -25.47 15.18 32.83
CA SER A 779 -25.21 15.71 34.18
C SER A 779 -23.97 15.09 34.85
N GLN A 780 -23.66 13.85 34.48
CA GLN A 780 -22.52 13.09 34.97
C GLN A 780 -22.05 12.14 33.88
N LEU A 781 -20.75 11.93 33.79
CA LEU A 781 -20.10 10.96 32.90
C LEU A 781 -19.27 9.99 33.74
N VAL A 782 -19.34 8.69 33.46
CA VAL A 782 -18.38 7.70 33.96
C VAL A 782 -17.50 7.28 32.79
N LEU A 783 -16.23 7.67 32.83
CA LEU A 783 -15.28 7.39 31.76
C LEU A 783 -14.44 6.18 32.14
N ARG A 784 -14.48 5.14 31.31
CA ARG A 784 -13.75 3.88 31.52
C ARG A 784 -12.67 3.72 30.45
N GLN A 785 -11.40 3.60 30.86
CA GLN A 785 -10.35 3.19 29.94
C GLN A 785 -10.42 1.68 29.67
N PRO A 786 -9.91 1.21 28.52
CA PRO A 786 -9.68 -0.20 28.26
C PRO A 786 -8.87 -0.86 29.37
N ALA A 787 -9.14 -2.14 29.65
CA ALA A 787 -8.42 -2.89 30.67
C ALA A 787 -6.93 -3.00 30.31
N ALA A 788 -6.06 -2.46 31.18
CA ALA A 788 -4.63 -2.44 30.90
C ALA A 788 -3.96 -3.80 31.17
N ALA A 789 -3.44 -4.44 30.12
CA ALA A 789 -2.62 -5.63 30.21
C ALA A 789 -1.18 -5.30 30.66
N GLY A 790 -0.99 -5.03 31.97
CA GLY A 790 0.33 -4.97 32.59
C GLY A 790 0.79 -3.57 33.08
N PRO A 791 1.96 -3.52 33.74
CA PRO A 791 2.46 -2.32 34.44
C PRO A 791 3.08 -1.25 33.53
N ASP A 792 3.37 -1.56 32.26
CA ASP A 792 4.05 -0.65 31.32
C ASP A 792 3.12 -0.06 30.23
N VAL A 793 1.81 -0.32 30.32
CA VAL A 793 0.80 0.14 29.35
C VAL A 793 0.54 1.64 29.49
N ARG A 794 0.47 2.35 28.35
CA ARG A 794 0.13 3.77 28.29
C ARG A 794 -1.33 4.00 28.73
N ARG A 795 -1.57 4.98 29.58
CA ARG A 795 -2.91 5.32 30.09
C ARG A 795 -3.15 6.82 30.08
N ILE A 796 -4.40 7.21 29.90
CA ILE A 796 -4.83 8.61 30.05
C ILE A 796 -4.70 8.99 31.53
N THR A 797 -4.06 10.13 31.78
CA THR A 797 -3.90 10.68 33.13
C THR A 797 -4.45 12.09 33.27
N GLY A 798 -4.76 12.75 32.16
CA GLY A 798 -5.39 14.07 32.18
C GLY A 798 -6.24 14.28 30.96
N ILE A 799 -7.41 14.86 31.16
CA ILE A 799 -8.33 15.26 30.09
C ILE A 799 -8.89 16.65 30.35
N SER A 800 -9.25 17.33 29.28
CA SER A 800 -10.08 18.52 29.32
C SER A 800 -11.44 18.23 28.69
N ILE A 801 -12.51 18.66 29.37
CA ILE A 801 -13.88 18.55 28.88
C ILE A 801 -14.41 19.94 28.61
N VAL A 802 -14.82 20.21 27.38
CA VAL A 802 -15.33 21.52 26.93
C VAL A 802 -16.74 21.35 26.37
N GLY A 803 -17.72 21.96 27.02
CA GLY A 803 -19.09 22.06 26.48
C GLY A 803 -19.19 23.19 25.48
N LEU A 804 -19.84 22.91 24.36
CA LEU A 804 -20.09 23.87 23.30
C LEU A 804 -21.59 24.15 23.19
N ASP A 805 -21.94 25.42 22.98
CA ASP A 805 -23.26 25.86 22.57
C ASP A 805 -23.18 26.60 21.23
N GLY A 806 -24.33 26.95 20.65
CA GLY A 806 -24.36 27.68 19.37
C GLY A 806 -23.67 29.06 19.37
N ASN A 807 -23.16 29.55 20.50
CA ASN A 807 -22.42 30.81 20.65
C ASN A 807 -20.94 30.62 21.08
N GLY A 808 -20.45 29.39 21.22
CA GLY A 808 -19.06 29.08 21.60
C GLY A 808 -18.97 28.15 22.81
N THR A 809 -17.99 28.37 23.69
CA THR A 809 -17.78 27.54 24.88
C THR A 809 -18.81 27.84 25.98
N ALA A 810 -19.64 26.86 26.31
CA ALA A 810 -20.60 26.91 27.42
C ALA A 810 -19.92 26.69 28.78
N GLY A 811 -18.85 25.89 28.82
CA GLY A 811 -18.06 25.63 30.03
C GLY A 811 -16.86 24.72 29.73
N ALA A 812 -15.92 24.64 30.66
CA ALA A 812 -14.77 23.76 30.57
C ALA A 812 -14.36 23.23 31.95
N LEU A 813 -13.85 22.01 32.02
CA LEU A 813 -13.23 21.42 33.20
C LEU A 813 -11.99 20.59 32.82
N THR A 814 -11.07 20.40 33.77
CA THR A 814 -9.91 19.53 33.62
C THR A 814 -9.97 18.45 34.69
N VAL A 815 -9.67 17.20 34.33
CA VAL A 815 -9.65 16.04 35.22
C VAL A 815 -8.21 15.55 35.35
N ASP A 816 -7.77 15.31 36.59
CA ASP A 816 -6.37 15.04 36.94
C ASP A 816 -6.09 13.55 37.25
N PRO A 817 -4.80 13.11 37.26
CA PRO A 817 -4.42 11.70 37.39
C PRO A 817 -4.83 11.01 38.70
N HIS A 818 -5.09 11.79 39.75
CA HIS A 818 -5.47 11.25 41.05
C HIS A 818 -6.91 10.72 41.07
N ASP A 819 -7.70 11.01 40.03
CA ASP A 819 -9.13 10.70 39.96
C ASP A 819 -9.44 9.44 39.13
N TRP A 820 -8.44 8.68 38.67
CA TRP A 820 -8.62 7.44 37.87
C TRP A 820 -8.19 6.15 38.62
N PRO A 821 -8.71 5.84 39.82
CA PRO A 821 -8.46 4.55 40.44
C PRO A 821 -9.05 3.45 39.53
N ASP A 822 -8.24 2.45 39.20
CA ASP A 822 -8.63 1.31 38.35
C ASP A 822 -9.00 1.66 36.90
N GLY A 823 -8.58 2.83 36.41
CA GLY A 823 -8.81 3.27 35.02
C GLY A 823 -10.22 3.80 34.75
N THR A 824 -11.00 4.07 35.80
CA THR A 824 -12.33 4.67 35.70
C THR A 824 -12.38 6.00 36.46
N VAL A 825 -13.08 7.00 35.91
CA VAL A 825 -13.32 8.28 36.60
C VAL A 825 -14.76 8.74 36.42
N THR A 826 -15.36 9.26 37.49
CA THR A 826 -16.69 9.89 37.45
C THR A 826 -16.54 11.41 37.44
N VAL A 827 -17.18 12.07 36.48
CA VAL A 827 -17.08 13.51 36.25
C VAL A 827 -18.47 14.14 36.27
N ASP A 828 -18.69 15.09 37.18
CA ASP A 828 -19.90 15.92 37.16
C ASP A 828 -19.75 17.01 36.08
N VAL A 829 -20.75 17.17 35.21
CA VAL A 829 -20.74 18.16 34.11
C VAL A 829 -21.57 19.38 34.54
N PRO A 830 -20.95 20.46 35.04
CA PRO A 830 -21.68 21.55 35.71
C PRO A 830 -22.37 22.51 34.74
N PHE A 831 -22.04 22.44 33.45
CA PHE A 831 -22.60 23.26 32.38
C PHE A 831 -23.67 22.47 31.62
N ALA A 832 -24.79 22.18 32.27
CA ALA A 832 -25.91 21.47 31.64
C ALA A 832 -26.52 22.32 30.50
N VAL A 833 -26.15 22.00 29.26
CA VAL A 833 -26.87 22.44 28.06
C VAL A 833 -28.00 21.43 27.82
N THR A 834 -29.18 21.89 27.40
CA THR A 834 -30.34 21.00 27.20
C THR A 834 -30.13 20.02 26.05
N SER A 835 -29.31 20.41 25.08
CA SER A 835 -28.79 19.66 23.93
C SER A 835 -27.53 20.38 23.44
N GLY A 836 -26.49 19.69 22.98
CA GLY A 836 -25.24 20.36 22.58
C GLY A 836 -24.11 19.42 22.16
N GLU A 837 -22.91 19.96 22.11
CA GLU A 837 -21.67 19.20 21.85
C GLU A 837 -20.75 19.29 23.07
N LEU A 838 -20.02 18.21 23.35
CA LEU A 838 -19.04 18.13 24.43
C LEU A 838 -17.76 17.48 23.89
N ASP A 839 -16.66 18.22 23.95
CA ASP A 839 -15.33 17.78 23.55
C ASP A 839 -14.57 17.23 24.75
N ILE A 840 -14.11 15.99 24.68
CA ILE A 840 -13.19 15.35 25.62
C ILE A 840 -11.83 15.25 24.94
N THR A 841 -10.86 16.05 25.38
CA THR A 841 -9.51 16.09 24.80
C THR A 841 -8.51 15.45 25.74
N ILE A 842 -7.61 14.63 25.19
CA ILE A 842 -6.52 14.00 25.93
C ILE A 842 -5.42 15.04 26.18
N ASP A 843 -5.21 15.43 27.44
CA ASP A 843 -4.21 16.43 27.82
C ASP A 843 -2.89 15.82 28.27
N ALA A 844 -2.93 14.61 28.85
CA ALA A 844 -1.76 13.93 29.39
C ALA A 844 -1.93 12.41 29.46
N VAL A 845 -0.83 11.70 29.21
CA VAL A 845 -0.70 10.24 29.35
C VAL A 845 0.51 9.89 30.23
N ASP A 846 0.46 8.74 30.88
CA ASP A 846 1.60 8.11 31.59
C ASP A 846 1.79 6.67 31.10
N GLY A 847 2.97 6.09 31.31
CA GLY A 847 3.38 4.80 30.74
C GLY A 847 3.78 4.91 29.26
N GLY A 848 4.37 3.84 28.69
CA GLY A 848 4.74 3.79 27.27
C GLY A 848 5.81 4.81 26.84
N VAL A 849 7.01 4.77 27.45
CA VAL A 849 8.07 5.79 27.27
C VAL A 849 8.38 6.05 25.78
N PRO A 850 8.10 7.27 25.26
CA PRO A 850 8.21 7.58 23.85
C PRO A 850 9.66 7.99 23.53
N PHE A 851 10.52 7.02 23.20
CA PHE A 851 11.66 7.28 22.29
C PHE A 851 12.44 6.02 21.86
N THR A 852 12.18 4.83 22.42
CA THR A 852 12.84 3.59 21.98
C THR A 852 11.93 2.35 22.10
N GLY A 853 11.32 1.94 20.99
CA GLY A 853 11.28 0.55 20.49
C GLY A 853 10.61 -0.57 21.28
N SER A 854 9.54 -0.36 22.04
CA SER A 854 8.60 -1.45 22.36
C SER A 854 7.25 -0.92 22.85
N ILE A 855 6.17 -1.32 22.18
CA ILE A 855 4.75 -1.26 22.58
C ILE A 855 4.31 0.11 23.13
N VAL A 856 3.96 1.04 22.24
CA VAL A 856 3.16 2.21 22.67
C VAL A 856 1.70 1.91 22.36
N ALA A 857 1.03 1.25 23.31
CA ALA A 857 -0.40 0.96 23.22
C ALA A 857 -1.22 2.23 22.98
N GLY A 858 -2.27 2.12 22.17
CA GLY A 858 -3.30 3.14 22.04
C GLY A 858 -3.93 3.49 23.40
N VAL A 859 -4.55 4.67 23.48
CA VAL A 859 -5.34 5.08 24.67
C VAL A 859 -6.71 5.53 24.23
N GLY A 860 -7.70 5.48 25.13
CA GLY A 860 -9.04 5.97 24.83
C GLY A 860 -10.04 5.52 25.88
N PHE A 861 -11.28 5.29 25.44
CA PHE A 861 -12.41 4.96 26.30
C PHE A 861 -13.09 3.69 25.80
N ALA A 862 -13.17 2.69 26.68
CA ALA A 862 -13.96 1.49 26.45
C ALA A 862 -15.45 1.78 26.66
N GLU A 863 -15.79 2.67 27.58
CA GLU A 863 -17.19 3.07 27.78
C GLU A 863 -17.27 4.46 28.40
N ILE A 864 -18.28 5.22 27.97
CA ILE A 864 -18.67 6.52 28.54
C ILE A 864 -20.12 6.41 29.01
N GLU A 865 -20.30 6.02 30.27
CA GLU A 865 -21.64 5.92 30.83
C GLU A 865 -22.18 7.33 31.10
N HIS A 866 -23.26 7.69 30.41
CA HIS A 866 -23.90 9.01 30.49
C HIS A 866 -25.28 8.96 31.16
N GLY A 867 -25.73 7.79 31.59
CA GLY A 867 -27.01 7.58 32.28
C GLY A 867 -28.26 7.66 31.39
N LEU A 868 -28.09 7.58 30.07
CA LEU A 868 -29.18 7.44 29.09
C LEU A 868 -29.06 6.09 28.39
N ASP A 869 -30.03 5.71 27.56
CA ASP A 869 -29.99 4.46 26.82
C ASP A 869 -28.79 4.42 25.86
N PRO A 870 -28.17 3.23 25.62
CA PRO A 870 -27.05 3.08 24.69
C PRO A 870 -27.40 3.52 23.27
N THR A 871 -26.38 3.90 22.52
CA THR A 871 -26.52 4.24 21.11
C THR A 871 -26.30 3.01 20.26
N VAL A 872 -27.10 2.81 19.23
CA VAL A 872 -26.87 1.77 18.23
C VAL A 872 -26.41 2.39 16.93
N GLU A 873 -25.41 1.79 16.30
CA GLU A 873 -24.98 2.15 14.96
C GLU A 873 -25.64 1.20 13.94
N ILE A 874 -26.34 1.78 12.98
CA ILE A 874 -27.11 1.05 11.97
C ILE A 874 -26.52 1.38 10.61
N THR A 875 -25.98 0.37 9.93
CA THR A 875 -25.51 0.55 8.57
C THR A 875 -26.68 0.47 7.59
N ARG A 876 -26.80 1.45 6.71
CA ARG A 876 -27.87 1.55 5.73
C ARG A 876 -27.27 1.32 4.34
N PRO A 877 -27.59 0.22 3.67
CA PRO A 877 -27.22 0.01 2.28
C PRO A 877 -27.80 1.10 1.36
N PRO A 878 -27.34 1.21 0.11
CA PRO A 878 -27.88 2.19 -0.81
C PRO A 878 -29.38 1.95 -1.04
N HIS A 879 -30.14 3.02 -1.10
CA HIS A 879 -31.60 2.96 -1.22
C HIS A 879 -32.13 3.30 -2.61
N ASP A 880 -31.24 3.68 -3.54
CA ASP A 880 -31.57 4.04 -4.92
C ASP A 880 -32.42 2.98 -5.65
N THR A 881 -32.10 1.71 -5.47
CA THR A 881 -32.76 0.58 -6.13
C THR A 881 -33.98 0.11 -5.34
N LEU A 882 -33.83 -0.03 -4.02
CA LEU A 882 -34.89 -0.54 -3.14
C LEU A 882 -36.13 0.37 -3.12
N ALA A 883 -35.93 1.69 -3.19
CA ALA A 883 -37.00 2.68 -3.23
C ALA A 883 -37.82 2.66 -4.54
N ARG A 884 -37.36 1.94 -5.58
CA ARG A 884 -37.97 1.93 -6.92
C ARG A 884 -38.48 0.56 -7.34
N ALA A 885 -37.87 -0.52 -6.84
CA ALA A 885 -38.17 -1.88 -7.26
C ALA A 885 -39.62 -2.31 -6.95
N SER A 886 -40.38 -2.69 -7.98
CA SER A 886 -41.75 -3.19 -7.91
C SER A 886 -41.81 -4.71 -7.69
N THR A 887 -42.93 -5.25 -7.21
CA THR A 887 -43.08 -6.71 -6.93
C THR A 887 -42.85 -7.64 -8.12
N SER A 888 -42.78 -7.12 -9.36
CA SER A 888 -42.44 -7.92 -10.54
C SER A 888 -40.94 -8.00 -10.83
N ASP A 889 -40.13 -7.16 -10.18
CA ASP A 889 -38.70 -7.05 -10.41
C ASP A 889 -37.97 -8.02 -9.48
N PRO A 890 -37.28 -9.06 -10.00
CA PRO A 890 -36.51 -9.98 -9.18
C PRO A 890 -35.38 -9.25 -8.46
N LEU A 891 -35.34 -9.38 -7.14
CA LEU A 891 -34.48 -8.64 -6.22
C LEU A 891 -33.77 -9.59 -5.25
N ALA A 892 -32.46 -9.41 -5.13
CA ALA A 892 -31.67 -9.94 -4.03
C ALA A 892 -31.02 -8.82 -3.22
N VAL A 893 -30.92 -9.00 -1.90
CA VAL A 893 -30.18 -8.15 -0.97
C VAL A 893 -29.09 -9.01 -0.32
N VAL A 894 -27.83 -8.61 -0.42
CA VAL A 894 -26.67 -9.30 0.14
C VAL A 894 -26.02 -8.39 1.17
N LEU A 895 -26.08 -8.80 2.44
CA LEU A 895 -25.58 -8.00 3.56
C LEU A 895 -24.46 -8.75 4.25
N THR A 896 -23.33 -8.09 4.46
CA THR A 896 -22.14 -8.71 5.08
C THR A 896 -21.61 -7.86 6.22
N ARG A 897 -21.16 -8.50 7.30
CA ARG A 897 -20.43 -7.79 8.35
C ARG A 897 -18.96 -7.65 7.98
N GLN A 898 -18.34 -6.53 8.34
CA GLN A 898 -16.89 -6.35 8.26
C GLN A 898 -16.21 -7.18 9.35
N ARG A 899 -15.29 -8.07 8.94
CA ARG A 899 -14.54 -8.99 9.80
C ARG A 899 -13.08 -9.10 9.35
N VAL A 900 -12.22 -9.61 10.22
CA VAL A 900 -10.80 -9.91 9.96
C VAL A 900 -10.52 -11.40 10.17
N ASP A 901 -9.35 -11.91 9.77
CA ASP A 901 -8.95 -13.26 10.16
C ASP A 901 -8.79 -13.34 11.70
N PRO A 902 -9.50 -14.27 12.38
CA PRO A 902 -9.35 -14.49 13.82
C PRO A 902 -7.91 -14.74 14.31
N LEU A 903 -7.01 -15.21 13.44
CA LEU A 903 -5.58 -15.42 13.74
C LEU A 903 -4.79 -14.11 13.84
N GLU A 904 -5.31 -12.99 13.34
CA GLU A 904 -4.64 -11.70 13.46
C GLU A 904 -4.79 -11.14 14.88
N ARG A 905 -3.73 -11.21 15.68
CA ARG A 905 -3.77 -10.80 17.10
C ARG A 905 -3.86 -9.29 17.33
N TRP A 906 -3.66 -8.48 16.29
CA TRP A 906 -3.67 -7.01 16.38
C TRP A 906 -4.98 -6.38 15.93
N ARG A 907 -5.95 -7.19 15.49
CA ARG A 907 -7.20 -6.72 14.90
C ARG A 907 -8.37 -7.43 15.55
N ASP A 908 -9.43 -6.68 15.83
CA ASP A 908 -10.74 -7.23 16.14
C ASP A 908 -11.71 -6.99 14.98
N ASP A 909 -12.85 -7.67 14.99
CA ASP A 909 -13.85 -7.50 13.94
C ASP A 909 -14.41 -6.07 13.98
N PRO A 910 -14.33 -5.30 12.87
CA PRO A 910 -14.85 -3.93 12.84
C PRO A 910 -16.34 -3.85 13.12
N GLU A 911 -17.09 -4.87 12.72
CA GLU A 911 -18.49 -5.05 13.05
C GLU A 911 -18.65 -6.35 13.87
N PRO A 912 -18.73 -6.24 15.21
CA PRO A 912 -18.99 -7.38 16.11
C PRO A 912 -20.30 -8.10 15.76
N ALA A 913 -21.24 -7.38 15.16
CA ALA A 913 -22.52 -7.90 14.70
C ALA A 913 -22.99 -7.25 13.40
N LEU A 914 -23.87 -7.95 12.68
CA LEU A 914 -24.54 -7.44 11.49
C LEU A 914 -25.84 -6.72 11.90
N THR A 915 -25.82 -5.38 11.83
CA THR A 915 -26.99 -4.52 12.06
C THR A 915 -27.21 -3.63 10.85
N ARG A 916 -28.33 -3.85 10.14
CA ARG A 916 -28.68 -3.14 8.90
C ARG A 916 -30.11 -2.63 8.91
N GLU A 917 -30.37 -1.57 8.18
CA GLU A 917 -31.74 -1.16 7.86
C GLU A 917 -31.90 -0.95 6.36
N ILE A 918 -32.95 -1.55 5.80
CA ILE A 918 -33.33 -1.41 4.39
C ILE A 918 -34.72 -0.78 4.28
N GLU A 919 -34.98 -0.01 3.23
CA GLU A 919 -36.31 0.57 2.96
C GLU A 919 -36.91 -0.08 1.71
N LEU A 920 -38.02 -0.80 1.86
CA LEU A 920 -38.69 -1.48 0.76
C LEU A 920 -39.85 -0.65 0.19
N SER A 921 -39.88 -0.44 -1.13
CA SER A 921 -40.98 0.25 -1.80
C SER A 921 -42.25 -0.60 -2.01
N ALA A 922 -42.13 -1.93 -1.89
CA ALA A 922 -43.23 -2.87 -2.02
C ALA A 922 -43.09 -4.01 -1.00
N ALA A 923 -44.22 -4.53 -0.52
CA ALA A 923 -44.24 -5.73 0.31
C ALA A 923 -43.82 -6.94 -0.54
N ARG A 924 -42.89 -7.75 -0.02
CA ARG A 924 -42.26 -8.84 -0.75
C ARG A 924 -42.10 -10.08 0.13
N THR A 925 -41.94 -11.21 -0.54
CA THR A 925 -41.65 -12.49 0.10
C THR A 925 -40.26 -12.92 -0.34
N PHE A 926 -39.34 -13.07 0.62
CA PHE A 926 -37.96 -13.43 0.36
C PHE A 926 -37.67 -14.85 0.86
N ASP A 927 -36.88 -15.59 0.11
CA ASP A 927 -36.09 -16.72 0.60
C ASP A 927 -34.86 -16.15 1.34
N VAL A 928 -34.65 -16.59 2.58
CA VAL A 928 -33.56 -16.14 3.46
C VAL A 928 -32.48 -17.21 3.51
N ASP A 929 -31.24 -16.80 3.26
CA ASP A 929 -30.04 -17.62 3.46
C ASP A 929 -29.08 -16.92 4.42
N VAL A 930 -28.39 -17.69 5.25
CA VAL A 930 -27.46 -17.18 6.28
C VAL A 930 -26.14 -17.92 6.24
N THR A 931 -25.05 -17.18 6.38
CA THR A 931 -23.71 -17.76 6.54
C THR A 931 -23.29 -17.59 7.99
N VAL A 932 -23.06 -18.71 8.66
CA VAL A 932 -22.73 -18.77 10.09
C VAL A 932 -21.34 -19.38 10.26
N ARG A 933 -20.52 -18.82 11.14
CA ARG A 933 -19.22 -19.37 11.53
C ARG A 933 -19.16 -19.53 13.04
N VAL A 934 -18.31 -20.46 13.50
CA VAL A 934 -17.93 -20.51 14.91
C VAL A 934 -16.99 -19.33 15.18
N ASP A 935 -17.27 -18.54 16.21
CA ASP A 935 -16.34 -17.54 16.72
C ASP A 935 -15.08 -18.27 17.22
N ARG A 936 -14.00 -18.15 16.44
CA ARG A 936 -12.72 -18.80 16.73
C ARG A 936 -11.97 -18.13 17.90
N ARG A 937 -12.41 -16.96 18.35
CA ARG A 937 -11.90 -16.25 19.54
C ARG A 937 -12.73 -16.52 20.80
N ALA A 938 -13.91 -17.15 20.69
CA ALA A 938 -14.73 -17.54 21.84
C ALA A 938 -13.95 -18.36 22.87
N SER A 939 -14.01 -18.01 24.16
CA SER A 939 -13.22 -18.70 25.20
C SER A 939 -13.39 -20.24 25.21
N ASP A 940 -12.39 -20.97 25.69
CA ASP A 940 -12.46 -22.43 25.84
C ASP A 940 -13.66 -22.87 26.68
N ALA A 941 -14.04 -22.07 27.69
CA ALA A 941 -15.22 -22.35 28.49
C ALA A 941 -16.52 -22.23 27.67
N ALA A 942 -16.60 -21.26 26.76
CA ALA A 942 -17.76 -21.06 25.89
C ALA A 942 -17.86 -22.17 24.83
N LEU A 943 -16.76 -22.49 24.15
CA LEU A 943 -16.69 -23.62 23.22
C LEU A 943 -16.94 -24.95 23.93
N GLY A 944 -16.39 -25.13 25.13
CA GLY A 944 -16.59 -26.32 25.95
C GLY A 944 -18.02 -26.51 26.42
N ALA A 945 -18.76 -25.42 26.69
CA ALA A 945 -20.18 -25.50 27.00
C ALA A 945 -21.01 -25.99 25.80
N LEU A 946 -20.59 -25.66 24.57
CA LEU A 946 -21.23 -26.13 23.34
C LEU A 946 -20.84 -27.59 23.01
N LEU A 947 -19.55 -27.90 23.06
CA LEU A 947 -18.97 -29.16 22.58
C LEU A 947 -18.91 -30.26 23.66
N GLY A 948 -19.14 -29.90 24.93
CA GLY A 948 -19.08 -30.84 26.06
C GLY A 948 -17.67 -31.12 26.56
N TRP A 949 -16.76 -30.17 26.44
CA TRP A 949 -15.36 -30.33 26.84
C TRP A 949 -15.20 -30.49 28.37
N PRO A 950 -14.44 -31.49 28.85
CA PRO A 950 -14.26 -31.72 30.28
C PRO A 950 -13.14 -30.89 30.89
N VAL A 951 -12.45 -30.05 30.11
CA VAL A 951 -11.39 -29.14 30.56
C VAL A 951 -11.51 -27.81 29.78
N ALA A 952 -11.01 -26.72 30.36
CA ALA A 952 -10.94 -25.42 29.69
C ALA A 952 -9.63 -24.72 30.03
N ALA A 953 -8.95 -24.14 29.04
CA ALA A 953 -7.79 -23.29 29.28
C ALA A 953 -8.19 -21.82 29.44
N SER A 954 -7.38 -21.05 30.17
CA SER A 954 -7.56 -19.59 30.31
C SER A 954 -7.09 -18.80 29.08
N SER A 955 -6.23 -19.41 28.26
CA SER A 955 -5.65 -18.83 27.05
C SER A 955 -5.33 -19.97 26.09
N ARG A 956 -5.49 -19.71 24.79
CA ARG A 956 -5.07 -20.59 23.70
C ARG A 956 -4.61 -19.74 22.52
N LEU A 957 -3.86 -20.32 21.59
CA LEU A 957 -3.35 -19.64 20.40
C LEU A 957 -4.48 -18.84 19.73
N THR A 958 -4.26 -17.53 19.60
CA THR A 958 -5.29 -16.57 19.17
C THR A 958 -5.96 -17.05 17.90
N GLY A 959 -7.29 -17.09 17.92
CA GLY A 959 -8.08 -17.53 16.78
C GLY A 959 -7.94 -19.00 16.40
N SER A 960 -7.35 -19.89 17.20
CA SER A 960 -7.14 -21.30 16.81
C SER A 960 -7.80 -22.30 17.76
N PRO A 961 -9.06 -22.69 17.54
CA PRO A 961 -9.76 -23.66 18.39
C PRO A 961 -9.11 -25.05 18.43
N SER A 962 -8.35 -25.43 17.39
CA SER A 962 -7.56 -26.67 17.33
C SER A 962 -6.51 -26.78 18.45
N HIS A 963 -6.14 -25.67 19.07
CA HIS A 963 -5.14 -25.59 20.13
C HIS A 963 -5.73 -25.31 21.52
N ALA A 964 -7.02 -25.60 21.72
CA ALA A 964 -7.70 -25.48 23.00
C ALA A 964 -7.11 -26.42 24.08
N GLY A 965 -7.40 -26.15 25.36
CA GLY A 965 -6.88 -26.94 26.49
C GLY A 965 -7.20 -28.43 26.44
N VAL A 966 -8.27 -28.81 25.76
CA VAL A 966 -8.66 -30.20 25.48
C VAL A 966 -7.62 -30.98 24.67
N ALA A 967 -6.86 -30.31 23.80
CA ALA A 967 -5.81 -30.93 22.99
C ALA A 967 -4.62 -31.41 23.82
N ALA A 968 -4.56 -31.12 25.13
CA ALA A 968 -3.56 -31.70 26.03
C ALA A 968 -4.00 -33.04 26.67
N PHE A 969 -5.18 -33.56 26.32
CA PHE A 969 -5.80 -34.73 26.96
C PHE A 969 -6.42 -35.73 25.97
N ASP A 970 -6.27 -35.53 24.66
CA ASP A 970 -6.89 -36.34 23.61
C ASP A 970 -6.10 -37.61 23.24
N ALA A 971 -4.93 -37.80 23.87
CA ALA A 971 -4.02 -38.92 23.63
C ALA A 971 -3.38 -38.92 22.23
N ASP A 972 -3.30 -37.76 21.58
CA ASP A 972 -2.58 -37.54 20.34
C ASP A 972 -1.33 -36.67 20.58
N SER A 973 -0.19 -37.08 20.01
CA SER A 973 1.06 -36.31 20.14
C SER A 973 1.22 -35.25 19.06
N ASP A 974 0.36 -35.27 18.03
CA ASP A 974 0.38 -34.32 16.92
C ASP A 974 -0.53 -33.10 17.20
N THR A 975 -1.37 -33.15 18.24
CA THR A 975 -2.16 -32.02 18.75
C THR A 975 -1.51 -31.44 20.02
N ALA A 976 -1.83 -30.19 20.36
CA ALA A 976 -1.36 -29.58 21.59
C ALA A 976 -2.24 -28.43 22.05
N TRP A 977 -2.35 -28.26 23.37
CA TRP A 977 -2.72 -26.96 23.93
C TRP A 977 -1.57 -25.98 23.70
N ILE A 978 -1.83 -24.92 22.95
CA ILE A 978 -0.85 -23.86 22.68
C ILE A 978 -1.42 -22.56 23.23
N THR A 979 -0.67 -21.79 24.02
CA THR A 979 -1.13 -20.49 24.54
C THR A 979 -1.04 -19.38 23.50
N GLU A 980 -1.53 -18.19 23.82
CA GLU A 980 -1.21 -16.99 23.04
C GLU A 980 0.28 -16.62 23.15
N PHE A 981 0.74 -15.83 22.18
CA PHE A 981 2.07 -15.23 22.22
C PHE A 981 2.21 -14.29 23.42
N GLY A 982 3.31 -14.38 24.15
CA GLY A 982 3.54 -13.57 25.35
C GLY A 982 2.81 -14.01 26.62
N VAL A 983 1.79 -14.89 26.54
CA VAL A 983 0.91 -15.27 27.67
C VAL A 983 1.25 -16.66 28.24
N GLY A 984 2.47 -17.17 28.01
CA GLY A 984 2.84 -18.51 28.47
C GLY A 984 2.84 -18.70 30.00
N VAL A 985 3.34 -17.71 30.75
CA VAL A 985 3.36 -17.76 32.23
C VAL A 985 2.05 -17.22 32.80
N GLY A 986 1.45 -17.95 33.74
CA GLY A 986 0.15 -17.63 34.34
C GLY A 986 -1.03 -18.24 33.59
N ALA A 987 -0.83 -18.79 32.39
CA ALA A 987 -1.86 -19.54 31.68
C ALA A 987 -2.25 -20.80 32.46
N THR A 988 -3.56 -21.08 32.53
CA THR A 988 -4.11 -22.20 33.30
C THR A 988 -4.91 -23.16 32.44
N ILE A 989 -4.94 -24.43 32.85
CA ILE A 989 -5.96 -25.40 32.47
C ILE A 989 -6.77 -25.75 33.71
N GLU A 990 -8.09 -25.60 33.62
CA GLU A 990 -9.04 -26.03 34.62
C GLU A 990 -9.60 -27.41 34.30
N VAL A 991 -9.41 -28.34 35.25
CA VAL A 991 -9.99 -29.67 35.23
C VAL A 991 -11.05 -29.73 36.34
N PRO A 992 -12.36 -29.73 36.02
CA PRO A 992 -13.43 -29.67 37.00
C PRO A 992 -13.39 -30.80 38.04
N SER A 993 -12.88 -31.98 37.67
CA SER A 993 -12.71 -33.09 38.61
C SER A 993 -11.65 -34.09 38.15
N ALA A 994 -10.53 -34.15 38.88
CA ALA A 994 -9.60 -35.29 38.84
C ALA A 994 -10.16 -36.43 39.71
N SER A 995 -10.28 -37.63 39.15
CA SER A 995 -10.95 -38.76 39.80
C SER A 995 -10.10 -39.53 40.82
N ALA A 996 -8.80 -39.24 40.91
CA ALA A 996 -7.87 -39.84 41.86
C ALA A 996 -6.89 -38.78 42.43
N PRO A 997 -6.25 -39.05 43.59
CA PRO A 997 -5.17 -38.21 44.10
C PRO A 997 -3.98 -38.13 43.13
N ILE A 998 -3.36 -36.96 43.03
CA ILE A 998 -2.28 -36.67 42.08
C ILE A 998 -0.95 -36.68 42.84
N ASP A 999 -0.17 -37.75 42.68
CA ASP A 999 1.20 -37.89 43.23
C ASP A 999 2.30 -37.80 42.16
N ARG A 1000 1.90 -37.80 40.88
CA ARG A 1000 2.78 -37.69 39.72
C ARG A 1000 2.04 -36.99 38.57
N ILE A 1001 2.78 -36.19 37.81
CA ILE A 1001 2.34 -35.64 36.54
C ILE A 1001 3.41 -35.92 35.47
N GLU A 1002 2.97 -36.36 34.30
CA GLU A 1002 3.77 -36.52 33.09
C GLU A 1002 3.32 -35.46 32.08
N VAL A 1003 4.29 -34.78 31.46
CA VAL A 1003 4.08 -33.68 30.54
C VAL A 1003 4.87 -33.98 29.27
N ASP A 1004 4.19 -34.11 28.13
CA ASP A 1004 4.83 -34.08 26.82
C ASP A 1004 4.58 -32.69 26.19
N GLN A 1005 5.65 -32.07 25.68
CA GLN A 1005 5.64 -30.73 25.13
C GLN A 1005 6.20 -30.74 23.71
N LEU A 1006 5.70 -29.87 22.84
CA LEU A 1006 6.29 -29.69 21.51
C LEU A 1006 7.66 -29.01 21.63
N VAL A 1007 8.61 -29.45 20.79
CA VAL A 1007 9.98 -28.91 20.75
C VAL A 1007 10.17 -28.13 19.45
N GLY A 1008 10.64 -26.89 19.53
CA GLY A 1008 10.92 -26.07 18.35
C GLY A 1008 10.51 -24.62 18.55
N ASP A 1009 9.52 -24.17 17.81
CA ASP A 1009 9.05 -22.77 17.80
C ASP A 1009 8.12 -22.44 18.98
N HIS A 1010 8.44 -22.98 20.16
CA HIS A 1010 7.69 -22.83 21.42
C HIS A 1010 8.65 -22.63 22.61
N SER A 1011 8.17 -21.95 23.65
CA SER A 1011 8.89 -21.79 24.92
C SER A 1011 8.71 -23.04 25.80
N PRO A 1012 9.80 -23.76 26.17
CA PRO A 1012 9.68 -24.92 27.06
C PRO A 1012 9.15 -24.55 28.44
N VAL A 1013 8.17 -25.29 28.94
CA VAL A 1013 7.68 -25.21 30.32
C VAL A 1013 8.69 -25.84 31.26
N THR A 1014 9.08 -25.09 32.29
CA THR A 1014 10.06 -25.49 33.30
C THR A 1014 9.48 -25.62 34.71
N GLU A 1015 8.26 -25.10 34.93
CA GLU A 1015 7.59 -25.19 36.22
C GLU A 1015 6.06 -25.15 36.05
N LEU A 1016 5.34 -26.02 36.78
CA LEU A 1016 3.89 -25.98 36.89
C LEU A 1016 3.46 -25.76 38.34
N THR A 1017 2.37 -25.04 38.51
CA THR A 1017 1.67 -24.88 39.78
C THR A 1017 0.34 -25.63 39.73
N LEU A 1018 0.19 -26.65 40.55
CA LEU A 1018 -1.01 -27.49 40.66
C LEU A 1018 -1.82 -27.08 41.88
N ARG A 1019 -3.11 -26.78 41.72
CA ARG A 1019 -4.00 -26.32 42.80
C ARG A 1019 -5.26 -27.15 42.90
N THR A 1020 -5.61 -27.57 44.12
CA THR A 1020 -6.92 -28.15 44.43
C THR A 1020 -7.44 -27.62 45.77
N GLY A 1021 -8.59 -26.94 45.73
CA GLY A 1021 -9.07 -26.16 46.87
C GLY A 1021 -8.00 -25.19 47.40
N ASP A 1022 -7.72 -25.22 48.70
CA ASP A 1022 -6.68 -24.41 49.35
C ASP A 1022 -5.26 -25.01 49.26
N GLN A 1023 -5.08 -26.15 48.59
CA GLN A 1023 -3.77 -26.80 48.46
C GLN A 1023 -3.11 -26.45 47.13
N GLN A 1024 -1.84 -26.05 47.19
CA GLN A 1024 -0.99 -25.77 46.02
C GLN A 1024 0.30 -26.59 46.08
N ARG A 1025 0.77 -27.07 44.93
CA ARG A 1025 2.11 -27.64 44.74
C ARG A 1025 2.77 -26.99 43.54
N VAL A 1026 4.01 -26.57 43.72
CA VAL A 1026 4.87 -26.12 42.63
C VAL A 1026 5.78 -27.30 42.27
N VAL A 1027 5.79 -27.69 41.00
CA VAL A 1027 6.56 -28.81 40.49
C VAL A 1027 7.51 -28.35 39.38
N ALA A 1028 8.79 -28.65 39.53
CA ALA A 1028 9.77 -28.40 38.50
C ALA A 1028 9.60 -29.40 37.35
N ILE A 1029 9.53 -28.89 36.12
CA ILE A 1029 9.44 -29.67 34.89
C ILE A 1029 10.82 -29.61 34.21
N ALA A 1030 11.44 -30.78 34.03
CA ALA A 1030 12.73 -30.91 33.38
C ALA A 1030 12.54 -31.74 32.09
N PRO A 1031 12.13 -31.12 30.97
CA PRO A 1031 11.88 -31.83 29.73
C PRO A 1031 13.18 -32.41 29.15
N ASP A 1032 13.12 -33.62 28.63
CA ASP A 1032 14.21 -34.23 27.87
C ASP A 1032 14.29 -33.65 26.44
N ALA A 1033 15.18 -34.20 25.62
CA ALA A 1033 15.36 -33.72 24.24
C ALA A 1033 14.13 -33.95 23.34
N ALA A 1034 13.19 -34.80 23.74
CA ALA A 1034 11.93 -35.04 23.05
C ALA A 1034 10.76 -34.28 23.70
N GLY A 1035 11.03 -33.35 24.63
CA GLY A 1035 10.01 -32.54 25.30
C GLY A 1035 9.29 -33.27 26.44
N ARG A 1036 9.71 -34.48 26.83
CA ARG A 1036 9.02 -35.28 27.84
C ARG A 1036 9.57 -35.03 29.24
N ALA A 1037 8.69 -34.87 30.22
CA ALA A 1037 9.04 -34.70 31.62
C ALA A 1037 8.12 -35.51 32.53
N THR A 1038 8.67 -36.00 33.64
CA THR A 1038 7.90 -36.58 34.74
C THR A 1038 8.25 -35.85 36.03
N ALA A 1039 7.24 -35.34 36.74
CA ALA A 1039 7.40 -34.66 38.02
C ALA A 1039 6.62 -35.37 39.13
N VAL A 1040 7.21 -35.45 40.32
CA VAL A 1040 6.59 -36.01 41.52
C VAL A 1040 5.88 -34.90 42.28
N VAL A 1041 4.63 -35.15 42.67
CA VAL A 1041 3.79 -34.22 43.44
C VAL A 1041 3.80 -34.67 44.91
N GLU A 1042 4.70 -34.09 45.71
CA GLU A 1042 4.85 -34.45 47.12
C GLU A 1042 4.59 -33.26 48.07
N PRO A 1043 3.66 -33.41 49.05
CA PRO A 1043 2.67 -34.49 49.20
C PRO A 1043 1.62 -34.48 48.07
N ALA A 1044 1.07 -35.66 47.76
CA ALA A 1044 0.03 -35.81 46.74
C ALA A 1044 -1.14 -34.84 46.96
N LEU A 1045 -1.69 -34.30 45.87
CA LEU A 1045 -2.91 -33.50 45.90
C LEU A 1045 -4.14 -34.43 45.95
N PRO A 1046 -5.17 -34.11 46.74
CA PRO A 1046 -6.40 -34.92 46.75
C PRO A 1046 -7.14 -34.88 45.41
N ALA A 1047 -8.00 -35.87 45.18
CA ALA A 1047 -8.98 -35.86 44.09
C ALA A 1047 -9.96 -34.68 44.24
N GLY A 1048 -10.38 -34.09 43.12
CA GLY A 1048 -11.25 -32.90 43.11
C GLY A 1048 -10.93 -31.96 41.94
N PRO A 1049 -11.48 -30.74 41.94
CA PRO A 1049 -11.12 -29.72 40.95
C PRO A 1049 -9.63 -29.42 40.98
N LEU A 1050 -9.01 -29.39 39.81
CA LEU A 1050 -7.59 -29.15 39.63
C LEU A 1050 -7.40 -27.96 38.69
N VAL A 1051 -6.56 -27.01 39.10
CA VAL A 1051 -6.03 -25.97 38.22
C VAL A 1051 -4.56 -26.25 38.00
N ILE A 1052 -4.16 -26.34 36.73
CA ILE A 1052 -2.77 -26.51 36.30
C ILE A 1052 -2.31 -25.17 35.72
N GLU A 1053 -1.43 -24.46 36.40
CA GLU A 1053 -0.90 -23.16 35.98
C GLU A 1053 0.54 -23.32 35.49
N VAL A 1054 0.88 -22.72 34.35
CA VAL A 1054 2.27 -22.61 33.91
C VAL A 1054 2.96 -21.51 34.71
N SER A 1055 3.76 -21.87 35.71
CA SER A 1055 4.41 -20.89 36.60
C SER A 1055 5.85 -20.55 36.21
N GLY A 1056 6.44 -21.29 35.26
CA GLY A 1056 7.78 -21.01 34.75
C GLY A 1056 8.05 -21.60 33.37
N ILE A 1057 8.77 -20.84 32.54
CA ILE A 1057 9.17 -21.21 31.18
C ILE A 1057 10.65 -20.87 30.96
N GLU A 1058 11.26 -21.47 29.93
CA GLU A 1058 12.48 -20.96 29.30
C GLU A 1058 12.06 -20.14 28.05
N PRO A 1059 11.98 -18.80 28.12
CA PRO A 1059 11.41 -18.01 27.05
C PRO A 1059 12.21 -18.13 25.75
N ARG A 1060 11.53 -18.47 24.65
CA ARG A 1060 12.02 -18.26 23.29
C ARG A 1060 11.28 -17.08 22.70
N THR A 1061 11.89 -16.31 21.82
CA THR A 1061 11.27 -15.11 21.26
C THR A 1061 11.30 -15.09 19.73
N THR A 1062 10.31 -14.44 19.14
CA THR A 1062 10.27 -14.04 17.73
C THR A 1062 10.18 -12.51 17.64
N ILE A 1063 10.28 -11.96 16.43
CA ILE A 1063 10.04 -10.53 16.18
C ILE A 1063 8.67 -10.39 15.51
N ASP A 1064 7.80 -9.59 16.12
CA ASP A 1064 6.55 -9.18 15.51
C ASP A 1064 6.82 -8.31 14.28
N ARG A 1065 6.15 -8.60 13.15
CA ARG A 1065 6.42 -7.91 11.89
C ARG A 1065 5.68 -6.61 11.74
N ARG A 1066 4.54 -6.48 12.42
CA ARG A 1066 3.74 -5.27 12.39
C ARG A 1066 4.50 -4.12 13.05
N PHE A 1067 5.04 -4.36 14.25
CA PHE A 1067 5.69 -3.29 15.03
C PHE A 1067 7.21 -3.46 15.23
N GLY A 1068 7.78 -4.63 14.92
CA GLY A 1068 9.22 -4.90 15.05
C GLY A 1068 9.67 -5.30 16.46
N ASP A 1069 8.74 -5.63 17.34
CA ASP A 1069 8.99 -5.87 18.76
C ASP A 1069 9.27 -7.35 19.07
N PRO A 1070 10.17 -7.66 20.03
CA PRO A 1070 10.38 -9.04 20.47
C PRO A 1070 9.21 -9.54 21.32
N VAL A 1071 8.61 -10.65 20.94
CA VAL A 1071 7.52 -11.31 21.68
C VAL A 1071 7.91 -12.73 22.06
N SER A 1072 7.52 -13.19 23.25
CA SER A 1072 7.75 -14.57 23.67
C SER A 1072 6.88 -15.52 22.85
N LEU A 1073 7.49 -16.58 22.32
CA LEU A 1073 6.80 -17.69 21.70
C LEU A 1073 5.87 -18.36 22.72
N PRO A 1074 4.73 -18.92 22.28
CA PRO A 1074 3.78 -19.58 23.16
C PRO A 1074 4.38 -20.85 23.77
N VAL A 1075 3.74 -21.36 24.81
CA VAL A 1075 4.00 -22.72 25.30
C VAL A 1075 3.12 -23.70 24.55
N ALA A 1076 3.58 -24.94 24.38
CA ALA A 1076 2.83 -25.99 23.70
C ALA A 1076 2.94 -27.31 24.49
N ILE A 1077 1.82 -27.76 25.05
CA ILE A 1077 1.72 -29.02 25.78
C ILE A 1077 0.86 -29.97 24.98
N SER A 1078 1.47 -31.03 24.44
CA SER A 1078 0.75 -32.05 23.68
C SER A 1078 -0.01 -32.99 24.61
N GLU A 1079 0.58 -33.39 25.74
CA GLU A 1079 -0.08 -34.34 26.65
C GLU A 1079 0.17 -34.03 28.12
N LEU A 1080 -0.90 -34.05 28.92
CA LEU A 1080 -0.87 -34.02 30.38
C LEU A 1080 -1.45 -35.32 30.94
N ARG A 1081 -0.61 -36.11 31.61
CA ARG A 1081 -1.01 -37.41 32.18
C ARG A 1081 -0.81 -37.45 33.68
N PHE A 1082 -1.86 -37.83 34.39
CA PHE A 1082 -1.86 -38.14 35.82
C PHE A 1082 -2.99 -39.11 36.12
N ASP A 1083 -2.89 -39.81 37.25
CA ASP A 1083 -3.92 -40.76 37.66
C ASP A 1083 -5.26 -40.03 37.86
N GLY A 1084 -6.28 -40.47 37.12
CA GLY A 1084 -7.62 -39.92 37.19
C GLY A 1084 -7.88 -38.67 36.34
N ALA A 1085 -6.99 -38.35 35.38
CA ALA A 1085 -7.22 -37.36 34.33
C ALA A 1085 -8.48 -37.68 33.49
N PRO A 1086 -9.16 -36.65 32.93
CA PRO A 1086 -10.30 -36.86 32.04
C PRO A 1086 -9.87 -37.52 30.72
N VAL A 1087 -10.81 -38.23 30.09
CA VAL A 1087 -10.63 -38.74 28.72
C VAL A 1087 -11.33 -37.77 27.78
N VAL A 1088 -10.61 -37.31 26.75
CA VAL A 1088 -11.09 -36.38 25.75
C VAL A 1088 -11.05 -37.06 24.38
N GLU A 1089 -12.06 -36.80 23.54
CA GLU A 1089 -12.05 -37.20 22.13
C GLU A 1089 -11.38 -36.09 21.30
N PRO A 1090 -10.68 -36.41 20.19
CA PRO A 1090 -10.07 -35.38 19.34
C PRO A 1090 -11.08 -34.34 18.87
N ILE A 1091 -10.67 -33.07 18.83
CA ILE A 1091 -11.57 -31.93 18.60
C ILE A 1091 -12.31 -32.06 17.27
N GLU A 1092 -11.62 -32.48 16.22
CA GLU A 1092 -12.13 -32.66 14.86
C GLU A 1092 -13.23 -33.73 14.73
N THR A 1093 -13.40 -34.58 15.75
CA THR A 1093 -14.42 -35.62 15.76
C THR A 1093 -15.75 -35.18 16.39
N HIS A 1094 -15.78 -34.00 17.02
CA HIS A 1094 -16.98 -33.49 17.65
C HIS A 1094 -18.04 -33.13 16.60
N VAL A 1095 -19.28 -33.53 16.87
CA VAL A 1095 -20.44 -33.21 16.03
C VAL A 1095 -21.51 -32.59 16.92
N VAL A 1096 -21.94 -31.39 16.59
CA VAL A 1096 -23.00 -30.68 17.30
C VAL A 1096 -24.03 -30.19 16.32
N THR A 1097 -25.30 -30.41 16.63
CA THR A 1097 -26.43 -29.86 15.88
C THR A 1097 -27.34 -29.11 16.84
N LEU A 1098 -27.56 -27.83 16.57
CA LEU A 1098 -28.46 -26.96 17.28
C LEU A 1098 -29.73 -26.76 16.43
N PRO A 1099 -30.86 -27.42 16.76
CA PRO A 1099 -32.07 -27.33 15.95
C PRO A 1099 -32.75 -25.97 16.11
N CYS A 1100 -33.05 -25.30 14.99
CA CYS A 1100 -33.81 -24.05 14.90
C CYS A 1100 -33.45 -23.04 16.01
N THR A 1101 -32.18 -22.66 16.04
CA THR A 1101 -31.68 -21.64 16.96
C THR A 1101 -31.88 -20.26 16.34
N PRO A 1102 -32.36 -19.25 17.09
CA PRO A 1102 -32.44 -17.87 16.60
C PRO A 1102 -31.07 -17.38 16.13
N VAL A 1103 -30.99 -16.82 14.93
CA VAL A 1103 -29.76 -16.28 14.33
C VAL A 1103 -29.85 -14.79 14.00
N ALA A 1104 -31.04 -14.30 13.68
CA ALA A 1104 -31.26 -12.89 13.38
C ALA A 1104 -32.72 -12.51 13.63
N THR A 1105 -32.99 -11.22 13.74
CA THR A 1105 -34.34 -10.65 13.67
C THR A 1105 -34.43 -9.79 12.41
N ILE A 1106 -35.47 -10.02 11.60
CA ILE A 1106 -35.76 -9.25 10.38
C ILE A 1106 -37.15 -8.63 10.53
N GLY A 1107 -37.21 -7.32 10.71
CA GLY A 1107 -38.42 -6.61 11.13
C GLY A 1107 -38.93 -7.17 12.45
N ASP A 1108 -40.16 -7.70 12.46
CA ASP A 1108 -40.77 -8.33 13.64
C ASP A 1108 -40.59 -9.87 13.68
N ARG A 1109 -39.81 -10.44 12.76
CA ARG A 1109 -39.65 -11.89 12.59
C ARG A 1109 -38.29 -12.37 13.10
N VAL A 1110 -38.31 -13.34 13.99
CA VAL A 1110 -37.09 -14.08 14.38
C VAL A 1110 -36.81 -15.13 13.31
N ILE A 1111 -35.60 -15.09 12.76
CA ILE A 1111 -35.07 -16.08 11.84
C ILE A 1111 -34.32 -17.13 12.66
N GLU A 1112 -34.73 -18.39 12.51
CA GLU A 1112 -34.10 -19.53 13.17
C GLU A 1112 -33.44 -20.43 12.15
N ALA A 1113 -32.24 -20.93 12.46
CA ALA A 1113 -31.51 -21.88 11.62
C ALA A 1113 -31.12 -23.13 12.41
N THR A 1114 -31.14 -24.27 11.74
CA THR A 1114 -30.48 -25.48 12.24
C THR A 1114 -29.00 -25.37 11.91
N ILE A 1115 -28.18 -25.18 12.94
CA ILE A 1115 -26.72 -25.02 12.83
C ILE A 1115 -26.08 -26.38 13.12
N SER A 1116 -25.20 -26.85 12.24
CA SER A 1116 -24.46 -28.10 12.41
C SER A 1116 -22.97 -27.89 12.23
N ILE A 1117 -22.21 -28.29 13.23
CA ILE A 1117 -20.77 -28.50 13.15
C ILE A 1117 -20.57 -29.96 12.76
N ASP A 1118 -20.20 -30.18 11.50
CA ASP A 1118 -19.93 -31.49 10.92
C ASP A 1118 -18.57 -31.54 10.20
N GLY A 1119 -17.60 -32.17 10.85
CA GLY A 1119 -16.23 -32.29 10.33
C GLY A 1119 -15.30 -31.15 10.77
N PRO A 1120 -14.06 -31.11 10.25
CA PRO A 1120 -13.01 -30.25 10.77
C PRO A 1120 -12.99 -28.82 10.21
N GLY A 1121 -13.73 -28.51 9.13
CA GLY A 1121 -13.58 -27.25 8.39
C GLY A 1121 -13.74 -25.98 9.24
N TRP A 1122 -14.59 -26.03 10.27
CA TRP A 1122 -14.78 -24.90 11.21
C TRP A 1122 -13.53 -24.55 12.02
N LEU A 1123 -12.61 -25.50 12.23
CA LEU A 1123 -11.32 -25.25 12.91
C LEU A 1123 -10.43 -24.33 12.09
N ASP A 1124 -10.49 -24.47 10.76
CA ASP A 1124 -9.82 -23.62 9.78
C ASP A 1124 -10.67 -22.40 9.41
N GLY A 1125 -11.81 -22.23 10.09
CA GLY A 1125 -12.69 -21.07 9.99
C GLY A 1125 -13.75 -21.18 8.91
N GLU A 1126 -13.92 -22.29 8.19
CA GLU A 1126 -14.99 -22.44 7.19
C GLU A 1126 -16.40 -22.23 7.79
N PRO A 1127 -17.38 -21.74 6.99
CA PRO A 1127 -18.76 -21.67 7.45
C PRO A 1127 -19.28 -23.04 7.87
N VAL A 1128 -20.03 -23.07 8.97
CA VAL A 1128 -20.75 -24.26 9.39
C VAL A 1128 -22.06 -24.40 8.60
N SER A 1129 -22.61 -25.61 8.52
CA SER A 1129 -23.90 -25.82 7.87
C SER A 1129 -25.00 -25.11 8.66
N ALA A 1130 -25.61 -24.07 8.07
CA ALA A 1130 -26.73 -23.33 8.65
C ALA A 1130 -27.95 -23.37 7.72
N GLN A 1131 -28.96 -24.18 8.07
CA GLN A 1131 -30.19 -24.28 7.29
C GLN A 1131 -31.32 -23.52 7.97
N VAL A 1132 -31.83 -22.46 7.35
CA VAL A 1132 -32.97 -21.70 7.87
C VAL A 1132 -34.21 -22.59 7.98
N CYS A 1133 -34.84 -22.61 9.16
CA CYS A 1133 -35.95 -23.52 9.48
C CYS A 1133 -37.26 -23.14 8.79
N ASP A 1134 -37.54 -21.84 8.71
CA ASP A 1134 -38.59 -21.25 7.88
C ASP A 1134 -37.92 -20.25 6.94
N PRO A 1135 -37.48 -20.69 5.75
CA PRO A 1135 -36.65 -19.86 4.87
C PRO A 1135 -37.44 -18.72 4.22
N VAL A 1136 -38.78 -18.70 4.34
CA VAL A 1136 -39.61 -17.73 3.66
C VAL A 1136 -40.07 -16.65 4.64
N THR A 1137 -39.72 -15.39 4.37
CA THR A 1137 -40.17 -14.25 5.17
C THR A 1137 -40.94 -13.23 4.33
N GLU A 1138 -42.06 -12.75 4.86
CA GLU A 1138 -42.82 -11.65 4.27
C GLU A 1138 -42.41 -10.33 4.92
N LEU A 1139 -41.89 -9.40 4.13
CA LEU A 1139 -41.47 -8.08 4.58
C LEU A 1139 -42.44 -7.00 4.09
N PRO A 1140 -42.84 -6.06 4.96
CA PRO A 1140 -43.77 -4.99 4.59
C PRO A 1140 -43.08 -3.91 3.75
N VAL A 1141 -43.88 -2.96 3.26
CA VAL A 1141 -43.39 -1.68 2.73
C VAL A 1141 -42.81 -0.84 3.87
N GLY A 1142 -41.74 -0.11 3.59
CA GLY A 1142 -41.08 0.82 4.51
C GLY A 1142 -39.79 0.26 5.09
N ASP A 1143 -39.36 0.84 6.21
CA ASP A 1143 -38.11 0.48 6.88
C ASP A 1143 -38.18 -0.91 7.53
N VAL A 1144 -37.14 -1.71 7.31
CA VAL A 1144 -36.96 -3.04 7.89
C VAL A 1144 -35.58 -3.11 8.53
N LEU A 1145 -35.57 -3.21 9.85
CA LEU A 1145 -34.37 -3.48 10.64
C LEU A 1145 -34.00 -4.96 10.53
N ILE A 1146 -32.74 -5.24 10.25
CA ILE A 1146 -32.12 -6.56 10.22
C ILE A 1146 -31.04 -6.55 11.30
N ASP A 1147 -31.24 -7.35 12.34
CA ASP A 1147 -30.41 -7.34 13.53
C ASP A 1147 -29.94 -8.76 13.87
N ALA A 1148 -28.64 -8.98 13.77
CA ALA A 1148 -27.96 -10.19 14.23
C ALA A 1148 -27.03 -9.90 15.42
N ALA A 1149 -27.29 -8.84 16.20
CA ALA A 1149 -26.47 -8.43 17.33
C ALA A 1149 -26.64 -9.26 18.60
N THR A 1150 -27.64 -10.14 18.66
CA THR A 1150 -27.70 -11.12 19.75
C THR A 1150 -26.82 -12.31 19.37
N PRO A 1151 -25.64 -12.53 20.00
CA PRO A 1151 -24.76 -13.61 19.63
C PRO A 1151 -25.48 -14.95 19.83
N VAL A 1152 -25.33 -15.86 18.87
CA VAL A 1152 -25.89 -17.20 18.98
C VAL A 1152 -24.94 -18.06 19.80
N GLY A 1153 -24.70 -17.70 21.05
CA GLY A 1153 -23.66 -18.34 21.86
C GLY A 1153 -22.26 -18.04 21.30
N VAL A 1154 -21.66 -19.00 20.60
CA VAL A 1154 -20.29 -18.94 20.04
C VAL A 1154 -20.29 -18.90 18.51
N PHE A 1155 -21.37 -18.40 17.90
CA PHE A 1155 -21.50 -18.31 16.46
C PHE A 1155 -21.74 -16.86 16.01
N ASP A 1156 -21.07 -16.50 14.92
CA ASP A 1156 -21.22 -15.22 14.24
C ASP A 1156 -22.05 -15.39 12.96
N VAL A 1157 -22.92 -14.42 12.69
CA VAL A 1157 -23.68 -14.33 11.43
C VAL A 1157 -22.97 -13.37 10.49
N ASP A 1158 -22.21 -13.93 9.56
CA ASP A 1158 -21.34 -13.19 8.65
C ASP A 1158 -22.08 -12.55 7.47
N ARG A 1159 -23.13 -13.23 7.00
CA ARG A 1159 -23.91 -12.80 5.83
C ARG A 1159 -25.37 -13.20 5.97
N ILE A 1160 -26.24 -12.29 5.54
CA ILE A 1160 -27.67 -12.55 5.31
C ILE A 1160 -27.97 -12.23 3.85
N VAL A 1161 -28.60 -13.17 3.14
CA VAL A 1161 -29.09 -12.98 1.77
C VAL A 1161 -30.61 -13.07 1.78
N LEU A 1162 -31.27 -12.06 1.22
CA LEU A 1162 -32.71 -12.05 0.95
C LEU A 1162 -32.91 -12.14 -0.55
N ASP A 1163 -33.51 -13.20 -1.07
CA ASP A 1163 -33.71 -13.41 -2.52
C ASP A 1163 -35.19 -13.68 -2.83
N ASP A 1164 -35.83 -12.87 -3.66
CA ASP A 1164 -37.23 -13.10 -4.09
C ASP A 1164 -37.35 -13.73 -5.49
N GLY A 1165 -36.23 -14.18 -6.06
CA GLY A 1165 -36.17 -14.85 -7.36
C GLY A 1165 -35.08 -14.34 -8.31
N ALA A 1166 -34.21 -13.43 -7.85
CA ALA A 1166 -33.10 -12.88 -8.64
C ALA A 1166 -32.16 -13.98 -9.15
N ARG A 1167 -31.75 -14.92 -8.28
CA ARG A 1167 -30.89 -16.04 -8.69
C ARG A 1167 -31.50 -16.85 -9.83
N ARG A 1168 -32.78 -17.21 -9.68
CA ARG A 1168 -33.51 -17.98 -10.70
C ARG A 1168 -33.66 -17.19 -12.00
N ALA A 1169 -33.87 -15.88 -11.93
CA ALA A 1169 -33.98 -15.02 -13.09
C ALA A 1169 -32.65 -14.99 -13.87
N ILE A 1170 -31.52 -14.86 -13.16
CA ILE A 1170 -30.16 -14.85 -13.73
C ILE A 1170 -29.83 -16.20 -14.37
N GLU A 1171 -30.02 -17.31 -13.64
CA GLU A 1171 -29.76 -18.66 -14.15
C GLU A 1171 -30.62 -19.00 -15.38
N GLY A 1172 -31.83 -18.44 -15.43
CA GLY A 1172 -32.76 -18.61 -16.55
C GLY A 1172 -32.36 -17.87 -17.83
N VAL A 1173 -31.38 -16.96 -17.77
CA VAL A 1173 -30.90 -16.22 -18.95
C VAL A 1173 -30.11 -17.14 -19.86
N THR A 1174 -30.59 -17.30 -21.09
CA THR A 1174 -29.82 -17.87 -22.19
C THR A 1174 -29.37 -16.74 -23.11
N SER A 1175 -28.07 -16.52 -23.24
CA SER A 1175 -27.52 -15.59 -24.22
C SER A 1175 -27.17 -16.33 -25.50
N SER A 1176 -27.59 -15.78 -26.64
CA SER A 1176 -27.16 -16.19 -27.97
C SER A 1176 -26.15 -15.22 -28.58
N ALA A 1177 -25.91 -14.08 -27.94
CA ALA A 1177 -24.99 -13.06 -28.40
C ALA A 1177 -23.54 -13.54 -28.29
N VAL A 1178 -22.78 -13.39 -29.38
CA VAL A 1178 -21.36 -13.76 -29.44
C VAL A 1178 -20.59 -12.63 -30.08
N ALA A 1179 -19.57 -12.12 -29.38
CA ALA A 1179 -18.62 -11.17 -29.93
C ALA A 1179 -17.36 -11.91 -30.41
N THR A 1180 -17.06 -11.79 -31.70
CA THR A 1180 -15.84 -12.34 -32.31
C THR A 1180 -14.95 -11.21 -32.78
N VAL A 1181 -13.71 -11.16 -32.30
CA VAL A 1181 -12.71 -10.19 -32.77
C VAL A 1181 -12.25 -10.60 -34.16
N VAL A 1182 -12.52 -9.76 -35.16
CA VAL A 1182 -12.16 -9.98 -36.58
C VAL A 1182 -10.78 -9.39 -36.89
N ASP A 1183 -10.50 -8.22 -36.32
CA ASP A 1183 -9.23 -7.53 -36.45
C ASP A 1183 -8.91 -6.86 -35.11
N SER A 1184 -7.65 -6.92 -34.71
CA SER A 1184 -7.19 -6.40 -33.43
C SER A 1184 -5.90 -5.63 -33.61
N GLY A 1185 -5.87 -4.42 -33.09
CA GLY A 1185 -4.67 -3.62 -32.94
C GLY A 1185 -4.67 -2.88 -31.61
N ARG A 1186 -3.53 -2.31 -31.24
CA ARG A 1186 -3.36 -1.61 -29.96
C ARG A 1186 -4.35 -0.46 -29.74
N PHE A 1187 -4.75 0.23 -30.80
CA PHE A 1187 -5.60 1.41 -30.74
C PHE A 1187 -7.00 1.19 -31.32
N GLY A 1188 -7.38 -0.06 -31.61
CA GLY A 1188 -8.70 -0.35 -32.13
C GLY A 1188 -8.94 -1.82 -32.44
N ARG A 1189 -10.21 -2.20 -32.40
CA ARG A 1189 -10.68 -3.56 -32.67
C ARG A 1189 -11.87 -3.49 -33.62
N THR A 1190 -11.94 -4.45 -34.53
CA THR A 1190 -13.14 -4.70 -35.34
C THR A 1190 -13.78 -5.98 -34.82
N VAL A 1191 -15.01 -5.89 -34.36
CA VAL A 1191 -15.73 -6.97 -33.69
C VAL A 1191 -16.96 -7.31 -34.52
N ALA A 1192 -17.13 -8.58 -34.86
CA ALA A 1192 -18.39 -9.10 -35.38
C ALA A 1192 -19.23 -9.59 -34.21
N VAL A 1193 -20.44 -9.06 -34.07
CA VAL A 1193 -21.38 -9.42 -33.01
C VAL A 1193 -22.54 -10.14 -33.66
N ASP A 1194 -22.70 -11.42 -33.34
CA ASP A 1194 -23.80 -12.28 -33.79
C ASP A 1194 -24.82 -12.45 -32.67
N GLY A 1195 -26.06 -12.81 -33.02
CA GLY A 1195 -27.09 -13.20 -32.03
C GLY A 1195 -27.67 -12.04 -31.22
N CYS A 1196 -27.75 -10.82 -31.80
CA CYS A 1196 -28.33 -9.64 -31.13
C CYS A 1196 -29.71 -9.26 -31.68
N ALA A 1197 -30.61 -10.24 -31.79
CA ALA A 1197 -31.92 -10.05 -32.42
C ALA A 1197 -32.84 -9.10 -31.65
N SER A 1198 -32.68 -8.97 -30.34
CA SER A 1198 -33.37 -8.00 -29.47
C SER A 1198 -32.51 -6.79 -29.10
N GLY A 1199 -31.32 -6.68 -29.68
CA GLY A 1199 -30.26 -5.78 -29.22
C GLY A 1199 -29.41 -6.42 -28.12
N CYS A 1200 -28.20 -5.91 -27.96
CA CYS A 1200 -27.22 -6.45 -27.00
C CYS A 1200 -26.20 -5.38 -26.61
N TRP A 1201 -25.54 -5.61 -25.49
CA TRP A 1201 -24.37 -4.84 -25.06
C TRP A 1201 -23.11 -5.49 -25.57
N ILE A 1202 -22.20 -4.70 -26.15
CA ILE A 1202 -20.82 -5.10 -26.39
C ILE A 1202 -19.95 -4.51 -25.29
N VAL A 1203 -19.16 -5.37 -24.64
CA VAL A 1203 -18.20 -5.00 -23.60
C VAL A 1203 -16.80 -5.05 -24.20
N LEU A 1204 -16.07 -3.96 -24.06
CA LEU A 1204 -14.62 -3.93 -24.19
C LEU A 1204 -14.08 -4.02 -22.77
N GLY A 1205 -13.69 -5.22 -22.37
CA GLY A 1205 -13.13 -5.56 -21.06
C GLY A 1205 -11.79 -4.90 -20.75
N GLU A 1206 -11.47 -3.77 -21.37
CA GLU A 1206 -10.36 -2.90 -21.00
C GLU A 1206 -10.84 -1.76 -20.10
N GLY A 1207 -9.99 -1.32 -19.18
CA GLY A 1207 -10.35 -0.36 -18.13
C GLY A 1207 -11.12 0.85 -18.67
N PHE A 1208 -12.22 1.17 -17.99
CA PHE A 1208 -13.17 2.20 -18.42
C PHE A 1208 -12.47 3.54 -18.72
N ASN A 1209 -12.68 4.06 -19.93
CA ASN A 1209 -12.09 5.30 -20.39
C ASN A 1209 -12.93 6.02 -21.45
N ASP A 1210 -13.03 7.35 -21.34
CA ASP A 1210 -13.76 8.21 -22.26
C ASP A 1210 -13.06 8.40 -23.63
N ALA A 1211 -11.76 8.08 -23.73
CA ALA A 1211 -11.04 8.19 -25.01
C ALA A 1211 -11.29 7.01 -25.95
N TRP A 1212 -11.98 5.96 -25.50
CA TRP A 1212 -12.52 4.89 -26.36
C TRP A 1212 -13.82 5.32 -27.03
N SER A 1213 -13.99 4.94 -28.30
CA SER A 1213 -15.19 5.21 -29.09
C SER A 1213 -15.61 3.98 -29.88
N ALA A 1214 -16.91 3.80 -30.10
CA ALA A 1214 -17.46 2.67 -30.84
C ALA A 1214 -18.34 3.13 -32.01
N LYS A 1215 -18.23 2.45 -33.15
CA LYS A 1215 -19.04 2.71 -34.35
C LYS A 1215 -19.63 1.42 -34.89
N GLY A 1216 -20.94 1.39 -35.04
CA GLY A 1216 -21.68 0.31 -35.72
C GLY A 1216 -22.13 0.70 -37.13
N PRO A 1217 -22.96 -0.13 -37.78
CA PRO A 1217 -23.46 0.13 -39.14
C PRO A 1217 -24.27 1.42 -39.26
N GLY A 1218 -24.96 1.81 -38.18
CA GLY A 1218 -25.77 3.04 -38.09
C GLY A 1218 -24.96 4.31 -37.80
N GLY A 1219 -23.65 4.21 -37.56
CA GLY A 1219 -22.79 5.32 -37.18
C GLY A 1219 -22.23 5.17 -35.76
N ASP A 1220 -22.11 6.31 -35.07
CA ASP A 1220 -21.62 6.36 -33.69
C ASP A 1220 -22.59 5.65 -32.73
N LEU A 1221 -22.06 4.84 -31.80
CA LEU A 1221 -22.86 4.14 -30.78
C LEU A 1221 -23.04 4.97 -29.50
N GLY A 1222 -22.46 6.17 -29.43
CA GLY A 1222 -22.57 7.06 -28.28
C GLY A 1222 -21.40 6.94 -27.31
N GLU A 1223 -21.54 7.62 -26.17
CA GLU A 1223 -20.57 7.54 -25.07
C GLU A 1223 -20.59 6.14 -24.45
N ALA A 1224 -19.44 5.72 -23.95
CA ALA A 1224 -19.34 4.43 -23.28
C ALA A 1224 -20.00 4.50 -21.90
N VAL A 1225 -20.58 3.39 -21.46
CA VAL A 1225 -21.11 3.22 -20.11
C VAL A 1225 -20.28 2.19 -19.34
N LEU A 1226 -20.32 2.24 -18.01
CA LEU A 1226 -19.62 1.27 -17.18
C LEU A 1226 -20.38 -0.07 -17.17
N LEU A 1227 -19.70 -1.14 -17.60
CA LEU A 1227 -20.19 -2.52 -17.57
C LEU A 1227 -19.21 -3.44 -16.82
N ASP A 1228 -19.74 -4.54 -16.29
CA ASP A 1228 -18.99 -5.68 -15.75
C ASP A 1228 -17.95 -5.30 -14.69
N GLY A 1229 -18.31 -4.32 -13.86
CA GLY A 1229 -17.52 -3.89 -12.72
C GLY A 1229 -16.38 -2.92 -13.02
N GLY A 1230 -16.00 -2.69 -14.29
CA GLY A 1230 -14.82 -1.88 -14.57
C GLY A 1230 -14.57 -1.44 -16.01
N PHE A 1231 -15.46 -1.76 -16.95
CA PHE A 1231 -15.11 -1.81 -18.38
C PHE A 1231 -16.04 -0.98 -19.27
N ASN A 1232 -15.53 -0.56 -20.43
CA ASN A 1232 -16.32 0.18 -21.41
C ASN A 1232 -17.41 -0.70 -22.06
N GLY A 1233 -18.63 -0.19 -22.11
CA GLY A 1233 -19.77 -0.81 -22.78
C GLY A 1233 -20.47 0.08 -23.79
N TRP A 1234 -21.03 -0.52 -24.85
CA TRP A 1234 -21.92 0.17 -25.80
C TRP A 1234 -23.12 -0.70 -26.16
N PHE A 1235 -24.28 -0.07 -26.34
CA PHE A 1235 -25.47 -0.78 -26.79
C PHE A 1235 -25.52 -0.87 -28.31
N VAL A 1236 -25.74 -2.08 -28.82
CA VAL A 1236 -25.99 -2.36 -30.24
C VAL A 1236 -27.48 -2.66 -30.40
N GLY A 1237 -28.13 -1.89 -31.27
CA GLY A 1237 -29.56 -2.07 -31.54
C GLY A 1237 -29.89 -3.42 -32.20
N PRO A 1238 -31.18 -3.82 -32.21
CA PRO A 1238 -31.62 -5.09 -32.78
C PRO A 1238 -31.21 -5.30 -34.24
N ASP A 1239 -30.61 -6.45 -34.55
CA ASP A 1239 -30.29 -6.89 -35.92
C ASP A 1239 -30.43 -8.42 -36.04
N ASP A 1240 -30.97 -8.89 -37.17
CA ASP A 1240 -31.16 -10.32 -37.44
C ASP A 1240 -29.87 -10.99 -37.96
N GLY A 1241 -28.82 -10.21 -38.28
CA GLY A 1241 -27.54 -10.69 -38.78
C GLY A 1241 -26.33 -10.21 -37.97
N ALA A 1242 -25.14 -10.61 -38.43
CA ALA A 1242 -23.87 -10.20 -37.84
C ALA A 1242 -23.69 -8.67 -37.94
N VAL A 1243 -23.49 -7.99 -36.82
CA VAL A 1243 -23.20 -6.56 -36.75
C VAL A 1243 -21.69 -6.36 -36.59
N VAL A 1244 -21.09 -5.51 -37.43
CA VAL A 1244 -19.68 -5.14 -37.28
C VAL A 1244 -19.57 -3.84 -36.48
N VAL A 1245 -18.83 -3.89 -35.37
CA VAL A 1245 -18.53 -2.77 -34.49
C VAL A 1245 -17.04 -2.45 -34.54
N GLU A 1246 -16.69 -1.20 -34.83
CA GLU A 1246 -15.33 -0.68 -34.76
C GLU A 1246 -15.10 0.07 -33.45
N LEU A 1247 -14.21 -0.43 -32.61
CA LEU A 1247 -13.74 0.21 -31.37
C LEU A 1247 -12.43 0.94 -31.66
N ARG A 1248 -12.27 2.18 -31.19
CA ARG A 1248 -11.06 2.99 -31.45
C ARG A 1248 -10.65 3.86 -30.27
N TRP A 1249 -9.35 3.85 -29.96
CA TRP A 1249 -8.69 4.74 -29.01
C TRP A 1249 -8.29 6.05 -29.68
N THR A 1250 -8.82 7.17 -29.19
CA THR A 1250 -8.71 8.47 -29.88
C THR A 1250 -7.53 9.33 -29.42
N ALA A 1251 -7.04 9.15 -28.19
CA ALA A 1251 -6.01 10.02 -27.60
C ALA A 1251 -4.64 9.92 -28.29
N GLN A 1252 -4.30 8.77 -28.88
CA GLN A 1252 -3.01 8.53 -29.54
C GLN A 1252 -2.68 9.56 -30.64
N ARG A 1253 -3.70 10.05 -31.35
CA ARG A 1253 -3.53 10.99 -32.46
C ARG A 1253 -2.75 12.24 -32.06
N TRP A 1254 -2.94 12.75 -30.85
CA TRP A 1254 -2.29 13.97 -30.38
C TRP A 1254 -0.81 13.76 -30.12
N LEU A 1255 -0.43 12.60 -29.60
CA LEU A 1255 0.97 12.24 -29.40
C LEU A 1255 1.70 12.11 -30.75
N TRP A 1256 1.07 11.55 -31.78
CA TRP A 1256 1.65 11.48 -33.13
C TRP A 1256 1.92 12.85 -33.73
N VAL A 1257 1.02 13.81 -33.53
CA VAL A 1257 1.26 15.20 -33.95
C VAL A 1257 2.44 15.79 -33.17
N ALA A 1258 2.51 15.56 -31.86
CA ALA A 1258 3.61 16.04 -31.02
C ALA A 1258 4.97 15.47 -31.45
N PHE A 1259 5.03 14.17 -31.78
CA PHE A 1259 6.21 13.53 -32.34
C PHE A 1259 6.63 14.13 -33.69
N GLY A 1260 5.67 14.42 -34.58
CA GLY A 1260 5.98 15.05 -35.87
C GLY A 1260 6.48 16.51 -35.75
N LEU A 1261 6.11 17.21 -34.67
CA LEU A 1261 6.52 18.59 -34.40
C LEU A 1261 7.84 18.72 -33.64
N THR A 1262 8.15 17.73 -32.79
CA THR A 1262 9.39 17.64 -32.01
C THR A 1262 10.55 17.32 -32.94
#